data_AF-A0A067NSX6-F1
#
_entry.id   AF-A0A067NSX6-F1
#
_cell.length_a   1.000
_cell.length_b   1.000
_cell.length_c   1.000
_cell.angle_alpha   90.00
_cell.angle_beta   90.00
_cell.angle_gamma   90.00
#
_symmetry.space_group_name_H-M   'P 1'
#
loop_
_entity.id
_entity.type
_entity.pdbx_description
1 polymer ?
#
loop_
_entity_poly.entity_id
_entity_poly.type
_entity_poly.pdbx_seq_one_letter_code
_entity_poly.pdbx_strand_id
1 'polypeptide(L)'
;TLTSTFPVTTIFEATTTFTSFSESVFTTTSAIPNTLSSPAFTSSVPSISISSSGTAMSANGPQSTSGSLQVGAQSQPICAGKGIDASAAGLIATIIVPSVIGLIIWITFAILRPRFRQIYALREWFVQPQLRPKPLGSGFFAFLHPPVPLVPDFPSASDARSPDAQKALPSDENLAQRSLWLALLICLGWTVLGLAGALPLYLVNMPCLATSTGGGESRFGGAYGTLQDLSLLRLLRLLDDGNVSTNFAVTFSPVGKRAVIDGVDFAPQIRTRLIILVVLTLVVGVLPALWKILKEYTKLVHYRRIWAEERCEGKEMAWLSARDAPGFAGWGEKRIKDFLVKSGLSGGFENGNGNGNGNGKNNGSKTEKLAPGSRRISGPYSPRSQRRNEQQPLTSLEEAELEVDISSLFSIGDTQRLALLIDERDEILENLEIAETRYISSFRLSTPDPSIADFQAPPVPPKDNRPYISRPLPLGPAQKKRTRRGRRTLNPAFAASSLAPTSFVAPSQYYKLHGLRGVSGGRFGGSEYSYREEDEPPLSTSINSRVIGSRFQEVNRNSAAYGRLPMGTYVGVSEKGELGGESERSYIPDPRRYGPNHLGYSEEDGDRRSLTGQIDGEDWVDLEDEVDYDEMPGPDEGVPPQGRGGRRLKEQPPSKRETFPLRSNEPVGHAAMDEIPPPHLRLQPHQPFVRPLSGKNFDDLGEVYGDIRHWRTRLKGINAEIADAQRDCYNDIADGSRVLGWLMIGKGLRHLQGAQLIEGRAKEDIRWDVLQNERTAVDKWVWWTVIIVVGVLLAAALTAAAGLAVVTAPDVAHYLPFLEPLLTAHPLVAGLATSLAPAVAATLFICLALMAIHWATNIRGAVSVSGGQLLAFKATFFLITFVVGLWIITVGSLLFAFEAFSSDPAGNRERSSSVANGSIYLSAFALAIIVNGAIIFPGLLVLQPIRLWKVMKAEKQAVTPRQRFRAVYPRTYNPSFALGACILAIVFASTFAVIFPLIAPAVVILILLSLVAHRYLVGYVYGRTHSQTGGLLQIWLLRRFGSLLALQPLLLGLILLSRQLWVLGGVCCGVALAVVLFVEVYTSWKMRLPGRKSLKPITQNSIDEFANTTRPPSSKGSRRPIDEESTSLVSSARNTNRIRGSMASVLEMMSLTLAVMPSPSAHRGPIPLETETLDDLTATERAARTHPDAPPLLPPLPFTDHAEEMASILYAPELIAPPPIIWLPNDSAGVARSEAVDLQKYHDLQVTLDVRSRDDVMPRRSSSRSR
;
A
#
# COMPACT_ATOMS: atom_id res chain seq x y z
N THR A 1 -16.40 14.00 -29.00
CA THR A 1 -15.75 15.23 -29.46
C THR A 1 -16.12 16.35 -28.52
N LEU A 2 -15.22 16.73 -27.62
CA LEU A 2 -15.38 17.86 -26.70
C LEU A 2 -14.04 18.60 -26.66
N THR A 3 -14.05 19.87 -27.07
CA THR A 3 -12.88 20.74 -27.14
C THR A 3 -12.92 21.73 -25.98
N SER A 4 -11.99 21.61 -25.03
CA SER A 4 -11.75 22.63 -24.02
C SER A 4 -10.73 23.66 -24.56
N THR A 5 -11.22 24.81 -25.01
CA THR A 5 -10.39 25.91 -25.50
C THR A 5 -9.91 26.78 -24.35
N PHE A 6 -8.59 26.88 -24.17
CA PHE A 6 -7.98 28.04 -23.49
C PHE A 6 -7.78 29.17 -24.53
N PRO A 7 -8.14 30.42 -24.25
CA PRO A 7 -7.89 31.52 -25.18
C PRO A 7 -6.41 31.90 -25.15
N VAL A 8 -5.71 31.69 -26.27
CA VAL A 8 -4.36 32.23 -26.51
C VAL A 8 -4.49 33.36 -27.53
N THR A 9 -4.29 34.60 -27.08
CA THR A 9 -4.26 35.77 -27.96
C THR A 9 -2.83 36.04 -28.44
N THR A 10 -2.45 35.48 -29.59
CA THR A 10 -1.25 35.89 -30.32
C THR A 10 -1.54 37.13 -31.15
N ILE A 11 -0.88 38.25 -30.85
CA ILE A 11 -0.82 39.41 -31.74
C ILE A 11 0.39 39.22 -32.66
N PHE A 12 0.19 39.38 -33.97
CA PHE A 12 1.24 39.28 -34.98
C PHE A 12 1.72 40.67 -35.39
N GLU A 13 3.02 40.92 -35.29
CA GLU A 13 3.68 42.05 -35.93
C GLU A 13 5.01 41.59 -36.56
N ALA A 14 5.45 42.27 -37.62
CA ALA A 14 6.15 41.60 -38.73
C ALA A 14 7.60 41.12 -38.51
N THR A 15 8.19 41.24 -37.31
CA THR A 15 9.62 40.95 -37.09
C THR A 15 10.02 40.22 -35.80
N THR A 16 9.15 40.02 -34.81
CA THR A 16 9.46 39.15 -33.65
C THR A 16 8.23 38.45 -33.08
N THR A 17 8.41 37.23 -32.55
CA THR A 17 7.35 36.47 -31.87
C THR A 17 7.76 36.23 -30.42
N PHE A 18 7.03 36.81 -29.47
CA PHE A 18 7.20 36.55 -28.03
C PHE A 18 6.02 35.75 -27.50
N THR A 19 6.33 34.67 -26.76
CA THR A 19 5.39 33.96 -25.90
C THR A 19 5.93 34.00 -24.48
N SER A 20 5.18 34.59 -23.55
CA SER A 20 5.57 34.69 -22.15
C SER A 20 4.59 33.94 -21.25
N PHE A 21 5.14 33.27 -20.24
CA PHE A 21 4.39 32.71 -19.12
C PHE A 21 4.75 33.52 -17.87
N SER A 22 3.75 33.88 -17.07
CA SER A 22 3.93 34.67 -15.86
C SER A 22 4.06 33.75 -14.64
N GLU A 23 5.22 33.83 -13.97
CA GLU A 23 5.39 33.33 -12.60
C GLU A 23 5.79 34.50 -11.68
N SER A 24 5.22 34.56 -10.48
CA SER A 24 5.19 35.77 -9.67
C SER A 24 6.37 35.88 -8.69
N VAL A 25 7.20 36.91 -8.90
CA VAL A 25 7.78 37.81 -7.89
C VAL A 25 8.22 37.22 -6.54
N PHE A 26 9.53 37.21 -6.32
CA PHE A 26 10.10 37.83 -5.11
C PHE A 26 11.29 38.72 -5.49
N THR A 27 11.29 39.95 -5.02
CA THR A 27 12.23 41.01 -5.40
C THR A 27 13.43 41.09 -4.44
N THR A 28 14.61 41.31 -5.01
CA THR A 28 15.69 42.04 -4.34
C THR A 28 16.40 42.95 -5.34
N THR A 29 16.53 44.22 -4.98
CA THR A 29 16.89 45.34 -5.86
C THR A 29 18.36 45.73 -5.77
N SER A 30 19.01 45.94 -6.91
CA SER A 30 20.05 46.99 -7.11
C SER A 30 20.27 47.23 -8.61
N ALA A 31 20.74 48.43 -8.99
CA ALA A 31 20.59 48.99 -10.34
C ALA A 31 21.93 49.34 -11.03
N ILE A 32 21.99 49.16 -12.38
CA ILE A 32 22.52 50.07 -13.44
C ILE A 32 24.00 50.59 -13.32
N PRO A 33 24.83 50.72 -14.39
CA PRO A 33 24.86 50.13 -15.76
C PRO A 33 26.26 49.62 -16.25
N ASN A 34 26.31 49.14 -17.50
CA ASN A 34 27.44 48.96 -18.44
C ASN A 34 28.64 49.94 -18.25
N THR A 35 29.92 49.57 -18.36
CA THR A 35 30.64 49.16 -19.59
C THR A 35 32.12 48.73 -19.30
N LEU A 36 32.75 48.07 -20.31
CA LEU A 36 34.19 48.02 -20.63
C LEU A 36 35.19 47.11 -19.86
N SER A 37 36.10 46.56 -20.67
CA SER A 37 37.48 46.12 -20.41
C SER A 37 37.78 44.87 -19.56
N SER A 38 38.66 44.04 -20.11
CA SER A 38 39.33 42.88 -19.50
C SER A 38 40.14 43.25 -18.25
N PRO A 39 40.45 42.25 -17.40
CA PRO A 39 41.86 41.83 -17.40
C PRO A 39 42.04 40.31 -17.40
N ALA A 40 43.22 39.88 -17.88
CA ALA A 40 43.66 38.49 -17.79
C ALA A 40 43.99 38.10 -16.33
N PHE A 41 43.57 36.91 -15.91
CA PHE A 41 44.08 36.26 -14.71
C PHE A 41 45.02 35.12 -15.10
N THR A 42 46.32 35.36 -14.96
CA THR A 42 47.34 34.32 -14.93
C THR A 42 47.22 33.53 -13.63
N SER A 43 46.87 32.26 -13.71
CA SER A 43 47.02 31.31 -12.61
C SER A 43 48.14 30.33 -12.95
N SER A 44 49.24 30.42 -12.20
CA SER A 44 50.37 29.51 -12.30
C SER A 44 50.09 28.24 -11.49
N VAL A 45 50.20 27.08 -12.14
CA VAL A 45 50.20 25.76 -11.51
C VAL A 45 51.51 25.07 -11.90
N PRO A 46 52.27 24.48 -10.96
CA PRO A 46 53.58 23.92 -11.27
C PRO A 46 53.45 22.64 -12.09
N SER A 47 54.03 22.64 -13.29
CA SER A 47 54.18 21.46 -14.13
C SER A 47 55.35 20.60 -13.63
N ILE A 48 55.06 19.35 -13.26
CA ILE A 48 56.09 18.34 -13.00
C ILE A 48 56.53 17.77 -14.34
N SER A 49 57.76 18.08 -14.76
CA SER A 49 58.39 17.50 -15.94
C SER A 49 58.96 16.11 -15.64
N ILE A 50 58.46 15.09 -16.35
CA ILE A 50 59.10 13.76 -16.39
C ILE A 50 59.98 13.70 -17.63
N SER A 51 61.28 13.74 -17.43
CA SER A 51 62.28 13.61 -18.49
C SER A 51 62.42 12.16 -18.94
N SER A 52 62.23 11.88 -20.24
CA SER A 52 62.68 10.63 -20.87
C SER A 52 63.61 10.98 -22.03
N SER A 53 64.70 10.22 -22.15
CA SER A 53 65.88 10.56 -22.95
C SER A 53 66.11 9.61 -24.13
N GLY A 54 66.73 10.13 -25.20
CA GLY A 54 67.19 9.38 -26.37
C GLY A 54 66.14 9.23 -27.49
N THR A 55 66.50 9.28 -28.79
CA THR A 55 67.82 9.48 -29.43
C THR A 55 67.63 10.07 -30.86
N ALA A 56 68.71 10.37 -31.58
CA ALA A 56 68.73 11.42 -32.61
C ALA A 56 68.81 10.97 -34.09
N MET A 57 68.38 11.88 -34.98
CA MET A 57 68.86 12.19 -36.35
C MET A 57 68.71 11.22 -37.54
N SER A 58 67.91 11.65 -38.54
CA SER A 58 68.25 11.83 -39.99
C SER A 58 66.95 12.11 -40.78
N ALA A 59 66.88 12.83 -41.92
CA ALA A 59 67.76 13.81 -42.57
C ALA A 59 66.89 14.65 -43.57
N ASN A 60 67.41 15.76 -44.11
CA ASN A 60 66.62 16.77 -44.83
C ASN A 60 66.02 16.34 -46.19
N GLY A 61 64.83 16.87 -46.51
CA GLY A 61 64.27 17.00 -47.86
C GLY A 61 63.42 18.28 -47.95
N PRO A 62 63.48 19.07 -49.05
CA PRO A 62 62.89 20.41 -49.10
C PRO A 62 61.36 20.42 -49.25
N GLN A 63 60.73 21.41 -48.61
CA GLN A 63 59.28 21.59 -48.58
C GLN A 63 58.73 22.12 -49.92
N SER A 64 57.65 21.53 -50.40
CA SER A 64 56.70 22.18 -51.31
C SER A 64 55.47 22.63 -50.50
N THR A 65 55.41 23.92 -50.17
CA THR A 65 54.33 24.51 -49.37
C THR A 65 53.04 24.66 -50.16
N SER A 66 52.10 23.73 -49.97
CA SER A 66 50.67 23.94 -50.22
C SER A 66 49.96 24.01 -48.88
N GLY A 67 49.43 25.19 -48.53
CA GLY A 67 48.87 25.47 -47.21
C GLY A 67 47.50 24.82 -46.96
N SER A 68 47.49 23.56 -46.55
CA SER A 68 46.35 23.01 -45.79
C SER A 68 46.46 23.49 -44.33
N LEU A 69 45.45 24.21 -43.86
CA LEU A 69 45.27 24.54 -42.45
C LEU A 69 44.98 23.25 -41.66
N GLN A 70 46.03 22.54 -41.22
CA GLN A 70 45.93 21.47 -40.24
C GLN A 70 45.65 22.07 -38.85
N VAL A 71 44.38 22.44 -38.63
CA VAL A 71 43.86 22.89 -37.35
C VAL A 71 43.36 21.68 -36.56
N GLY A 72 43.71 21.60 -35.28
CA GLY A 72 43.05 20.72 -34.31
C GLY A 72 43.86 19.47 -33.95
N ALA A 73 44.15 19.33 -32.65
CA ALA A 73 44.87 18.20 -32.07
C ALA A 73 44.26 16.85 -32.48
N GLN A 74 44.95 16.14 -33.39
CA GLN A 74 44.53 14.79 -33.79
C GLN A 74 44.55 13.85 -32.59
N SER A 75 43.40 13.26 -32.27
CA SER A 75 43.28 12.15 -31.33
C SER A 75 43.94 10.90 -31.93
N GLN A 76 45.25 10.81 -31.80
CA GLN A 76 46.03 9.67 -32.26
C GLN A 76 45.48 8.38 -31.61
N PRO A 77 45.14 7.35 -32.40
CA PRO A 77 44.55 6.13 -31.86
C PRO A 77 45.58 5.39 -31.00
N ILE A 78 45.23 5.13 -29.74
CA ILE A 78 46.13 4.49 -28.77
C ILE A 78 45.74 3.01 -28.61
N CYS A 79 46.72 2.11 -28.72
CA CYS A 79 46.50 0.69 -28.41
C CYS A 79 46.25 0.48 -26.91
N ALA A 80 45.43 -0.51 -26.55
CA ALA A 80 45.23 -0.90 -25.16
C ALA A 80 46.59 -1.13 -24.45
N GLY A 81 46.82 -0.43 -23.33
CA GLY A 81 48.06 -0.48 -22.55
C GLY A 81 49.15 0.53 -22.94
N LYS A 82 48.99 1.33 -24.01
CA LYS A 82 49.96 2.37 -24.42
C LYS A 82 49.62 3.81 -23.97
N GLY A 83 48.46 4.03 -23.34
CA GLY A 83 48.02 5.34 -22.87
C GLY A 83 46.52 5.39 -22.56
N ILE A 84 46.01 6.60 -22.32
CA ILE A 84 44.59 6.88 -22.04
C ILE A 84 44.07 7.81 -23.15
N ASP A 85 43.11 7.33 -23.93
CA ASP A 85 42.41 8.12 -24.94
C ASP A 85 41.16 8.82 -24.34
N ALA A 86 40.50 9.68 -25.11
CA ALA A 86 39.31 10.41 -24.64
C ALA A 86 38.17 9.46 -24.20
N SER A 87 38.00 8.29 -24.84
CA SER A 87 36.95 7.33 -24.45
C SER A 87 37.26 6.64 -23.12
N ALA A 88 38.52 6.26 -22.88
CA ALA A 88 38.94 5.72 -21.58
C ALA A 88 38.92 6.78 -20.48
N ALA A 89 39.36 8.02 -20.76
CA ALA A 89 39.27 9.13 -19.81
C ALA A 89 37.81 9.40 -19.40
N GLY A 90 36.90 9.41 -20.39
CA GLY A 90 35.46 9.48 -20.17
C GLY A 90 34.95 8.33 -19.31
N LEU A 91 35.29 7.08 -19.64
CA LEU A 91 34.86 5.92 -18.86
C LEU A 91 35.37 5.96 -17.42
N ILE A 92 36.64 6.30 -17.21
CA ILE A 92 37.24 6.47 -15.88
C ILE A 92 36.44 7.53 -15.08
N ALA A 93 36.06 8.64 -15.70
CA ALA A 93 35.19 9.62 -15.07
C ALA A 93 33.78 9.08 -14.78
N THR A 94 33.17 8.27 -15.67
CA THR A 94 31.89 7.59 -15.41
C THR A 94 31.96 6.51 -14.32
N ILE A 95 33.15 6.02 -13.99
CA ILE A 95 33.36 5.16 -12.82
C ILE A 95 33.50 6.04 -11.58
N ILE A 96 34.45 7.00 -11.58
CA ILE A 96 34.80 7.79 -10.39
C ILE A 96 33.63 8.66 -9.90
N VAL A 97 32.99 9.43 -10.78
CA VAL A 97 31.97 10.43 -10.37
C VAL A 97 30.72 9.75 -9.80
N PRO A 98 30.06 8.80 -10.49
CA PRO A 98 29.01 7.96 -9.92
C PRO A 98 29.44 7.13 -8.68
N SER A 99 30.70 6.68 -8.60
CA SER A 99 31.21 5.99 -7.39
C SER A 99 31.19 6.90 -6.17
N VAL A 100 31.71 8.13 -6.29
CA VAL A 100 31.72 9.11 -5.21
C VAL A 100 30.29 9.51 -4.81
N ILE A 101 29.43 9.81 -5.79
CA ILE A 101 28.02 10.16 -5.53
C ILE A 101 27.28 9.00 -4.85
N GLY A 102 27.42 7.78 -5.37
CA GLY A 102 26.81 6.58 -4.80
C GLY A 102 27.31 6.28 -3.39
N LEU A 103 28.62 6.40 -3.14
CA LEU A 103 29.21 6.24 -1.82
C LEU A 103 28.64 7.26 -0.81
N ILE A 104 28.50 8.53 -1.21
CA ILE A 104 27.83 9.56 -0.39
C ILE A 104 26.39 9.17 -0.09
N ILE A 105 25.63 8.64 -1.06
CA ILE A 105 24.26 8.18 -0.87
C ILE A 105 24.20 7.00 0.13
N TRP A 106 25.08 6.00 -0.01
CA TRP A 106 25.15 4.84 0.88
C TRP A 106 25.55 5.20 2.32
N ILE A 107 26.57 6.08 2.50
CA ILE A 107 26.95 6.60 3.82
C ILE A 107 25.81 7.41 4.45
N THR A 108 25.17 8.26 3.66
CA THR A 108 24.02 9.07 4.10
C THR A 108 22.88 8.18 4.58
N PHE A 109 22.54 7.13 3.82
CA PHE A 109 21.57 6.12 4.25
C PHE A 109 22.00 5.44 5.55
N ALA A 110 23.24 4.97 5.67
CA ALA A 110 23.73 4.27 6.86
C ALA A 110 23.69 5.15 8.13
N ILE A 111 23.86 6.47 8.01
CA ILE A 111 23.72 7.44 9.10
C ILE A 111 22.24 7.73 9.43
N LEU A 112 21.37 7.86 8.42
CA LEU A 112 19.95 8.16 8.60
C LEU A 112 19.15 6.96 9.10
N ARG A 113 19.49 5.75 8.68
CA ARG A 113 18.84 4.49 9.04
C ARG A 113 18.58 4.34 10.56
N PRO A 114 19.59 4.42 11.45
CA PRO A 114 19.35 4.27 12.90
C PRO A 114 18.61 5.46 13.50
N ARG A 115 18.69 6.66 12.91
CA ARG A 115 18.00 7.87 13.38
C ARG A 115 16.51 7.86 13.05
N PHE A 116 16.13 7.33 11.89
CA PHE A 116 14.76 7.30 11.38
C PHE A 116 14.22 5.87 11.36
N ARG A 117 14.31 5.16 12.50
CA ARG A 117 13.82 3.77 12.68
C ARG A 117 12.35 3.61 12.28
N GLN A 118 11.54 4.65 12.48
CA GLN A 118 10.13 4.71 12.07
C GLN A 118 9.93 4.41 10.57
N ILE A 119 10.82 4.94 9.71
CA ILE A 119 10.76 4.78 8.25
C ILE A 119 11.55 3.55 7.79
N TYR A 120 12.75 3.36 8.35
CA TYR A 120 13.72 2.36 7.85
C TYR A 120 13.64 1.00 8.53
N ALA A 121 12.85 0.85 9.58
CA ALA A 121 12.61 -0.42 10.28
C ALA A 121 11.12 -0.59 10.60
N LEU A 122 10.26 -0.10 9.70
CA LEU A 122 8.81 -0.08 9.84
C LEU A 122 8.23 -1.45 10.25
N ARG A 123 8.70 -2.54 9.63
CA ARG A 123 8.19 -3.89 9.94
C ARG A 123 8.56 -4.38 11.35
N GLU A 124 9.54 -3.80 12.02
CA GLU A 124 9.91 -4.17 13.40
C GLU A 124 8.86 -3.75 14.43
N TRP A 125 7.96 -2.82 14.11
CA TRP A 125 6.95 -2.29 15.03
C TRP A 125 5.52 -2.34 14.48
N PHE A 126 5.32 -2.09 13.19
CA PHE A 126 3.98 -2.02 12.58
C PHE A 126 3.30 -3.39 12.45
N VAL A 127 4.07 -4.43 12.09
CA VAL A 127 3.54 -5.78 11.90
C VAL A 127 3.14 -6.40 13.25
N GLN A 128 2.13 -7.29 13.25
CA GLN A 128 1.71 -8.04 14.44
C GLN A 128 2.91 -8.73 15.14
N PRO A 129 2.97 -8.79 16.48
CA PRO A 129 4.14 -9.27 17.21
C PRO A 129 4.70 -10.64 16.77
N GLN A 130 3.83 -11.57 16.36
CA GLN A 130 4.21 -12.92 15.92
C GLN A 130 4.88 -12.96 14.54
N LEU A 131 4.66 -11.93 13.71
CA LEU A 131 5.15 -11.83 12.33
C LEU A 131 6.31 -10.82 12.16
N ARG A 132 6.71 -10.14 13.26
CA ARG A 132 7.81 -9.16 13.24
C ARG A 132 9.15 -9.83 12.92
N PRO A 133 9.98 -9.26 12.02
CA PRO A 133 11.34 -9.71 11.83
C PRO A 133 12.18 -9.42 13.08
N LYS A 134 13.23 -10.22 13.31
CA LYS A 134 14.21 -9.93 14.37
C LYS A 134 14.81 -8.53 14.16
N PRO A 135 14.93 -7.69 15.21
CA PRO A 135 15.42 -6.33 15.05
C PRO A 135 16.85 -6.33 14.50
N LEU A 136 17.14 -5.46 13.55
CA LEU A 136 18.52 -5.33 13.05
C LEU A 136 19.42 -4.65 14.09
N GLY A 137 20.70 -5.03 14.09
CA GLY A 137 21.72 -4.27 14.81
C GLY A 137 21.79 -2.80 14.39
N SER A 138 22.18 -1.95 15.35
CA SER A 138 22.47 -0.52 15.16
C SER A 138 23.77 -0.25 14.40
N GLY A 139 24.58 -1.29 14.14
CA GLY A 139 25.83 -1.18 13.41
C GLY A 139 25.67 -0.65 11.98
N PHE A 140 26.62 0.19 11.56
CA PHE A 140 26.61 0.90 10.27
C PHE A 140 26.35 -0.01 9.06
N PHE A 141 26.95 -1.20 9.04
CA PHE A 141 26.83 -2.18 7.95
C PHE A 141 25.78 -3.29 8.19
N ALA A 142 24.96 -3.22 9.25
CA ALA A 142 24.01 -4.29 9.57
C ALA A 142 22.99 -4.55 8.45
N PHE A 143 22.70 -3.56 7.61
CA PHE A 143 21.80 -3.69 6.46
C PHE A 143 22.34 -4.58 5.32
N LEU A 144 23.65 -4.89 5.28
CA LEU A 144 24.24 -5.78 4.28
C LEU A 144 23.91 -7.26 4.56
N HIS A 145 23.74 -7.61 5.84
CA HIS A 145 23.50 -8.97 6.32
C HIS A 145 22.22 -9.08 7.15
N PRO A 146 21.04 -8.72 6.61
CA PRO A 146 19.78 -8.91 7.31
C PRO A 146 19.50 -10.42 7.51
N PRO A 147 18.80 -10.82 8.58
CA PRO A 147 18.54 -12.23 8.89
C PRO A 147 17.58 -12.92 7.91
N VAL A 148 16.99 -12.18 6.96
CA VAL A 148 16.21 -12.73 5.84
C VAL A 148 17.13 -13.57 4.92
N PRO A 149 16.79 -14.82 4.55
CA PRO A 149 17.65 -15.65 3.70
C PRO A 149 17.89 -15.02 2.33
N LEU A 150 19.05 -15.28 1.72
CA LEU A 150 19.42 -14.73 0.40
C LEU A 150 18.65 -15.38 -0.75
N VAL A 151 18.34 -16.67 -0.59
CA VAL A 151 17.48 -17.45 -1.49
C VAL A 151 16.39 -18.05 -0.60
N PRO A 152 15.11 -17.65 -0.77
CA PRO A 152 14.01 -18.30 -0.08
C PRO A 152 13.82 -19.71 -0.62
N ASP A 153 13.72 -20.70 0.24
CA ASP A 153 13.48 -22.08 -0.16
C ASP A 153 12.02 -22.30 -0.60
N PHE A 154 11.81 -23.31 -1.44
CA PHE A 154 10.47 -23.81 -1.75
C PHE A 154 10.20 -25.02 -0.85
N PRO A 155 9.07 -25.05 -0.11
CA PRO A 155 8.68 -26.26 0.60
C PRO A 155 8.43 -27.38 -0.42
N SER A 156 8.75 -28.62 -0.04
CA SER A 156 8.40 -29.77 -0.85
C SER A 156 6.91 -30.11 -0.67
N ALA A 157 6.31 -30.81 -1.63
CA ALA A 157 4.88 -31.12 -1.61
C ALA A 157 4.45 -32.04 -0.44
N SER A 158 5.38 -32.71 0.23
CA SER A 158 5.10 -33.43 1.49
C SER A 158 5.03 -32.49 2.69
N ASP A 159 5.89 -31.48 2.73
CA ASP A 159 6.05 -30.59 3.89
C ASP A 159 4.93 -29.56 3.95
N ALA A 160 4.51 -29.07 2.77
CA ALA A 160 3.60 -27.95 2.59
C ALA A 160 2.18 -28.18 3.17
N ARG A 161 1.78 -29.45 3.30
CA ARG A 161 0.52 -29.87 3.98
C ARG A 161 0.51 -29.61 5.49
N SER A 162 1.65 -29.38 6.13
CA SER A 162 1.67 -29.08 7.57
C SER A 162 1.22 -27.63 7.82
N PRO A 163 0.45 -27.35 8.90
CA PRO A 163 -0.05 -26.00 9.18
C PRO A 163 1.09 -25.00 9.44
N ASP A 164 2.25 -25.47 9.91
CA ASP A 164 3.45 -24.64 10.05
C ASP A 164 4.10 -24.31 8.70
N ALA A 165 4.10 -25.24 7.73
CA ALA A 165 4.60 -24.96 6.38
C ALA A 165 3.68 -24.00 5.60
N GLN A 166 2.37 -23.99 5.88
CA GLN A 166 1.46 -22.96 5.32
C GLN A 166 1.83 -21.54 5.74
N LYS A 167 2.50 -21.35 6.90
CA LYS A 167 3.10 -20.08 7.33
C LYS A 167 4.47 -19.82 6.72
N ALA A 168 5.15 -20.86 6.23
CA ALA A 168 6.48 -20.79 5.63
C ALA A 168 6.49 -20.50 4.11
N LEU A 169 5.32 -20.44 3.46
CA LEU A 169 5.21 -20.14 2.02
C LEU A 169 5.82 -18.76 1.68
N PRO A 170 6.77 -18.67 0.74
CA PRO A 170 7.42 -17.41 0.38
C PRO A 170 6.46 -16.41 -0.30
N SER A 171 6.44 -15.17 0.21
CA SER A 171 5.68 -14.06 -0.38
C SER A 171 6.23 -13.64 -1.74
N ASP A 172 5.42 -12.91 -2.53
CA ASP A 172 5.81 -12.46 -3.87
C ASP A 172 7.12 -11.64 -3.86
N GLU A 173 7.40 -10.84 -2.83
CA GLU A 173 8.66 -10.11 -2.76
C GLU A 173 9.85 -11.07 -2.57
N ASN A 174 9.70 -12.12 -1.75
CA ASN A 174 10.72 -13.17 -1.61
C ASN A 174 10.95 -13.88 -2.97
N LEU A 175 9.90 -14.13 -3.74
CA LEU A 175 10.02 -14.70 -5.09
C LEU A 175 10.73 -13.73 -6.06
N ALA A 176 10.54 -12.42 -5.91
CA ALA A 176 11.28 -11.41 -6.68
C ALA A 176 12.78 -11.45 -6.34
N GLN A 177 13.14 -11.55 -5.05
CA GLN A 177 14.53 -11.75 -4.60
C GLN A 177 15.16 -13.00 -5.24
N ARG A 178 14.40 -14.09 -5.34
CA ARG A 178 14.84 -15.34 -6.00
C ARG A 178 15.07 -15.16 -7.50
N SER A 179 14.26 -14.33 -8.18
CA SER A 179 14.49 -13.97 -9.60
C SER A 179 15.73 -13.07 -9.79
N LEU A 180 16.01 -12.15 -8.86
CA LEU A 180 17.24 -11.33 -8.85
C LEU A 180 18.48 -12.21 -8.65
N TRP A 181 18.42 -13.20 -7.75
CA TRP A 181 19.52 -14.16 -7.55
C TRP A 181 19.80 -14.98 -8.81
N LEU A 182 18.76 -15.45 -9.52
CA LEU A 182 18.96 -16.16 -10.78
C LEU A 182 19.59 -15.25 -11.85
N ALA A 183 19.13 -14.01 -11.96
CA ALA A 183 19.71 -13.01 -12.86
C ALA A 183 21.21 -12.78 -12.56
N LEU A 184 21.56 -12.67 -11.28
CA LEU A 184 22.95 -12.53 -10.82
C LEU A 184 23.81 -13.72 -11.27
N LEU A 185 23.33 -14.96 -11.08
CA LEU A 185 24.05 -16.16 -11.48
C LEU A 185 24.27 -16.25 -13.00
N ILE A 186 23.27 -15.84 -13.80
CA ILE A 186 23.38 -15.80 -15.28
C ILE A 186 24.43 -14.76 -15.68
N CYS A 187 24.36 -13.55 -15.14
CA CYS A 187 25.30 -12.48 -15.46
C CYS A 187 26.72 -12.75 -14.96
N LEU A 188 26.88 -13.46 -13.83
CA LEU A 188 28.17 -13.95 -13.35
C LEU A 188 28.75 -15.00 -14.30
N GLY A 189 27.93 -15.96 -14.74
CA GLY A 189 28.33 -16.94 -15.76
C GLY A 189 28.79 -16.27 -17.06
N TRP A 190 28.05 -15.27 -17.54
CA TRP A 190 28.43 -14.45 -18.70
C TRP A 190 29.66 -13.58 -18.46
N THR A 191 29.91 -13.13 -17.23
CA THR A 191 31.13 -12.38 -16.87
C THR A 191 32.37 -13.26 -16.98
N VAL A 192 32.32 -14.49 -16.44
CA VAL A 192 33.38 -15.48 -16.59
C VAL A 192 33.57 -15.83 -18.07
N LEU A 193 32.48 -16.05 -18.80
CA LEU A 193 32.49 -16.36 -20.24
C LEU A 193 33.14 -15.25 -21.08
N GLY A 194 32.79 -14.00 -20.81
CA GLY A 194 33.33 -12.83 -21.49
C GLY A 194 34.81 -12.62 -21.17
N LEU A 195 35.18 -12.59 -19.89
CA LEU A 195 36.55 -12.25 -19.46
C LEU A 195 37.56 -13.39 -19.65
N ALA A 196 37.18 -14.64 -19.41
CA ALA A 196 38.08 -15.79 -19.55
C ALA A 196 38.00 -16.47 -20.93
N GLY A 197 36.89 -16.29 -21.66
CA GLY A 197 36.67 -16.89 -22.98
C GLY A 197 36.84 -15.92 -24.14
N ALA A 198 35.99 -14.90 -24.21
CA ALA A 198 35.94 -13.99 -25.36
C ALA A 198 37.12 -13.00 -25.42
N LEU A 199 37.49 -12.38 -24.29
CA LEU A 199 38.54 -11.37 -24.23
C LEU A 199 39.93 -11.89 -24.64
N PRO A 200 40.42 -13.07 -24.17
CA PRO A 200 41.69 -13.63 -24.67
C PRO A 200 41.65 -13.95 -26.16
N LEU A 201 40.50 -14.39 -26.68
CA LEU A 201 40.28 -14.69 -28.09
C LEU A 201 40.33 -13.43 -28.98
N TYR A 202 40.06 -12.24 -28.42
CA TYR A 202 40.26 -10.93 -29.07
C TYR A 202 41.71 -10.44 -29.00
N LEU A 203 42.40 -10.63 -27.87
CA LEU A 203 43.72 -10.01 -27.62
C LEU A 203 44.92 -10.83 -28.09
N VAL A 204 44.90 -12.16 -27.91
CA VAL A 204 46.10 -13.00 -28.10
C VAL A 204 46.53 -13.00 -29.56
N ASN A 205 47.78 -12.61 -29.84
CA ASN A 205 48.39 -12.60 -31.18
C ASN A 205 47.60 -11.82 -32.25
N MET A 206 46.88 -10.77 -31.86
CA MET A 206 46.21 -9.85 -32.81
C MET A 206 46.83 -8.45 -32.71
N PRO A 207 47.13 -7.74 -33.81
CA PRO A 207 47.49 -6.33 -33.75
C PRO A 207 46.33 -5.51 -33.14
N CYS A 208 46.66 -4.34 -32.59
CA CYS A 208 45.65 -3.40 -32.08
C CYS A 208 45.04 -2.58 -33.23
N LEU A 209 43.81 -2.09 -33.03
CA LEU A 209 43.07 -1.32 -34.04
C LEU A 209 43.86 -0.14 -34.61
N ALA A 210 44.61 0.57 -33.76
CA ALA A 210 45.48 1.69 -34.17
C ALA A 210 46.61 1.30 -35.13
N THR A 211 47.06 0.04 -35.09
CA THR A 211 48.13 -0.48 -35.96
C THR A 211 47.61 -1.15 -37.22
N SER A 212 46.38 -1.66 -37.23
CA SER A 212 45.80 -2.31 -38.41
C SER A 212 45.30 -1.32 -39.47
N THR A 213 44.96 -0.09 -39.09
CA THR A 213 44.50 0.98 -40.00
C THR A 213 45.63 1.65 -40.81
N GLY A 214 46.70 0.92 -41.14
CA GLY A 214 47.91 1.45 -41.77
C GLY A 214 47.65 2.18 -43.09
N GLY A 215 47.68 3.52 -43.06
CA GLY A 215 47.49 4.39 -44.22
C GLY A 215 46.06 4.90 -44.45
N GLY A 216 45.08 4.44 -43.67
CA GLY A 216 43.68 4.90 -43.75
C GLY A 216 43.33 5.85 -42.63
N GLU A 217 43.81 7.09 -42.68
CA GLU A 217 43.30 8.16 -41.81
C GLU A 217 41.79 8.33 -42.05
N SER A 218 41.00 8.41 -40.98
CA SER A 218 39.60 8.86 -41.03
C SER A 218 39.56 10.21 -41.75
N ARG A 219 38.86 10.30 -42.88
CA ARG A 219 38.90 11.44 -43.80
C ARG A 219 38.53 12.76 -43.13
N PHE A 220 37.68 12.69 -42.11
CA PHE A 220 37.16 13.82 -41.36
C PHE A 220 37.40 13.70 -39.84
N GLY A 221 38.40 12.89 -39.44
CA GLY A 221 38.83 12.75 -38.05
C GLY A 221 37.99 11.78 -37.20
N GLY A 222 38.31 11.72 -35.90
CA GLY A 222 37.78 10.71 -34.97
C GLY A 222 38.59 9.41 -35.00
N ALA A 223 38.43 8.56 -33.98
CA ALA A 223 39.24 7.35 -33.83
C ALA A 223 38.52 6.25 -33.06
N TYR A 224 38.89 4.99 -33.31
CA TYR A 224 38.53 3.89 -32.40
C TYR A 224 39.36 4.00 -31.12
N GLY A 225 38.69 4.16 -29.99
CA GLY A 225 39.31 4.25 -28.68
C GLY A 225 39.83 2.91 -28.15
N THR A 226 40.53 2.97 -27.01
CA THR A 226 41.11 1.78 -26.37
C THR A 226 40.04 0.77 -25.94
N LEU A 227 38.82 1.23 -25.64
CA LEU A 227 37.70 0.36 -25.25
C LEU A 227 37.20 -0.49 -26.41
N GLN A 228 37.18 0.08 -27.63
CA GLN A 228 36.79 -0.64 -28.84
C GLN A 228 37.84 -1.70 -29.24
N ASP A 229 39.12 -1.50 -28.90
CA ASP A 229 40.22 -2.47 -29.05
C ASP A 229 40.09 -3.71 -28.13
N LEU A 230 39.22 -3.64 -27.11
CA LEU A 230 38.85 -4.74 -26.20
C LEU A 230 37.53 -5.44 -26.61
N SER A 231 37.00 -5.13 -27.80
CA SER A 231 35.72 -5.67 -28.31
C SER A 231 35.92 -6.56 -29.55
N LEU A 232 34.84 -7.23 -29.96
CA LEU A 232 34.75 -7.99 -31.21
C LEU A 232 35.18 -7.19 -32.46
N LEU A 233 35.09 -5.85 -32.43
CA LEU A 233 35.44 -4.96 -33.55
C LEU A 233 36.89 -5.17 -34.03
N ARG A 234 37.82 -5.53 -33.12
CA ARG A 234 39.22 -5.86 -33.45
C ARG A 234 39.34 -7.06 -34.40
N LEU A 235 38.57 -8.13 -34.18
CA LEU A 235 38.57 -9.29 -35.08
C LEU A 235 37.89 -8.98 -36.41
N LEU A 236 36.85 -8.14 -36.40
CA LEU A 236 36.08 -7.81 -37.60
C LEU A 236 36.88 -6.91 -38.55
N ARG A 237 37.58 -5.89 -38.04
CA ARG A 237 38.43 -5.02 -38.87
C ARG A 237 39.53 -5.80 -39.59
N LEU A 238 40.20 -6.71 -38.90
CA LEU A 238 41.20 -7.60 -39.51
C LEU A 238 40.64 -8.59 -40.54
N LEU A 239 39.32 -8.80 -40.57
CA LEU A 239 38.63 -9.56 -41.63
C LEU A 239 38.28 -8.66 -42.84
N ASP A 240 38.15 -7.35 -42.63
CA ASP A 240 37.76 -6.36 -43.64
C ASP A 240 38.95 -5.83 -44.44
N ASP A 241 40.05 -5.55 -43.75
CA ASP A 241 41.24 -4.86 -44.24
C ASP A 241 42.11 -5.78 -45.14
N GLY A 242 41.48 -6.64 -45.94
CA GLY A 242 42.08 -7.58 -46.89
C GLY A 242 42.72 -6.92 -48.12
N ASN A 243 43.29 -5.73 -47.94
CA ASN A 243 43.96 -4.91 -48.95
C ASN A 243 45.29 -4.36 -48.39
N VAL A 244 46.00 -5.16 -47.60
CA VAL A 244 47.40 -4.87 -47.21
C VAL A 244 48.27 -5.03 -48.46
N SER A 245 48.67 -3.90 -49.04
CA SER A 245 49.59 -3.86 -50.17
C SER A 245 51.01 -4.20 -49.70
N THR A 246 51.39 -5.48 -49.79
CA THR A 246 52.80 -5.84 -49.75
C THR A 246 53.48 -5.26 -50.99
N ASN A 247 54.52 -4.45 -50.82
CA ASN A 247 55.30 -3.81 -51.90
C ASN A 247 56.17 -4.81 -52.72
N PHE A 248 55.73 -6.07 -52.85
CA PHE A 248 56.40 -7.10 -53.63
C PHE A 248 55.64 -7.34 -54.94
N ALA A 249 56.00 -6.58 -55.97
CA ALA A 249 55.42 -6.70 -57.29
C ALA A 249 55.90 -7.96 -58.01
N VAL A 250 55.19 -9.09 -57.83
CA VAL A 250 55.22 -10.22 -58.75
C VAL A 250 53.81 -10.51 -59.23
N THR A 251 53.59 -10.19 -60.50
CA THR A 251 52.39 -10.50 -61.29
C THR A 251 52.07 -12.00 -61.25
N PHE A 252 50.86 -12.40 -60.83
CA PHE A 252 50.01 -13.38 -61.52
C PHE A 252 48.69 -13.69 -60.77
N SER A 253 47.58 -13.70 -61.53
CA SER A 253 46.26 -14.32 -61.27
C SER A 253 45.25 -13.64 -60.29
N PRO A 254 43.96 -13.46 -60.69
CA PRO A 254 42.95 -12.75 -59.92
C PRO A 254 42.05 -13.66 -59.05
N VAL A 255 42.63 -14.42 -58.11
CA VAL A 255 41.84 -15.35 -57.25
C VAL A 255 42.05 -15.07 -55.76
N GLY A 256 41.18 -14.20 -55.22
CA GLY A 256 40.98 -13.98 -53.79
C GLY A 256 41.94 -12.98 -53.16
N LYS A 257 41.44 -11.78 -52.85
CA LYS A 257 42.12 -10.81 -51.97
C LYS A 257 42.30 -11.44 -50.58
N ARG A 258 43.54 -11.51 -50.07
CA ARG A 258 43.87 -12.08 -48.76
C ARG A 258 44.48 -11.04 -47.83
N ALA A 259 44.21 -11.17 -46.53
CA ALA A 259 44.84 -10.36 -45.49
C ALA A 259 46.22 -10.94 -45.15
N VAL A 260 47.24 -10.47 -45.89
CA VAL A 260 48.65 -10.79 -45.68
C VAL A 260 49.29 -9.69 -44.85
N ILE A 261 49.47 -9.93 -43.55
CA ILE A 261 50.25 -9.05 -42.67
C ILE A 261 51.61 -9.73 -42.48
N ASP A 262 52.70 -9.00 -42.71
CA ASP A 262 54.09 -9.50 -42.61
C ASP A 262 54.35 -10.83 -43.35
N GLY A 263 53.66 -11.07 -44.47
CA GLY A 263 53.80 -12.29 -45.27
C GLY A 263 52.97 -13.50 -44.83
N VAL A 264 52.13 -13.37 -43.78
CA VAL A 264 51.34 -14.48 -43.23
C VAL A 264 49.82 -14.26 -43.45
N ASP A 265 49.14 -15.30 -43.95
CA ASP A 265 47.68 -15.32 -44.13
C ASP A 265 46.96 -15.48 -42.76
N PHE A 266 46.44 -14.38 -42.18
CA PHE A 266 45.72 -14.42 -40.89
C PHE A 266 44.23 -14.80 -41.00
N ALA A 267 43.64 -14.68 -42.20
CA ALA A 267 42.22 -14.96 -42.46
C ALA A 267 41.69 -16.33 -41.92
N PRO A 268 42.39 -17.48 -42.08
CA PRO A 268 41.91 -18.74 -41.51
C PRO A 268 41.89 -18.74 -39.98
N GLN A 269 42.87 -18.10 -39.32
CA GLN A 269 42.90 -18.00 -37.86
C GLN A 269 41.73 -17.16 -37.32
N ILE A 270 41.43 -16.04 -37.97
CA ILE A 270 40.28 -15.17 -37.62
C ILE A 270 38.97 -15.94 -37.75
N ARG A 271 38.76 -16.67 -38.87
CA ARG A 271 37.56 -17.51 -39.05
C ARG A 271 37.44 -18.58 -37.97
N THR A 272 38.53 -19.27 -37.62
CA THR A 272 38.54 -20.27 -36.53
C THR A 272 38.17 -19.64 -35.19
N ARG A 273 38.69 -18.46 -34.86
CA ARG A 273 38.30 -17.71 -33.64
C ARG A 273 36.82 -17.33 -33.63
N LEU A 274 36.27 -16.87 -34.76
CA LEU A 274 34.84 -16.55 -34.88
C LEU A 274 33.95 -17.81 -34.71
N ILE A 275 34.37 -18.97 -35.23
CA ILE A 275 33.69 -20.25 -35.01
C ILE A 275 33.72 -20.62 -33.51
N ILE A 276 34.89 -20.54 -32.86
CA ILE A 276 35.03 -20.82 -31.42
C ILE A 276 34.13 -19.89 -30.61
N LEU A 277 34.07 -18.60 -30.95
CA LEU A 277 33.18 -17.61 -30.31
C LEU A 277 31.70 -17.94 -30.48
N VAL A 278 31.27 -18.38 -31.67
CA VAL A 278 29.88 -18.81 -31.92
C VAL A 278 29.55 -20.07 -31.11
N VAL A 279 30.43 -21.07 -31.07
CA VAL A 279 30.25 -22.26 -30.24
C VAL A 279 30.17 -21.89 -28.75
N LEU A 280 31.05 -21.00 -28.29
CA LEU A 280 31.11 -20.51 -26.92
C LEU A 280 29.86 -19.72 -26.52
N THR A 281 29.32 -18.87 -27.39
CA THR A 281 28.06 -18.13 -27.11
C THR A 281 26.87 -19.07 -27.04
N LEU A 282 26.72 -20.00 -27.98
CA LEU A 282 25.56 -20.89 -28.04
C LEU A 282 25.59 -21.98 -26.95
N VAL A 283 26.71 -22.71 -26.83
CA VAL A 283 26.83 -23.90 -25.98
C VAL A 283 27.12 -23.55 -24.52
N VAL A 284 27.92 -22.51 -24.26
CA VAL A 284 28.34 -22.13 -22.90
C VAL A 284 27.58 -20.89 -22.38
N GLY A 285 27.21 -19.95 -23.26
CA GLY A 285 26.45 -18.75 -22.87
C GLY A 285 24.94 -18.97 -22.79
N VAL A 286 24.31 -19.37 -23.90
CA VAL A 286 22.84 -19.41 -24.02
C VAL A 286 22.26 -20.68 -23.41
N LEU A 287 22.78 -21.86 -23.74
CA LEU A 287 22.19 -23.14 -23.32
C LEU A 287 22.15 -23.32 -21.78
N PRO A 288 23.22 -23.04 -21.00
CA PRO A 288 23.18 -23.20 -19.55
C PRO A 288 22.28 -22.17 -18.87
N ALA A 289 22.26 -20.92 -19.38
CA ALA A 289 21.35 -19.88 -18.91
C ALA A 289 19.88 -20.27 -19.16
N LEU A 290 19.57 -20.74 -20.37
CA LEU A 290 18.24 -21.23 -20.75
C LEU A 290 17.79 -22.40 -19.86
N TRP A 291 18.66 -23.39 -19.64
CA TRP A 291 18.36 -24.52 -18.76
C TRP A 291 18.09 -24.08 -17.31
N LYS A 292 18.89 -23.13 -16.78
CA LYS A 292 18.67 -22.58 -15.43
C LYS A 292 17.35 -21.81 -15.35
N ILE A 293 17.02 -20.95 -16.32
CA ILE A 293 15.73 -20.23 -16.38
C ILE A 293 14.57 -21.22 -16.44
N LEU A 294 14.60 -22.22 -17.31
CA LEU A 294 13.50 -23.18 -17.48
C LEU A 294 13.32 -24.09 -16.26
N LYS A 295 14.42 -24.49 -15.60
CA LYS A 295 14.38 -25.23 -14.33
C LYS A 295 13.72 -24.41 -13.22
N GLU A 296 14.08 -23.14 -13.10
CA GLU A 296 13.57 -22.26 -12.06
C GLU A 296 12.13 -21.81 -12.32
N TYR A 297 11.80 -21.53 -13.58
CA TYR A 297 10.43 -21.34 -14.06
C TYR A 297 9.54 -22.53 -13.72
N THR A 298 10.01 -23.77 -13.98
CA THR A 298 9.26 -24.99 -13.68
C THR A 298 8.97 -25.14 -12.19
N LYS A 299 9.93 -24.79 -11.32
CA LYS A 299 9.70 -24.75 -9.86
C LYS A 299 8.66 -23.70 -9.48
N LEU A 300 8.72 -22.49 -10.04
CA LEU A 300 7.75 -21.43 -9.74
C LEU A 300 6.34 -21.76 -10.23
N VAL A 301 6.19 -22.43 -11.38
CA VAL A 301 4.88 -22.91 -11.84
C VAL A 301 4.34 -24.02 -10.92
N HIS A 302 5.22 -24.90 -10.41
CA HIS A 302 4.81 -25.91 -9.41
C HIS A 302 4.44 -25.27 -8.07
N TYR A 303 5.26 -24.33 -7.58
CA TYR A 303 4.99 -23.53 -6.40
C TYR A 303 3.64 -22.81 -6.50
N ARG A 304 3.33 -22.15 -7.63
CA ARG A 304 2.04 -21.48 -7.81
C ARG A 304 0.85 -22.43 -7.75
N ARG A 305 1.01 -23.68 -8.20
CA ARG A 305 -0.04 -24.72 -8.06
C ARG A 305 -0.23 -25.09 -6.59
N ILE A 306 0.85 -25.43 -5.88
CA ILE A 306 0.81 -25.72 -4.44
C ILE A 306 0.19 -24.54 -3.67
N TRP A 307 0.63 -23.31 -3.92
CA TRP A 307 0.08 -22.11 -3.29
C TRP A 307 -1.42 -21.94 -3.60
N ALA A 308 -1.85 -22.14 -4.84
CA ALA A 308 -3.27 -22.04 -5.20
C ALA A 308 -4.12 -23.20 -4.62
N GLU A 309 -3.56 -24.39 -4.46
CA GLU A 309 -4.22 -25.59 -3.95
C GLU A 309 -4.28 -25.61 -2.41
N GLU A 310 -3.21 -25.24 -1.72
CA GLU A 310 -3.10 -25.34 -0.26
C GLU A 310 -3.38 -24.02 0.46
N ARG A 311 -2.82 -22.88 -0.01
CA ARG A 311 -3.05 -21.57 0.66
C ARG A 311 -4.41 -20.97 0.32
N CYS A 312 -5.00 -21.38 -0.80
CA CYS A 312 -6.29 -20.89 -1.29
C CYS A 312 -7.36 -21.99 -1.42
N GLU A 313 -7.09 -23.26 -1.08
CA GLU A 313 -8.02 -24.40 -1.26
C GLU A 313 -8.58 -24.57 -2.68
N GLY A 314 -7.84 -24.13 -3.71
CA GLY A 314 -8.29 -24.08 -5.10
C GLY A 314 -9.34 -23.00 -5.40
N LYS A 315 -9.74 -22.20 -4.39
CA LYS A 315 -10.69 -21.10 -4.55
C LYS A 315 -10.04 -19.94 -5.32
N GLU A 316 -10.86 -19.25 -6.09
CA GLU A 316 -10.59 -18.07 -6.90
C GLU A 316 -11.52 -16.95 -6.40
N MET A 317 -11.19 -15.69 -6.68
CA MET A 317 -12.05 -14.52 -6.41
C MET A 317 -12.29 -13.79 -7.74
N ALA A 318 -13.53 -13.45 -8.08
CA ALA A 318 -13.86 -12.78 -9.33
C ALA A 318 -14.99 -11.74 -9.18
N TRP A 319 -14.90 -10.70 -9.99
CA TRP A 319 -15.94 -9.69 -10.17
C TRP A 319 -16.79 -9.98 -11.41
N LEU A 320 -18.12 -9.90 -11.29
CA LEU A 320 -19.05 -9.96 -12.41
C LEU A 320 -19.84 -8.66 -12.48
N SER A 321 -19.58 -7.88 -13.53
CA SER A 321 -20.30 -6.64 -13.84
C SER A 321 -21.77 -6.93 -14.20
N ALA A 322 -22.70 -6.09 -13.73
CA ALA A 322 -24.09 -6.12 -14.20
C ALA A 322 -24.22 -5.71 -15.68
N ARG A 323 -23.23 -5.00 -16.26
CA ARG A 323 -23.18 -4.71 -17.71
C ARG A 323 -22.72 -5.92 -18.53
N ASP A 324 -21.84 -6.74 -17.99
CA ASP A 324 -21.42 -8.00 -18.62
C ASP A 324 -22.47 -9.13 -18.43
N ALA A 325 -23.36 -9.00 -17.42
CA ALA A 325 -24.44 -9.94 -17.11
C ALA A 325 -25.82 -9.26 -16.95
N PRO A 326 -26.35 -8.57 -17.98
CA PRO A 326 -27.58 -7.79 -17.89
C PRO A 326 -28.85 -8.61 -17.58
N GLY A 327 -28.84 -9.93 -17.80
CA GLY A 327 -29.97 -10.79 -17.42
C GLY A 327 -30.18 -10.95 -15.90
N PHE A 328 -29.17 -10.62 -15.08
CA PHE A 328 -29.26 -10.56 -13.62
C PHE A 328 -29.54 -9.14 -13.08
N ALA A 329 -29.67 -8.13 -13.94
CA ALA A 329 -30.03 -6.78 -13.50
C ALA A 329 -31.40 -6.79 -12.80
N GLY A 330 -31.48 -6.19 -11.61
CA GLY A 330 -32.69 -6.23 -10.78
C GLY A 330 -32.90 -7.54 -10.00
N TRP A 331 -31.87 -8.37 -9.82
CA TRP A 331 -31.91 -9.55 -8.96
C TRP A 331 -31.14 -9.28 -7.66
N GLY A 332 -31.84 -9.31 -6.53
CA GLY A 332 -31.23 -9.24 -5.21
C GLY A 332 -30.37 -10.47 -4.87
N GLU A 333 -29.50 -10.35 -3.87
CA GLU A 333 -28.48 -11.34 -3.55
C GLU A 333 -29.02 -12.77 -3.39
N LYS A 334 -30.12 -12.89 -2.65
CA LYS A 334 -30.83 -14.15 -2.37
C LYS A 334 -31.27 -14.85 -3.65
N ARG A 335 -31.84 -14.10 -4.60
CA ARG A 335 -32.34 -14.64 -5.87
C ARG A 335 -31.23 -15.23 -6.74
N ILE A 336 -30.03 -14.63 -6.70
CA ILE A 336 -28.87 -15.14 -7.44
C ILE A 336 -28.27 -16.35 -6.72
N LYS A 337 -28.19 -16.33 -5.38
CA LYS A 337 -27.80 -17.53 -4.60
C LYS A 337 -28.73 -18.71 -4.90
N ASP A 338 -30.05 -18.51 -4.85
CA ASP A 338 -31.05 -19.52 -5.22
C ASP A 338 -30.86 -20.03 -6.66
N PHE A 339 -30.53 -19.16 -7.61
CA PHE A 339 -30.26 -19.54 -9.00
C PHE A 339 -28.97 -20.35 -9.16
N LEU A 340 -27.90 -19.99 -8.44
CA LEU A 340 -26.62 -20.72 -8.48
C LEU A 340 -26.75 -22.13 -7.89
N VAL A 341 -27.50 -22.29 -6.79
CA VAL A 341 -27.84 -23.61 -6.23
C VAL A 341 -28.67 -24.42 -7.23
N LYS A 342 -29.75 -23.84 -7.78
CA LYS A 342 -30.60 -24.50 -8.80
C LYS A 342 -29.86 -24.89 -10.07
N SER A 343 -28.83 -24.12 -10.45
CA SER A 343 -27.97 -24.41 -11.61
C SER A 343 -26.91 -25.47 -11.31
N GLY A 344 -26.73 -25.92 -10.05
CA GLY A 344 -25.62 -26.79 -9.68
C GLY A 344 -24.24 -26.12 -9.79
N LEU A 345 -24.17 -24.80 -9.56
CA LEU A 345 -22.93 -24.01 -9.51
C LEU A 345 -22.49 -23.67 -8.08
N SER A 346 -23.26 -24.07 -7.07
CA SER A 346 -22.89 -23.99 -5.66
C SER A 346 -23.54 -25.14 -4.89
N GLY A 347 -22.74 -25.88 -4.12
CA GLY A 347 -23.25 -26.77 -3.06
C GLY A 347 -23.18 -26.11 -1.67
N GLY A 348 -22.35 -25.07 -1.50
CA GLY A 348 -22.03 -24.49 -0.21
C GLY A 348 -23.16 -23.69 0.47
N PHE A 349 -24.07 -23.09 -0.31
CA PHE A 349 -25.07 -22.16 0.24
C PHE A 349 -26.18 -22.83 1.10
N GLU A 350 -26.47 -24.11 0.89
CA GLU A 350 -27.64 -24.77 1.50
C GLU A 350 -27.41 -25.15 2.98
N ASN A 351 -26.17 -25.45 3.36
CA ASN A 351 -25.81 -25.90 4.71
C ASN A 351 -25.96 -24.84 5.81
N GLY A 352 -26.07 -23.55 5.47
CA GLY A 352 -26.18 -22.46 6.46
C GLY A 352 -27.55 -22.34 7.14
N ASN A 353 -28.64 -22.58 6.39
CA ASN A 353 -30.02 -22.43 6.88
C ASN A 353 -30.70 -23.77 7.23
N GLY A 354 -30.03 -24.90 6.99
CA GLY A 354 -30.60 -26.25 7.08
C GLY A 354 -30.90 -26.80 8.47
N ASN A 355 -30.73 -26.04 9.56
CA ASN A 355 -30.99 -26.54 10.93
C ASN A 355 -32.50 -26.69 11.27
N GLY A 356 -33.37 -26.48 10.28
CA GLY A 356 -34.82 -26.72 10.34
C GLY A 356 -35.20 -28.19 10.31
N ASN A 357 -34.85 -28.93 11.37
CA ASN A 357 -35.44 -30.20 11.83
C ASN A 357 -36.29 -30.98 10.80
N GLY A 358 -35.63 -31.58 9.81
CA GLY A 358 -36.24 -32.29 8.67
C GLY A 358 -36.92 -33.63 9.00
N ASN A 359 -37.68 -33.71 10.09
CA ASN A 359 -38.41 -34.92 10.49
C ASN A 359 -39.81 -35.00 9.84
N GLY A 360 -39.86 -34.71 8.54
CA GLY A 360 -41.07 -34.50 7.74
C GLY A 360 -41.69 -35.77 7.15
N LYS A 361 -42.25 -36.64 8.01
CA LYS A 361 -43.26 -37.67 7.65
C LYS A 361 -42.95 -38.55 6.43
N ASN A 362 -42.03 -39.49 6.58
CA ASN A 362 -42.10 -40.74 5.81
C ASN A 362 -43.00 -41.73 6.57
N ASN A 363 -44.33 -41.60 6.42
CA ASN A 363 -45.30 -42.49 7.07
C ASN A 363 -46.35 -42.97 6.05
N GLY A 364 -45.88 -43.73 5.06
CA GLY A 364 -46.72 -44.43 4.09
C GLY A 364 -47.44 -45.61 4.75
N SER A 365 -48.67 -45.38 5.20
CA SER A 365 -49.52 -46.40 5.82
C SER A 365 -49.89 -47.51 4.83
N LYS A 366 -49.28 -48.68 4.97
CA LYS A 366 -49.82 -49.94 4.42
C LYS A 366 -51.15 -50.26 5.11
N THR A 367 -52.26 -50.03 4.42
CA THR A 367 -53.54 -50.67 4.73
C THR A 367 -54.20 -51.12 3.43
N GLU A 368 -53.97 -52.38 3.07
CA GLU A 368 -54.79 -53.08 2.10
C GLU A 368 -56.21 -53.24 2.66
N LYS A 369 -57.21 -52.67 1.99
CA LYS A 369 -58.57 -53.22 2.02
C LYS A 369 -59.16 -53.23 0.62
N LEU A 370 -59.65 -54.41 0.27
CA LEU A 370 -60.27 -54.75 -1.02
C LEU A 370 -61.46 -53.84 -1.35
N ALA A 371 -61.52 -53.38 -2.60
CA ALA A 371 -62.76 -53.04 -3.29
C ALA A 371 -62.54 -53.22 -4.81
N PRO A 372 -63.29 -54.10 -5.50
CA PRO A 372 -63.14 -54.29 -6.95
C PRO A 372 -64.09 -53.39 -7.75
N GLY A 373 -63.58 -52.83 -8.86
CA GLY A 373 -64.39 -52.42 -10.00
C GLY A 373 -64.50 -50.92 -10.28
N SER A 374 -63.79 -50.47 -11.31
CA SER A 374 -64.41 -49.71 -12.41
C SER A 374 -63.59 -49.89 -13.70
N ARG A 375 -64.18 -49.56 -14.84
CA ARG A 375 -63.74 -49.99 -16.17
C ARG A 375 -62.83 -48.96 -16.86
N ARG A 376 -61.89 -49.51 -17.64
CA ARG A 376 -61.36 -49.02 -18.93
C ARG A 376 -61.84 -47.63 -19.39
N ILE A 377 -60.89 -46.71 -19.62
CA ILE A 377 -60.75 -46.06 -20.93
C ILE A 377 -59.28 -46.09 -21.34
N SER A 378 -59.01 -46.67 -22.50
CA SER A 378 -57.69 -46.69 -23.15
C SER A 378 -57.58 -45.53 -24.14
N GLY A 379 -56.51 -44.74 -24.06
CA GLY A 379 -56.15 -43.72 -25.05
C GLY A 379 -54.63 -43.71 -25.28
N PRO A 380 -54.11 -43.52 -26.51
CA PRO A 380 -52.76 -43.96 -26.86
C PRO A 380 -51.68 -42.86 -26.79
N TYR A 381 -50.45 -43.30 -26.54
CA TYR A 381 -49.16 -42.66 -26.88
C TYR A 381 -49.00 -41.14 -26.70
N SER A 382 -48.27 -40.74 -25.65
CA SER A 382 -47.49 -39.50 -25.65
C SER A 382 -46.11 -39.72 -25.00
N PRO A 383 -45.00 -39.74 -25.76
CA PRO A 383 -43.65 -39.91 -25.22
C PRO A 383 -43.13 -38.57 -24.68
N ARG A 384 -43.62 -38.14 -23.50
CA ARG A 384 -43.22 -36.86 -22.88
C ARG A 384 -42.78 -36.92 -21.43
N SER A 385 -42.73 -38.11 -20.82
CA SER A 385 -42.38 -38.28 -19.40
C SER A 385 -40.87 -38.45 -19.12
N GLN A 386 -40.03 -38.66 -20.13
CA GLN A 386 -38.63 -39.10 -19.91
C GLN A 386 -37.66 -37.96 -19.55
N ARG A 387 -38.08 -36.69 -19.65
CA ARG A 387 -37.24 -35.52 -19.34
C ARG A 387 -37.32 -35.05 -17.87
N ARG A 388 -38.05 -35.77 -17.01
CA ARG A 388 -38.22 -35.42 -15.59
C ARG A 388 -37.23 -36.13 -14.64
N ASN A 389 -36.49 -37.12 -15.13
CA ASN A 389 -35.47 -37.84 -14.35
C ASN A 389 -34.07 -37.18 -14.39
N GLU A 390 -33.87 -36.13 -15.19
CA GLU A 390 -32.61 -35.36 -15.24
C GLU A 390 -32.49 -34.31 -14.12
N GLN A 391 -33.48 -34.22 -13.22
CA GLN A 391 -33.51 -33.32 -12.05
C GLN A 391 -33.49 -34.11 -10.73
N GLN A 392 -32.72 -35.20 -10.66
CA GLN A 392 -32.36 -35.75 -9.36
C GLN A 392 -31.37 -34.77 -8.68
N PRO A 393 -31.55 -34.42 -7.39
CA PRO A 393 -30.56 -33.64 -6.67
C PRO A 393 -29.22 -34.38 -6.68
N LEU A 394 -28.13 -33.62 -6.75
CA LEU A 394 -26.77 -34.18 -6.76
C LEU A 394 -26.58 -35.07 -5.53
N THR A 395 -25.84 -36.17 -5.68
CA THR A 395 -25.45 -36.94 -4.50
C THR A 395 -24.40 -36.15 -3.71
N SER A 396 -24.38 -36.26 -2.39
CA SER A 396 -23.44 -35.51 -1.54
C SER A 396 -21.95 -35.80 -1.82
N LEU A 397 -21.65 -36.91 -2.50
CA LEU A 397 -20.33 -37.21 -3.05
C LEU A 397 -20.02 -36.39 -4.32
N GLU A 398 -21.00 -36.18 -5.20
CA GLU A 398 -20.85 -35.34 -6.39
C GLU A 398 -20.76 -33.85 -6.03
N GLU A 399 -21.49 -33.39 -5.00
CA GLU A 399 -21.41 -32.03 -4.46
C GLU A 399 -20.00 -31.71 -3.96
N ALA A 400 -19.35 -32.65 -3.27
CA ALA A 400 -17.96 -32.52 -2.82
C ALA A 400 -16.93 -32.45 -3.98
N GLU A 401 -17.30 -32.93 -5.17
CA GLU A 401 -16.47 -32.95 -6.39
C GLU A 401 -16.89 -31.93 -7.46
N LEU A 402 -17.59 -30.86 -7.09
CA LEU A 402 -17.91 -29.76 -8.02
C LEU A 402 -16.63 -29.03 -8.45
N GLU A 403 -16.34 -29.06 -9.76
CA GLU A 403 -15.18 -28.39 -10.38
C GLU A 403 -15.34 -26.87 -10.44
N VAL A 404 -16.59 -26.41 -10.49
CA VAL A 404 -17.00 -25.02 -10.30
C VAL A 404 -17.99 -25.01 -9.15
N ASP A 405 -17.61 -24.38 -8.04
CA ASP A 405 -18.40 -24.29 -6.81
C ASP A 405 -18.24 -22.88 -6.23
N ILE A 406 -19.31 -22.09 -6.26
CA ILE A 406 -19.36 -20.73 -5.75
C ILE A 406 -19.69 -20.81 -4.26
N SER A 407 -18.68 -20.69 -3.41
CA SER A 407 -18.81 -20.79 -1.95
C SER A 407 -19.38 -19.53 -1.30
N SER A 408 -19.16 -18.35 -1.90
CA SER A 408 -19.75 -17.10 -1.41
C SER A 408 -20.00 -16.11 -2.54
N LEU A 409 -21.08 -15.36 -2.43
CA LEU A 409 -21.47 -14.29 -3.34
C LEU A 409 -21.92 -13.08 -2.53
N PHE A 410 -21.41 -11.90 -2.91
CA PHE A 410 -21.71 -10.60 -2.32
C PHE A 410 -22.16 -9.66 -3.43
N SER A 411 -23.29 -8.98 -3.24
CA SER A 411 -23.77 -7.93 -4.15
C SER A 411 -23.08 -6.61 -3.86
N ILE A 412 -22.73 -5.86 -4.89
CA ILE A 412 -22.19 -4.50 -4.74
C ILE A 412 -23.24 -3.52 -5.27
N GLY A 413 -23.88 -2.80 -4.34
CA GLY A 413 -24.74 -1.65 -4.65
C GLY A 413 -23.95 -0.38 -4.96
N ASP A 414 -24.65 0.63 -5.45
CA ASP A 414 -24.14 2.01 -5.55
C ASP A 414 -23.89 2.59 -4.15
N THR A 415 -22.62 2.78 -3.80
CA THR A 415 -22.19 3.38 -2.52
C THR A 415 -21.67 4.81 -2.68
N GLN A 416 -21.83 5.45 -3.84
CA GLN A 416 -21.22 6.77 -4.11
C GLN A 416 -21.67 7.86 -3.12
N ARG A 417 -22.96 7.90 -2.77
CA ARG A 417 -23.47 8.82 -1.74
C ARG A 417 -22.84 8.55 -0.36
N LEU A 418 -22.66 7.27 -0.02
CA LEU A 418 -22.13 6.87 1.27
C LEU A 418 -20.64 7.20 1.40
N ALA A 419 -19.87 7.06 0.31
CA ALA A 419 -18.48 7.50 0.24
C ALA A 419 -18.35 9.00 0.53
N LEU A 420 -19.19 9.84 -0.10
CA LEU A 420 -19.19 11.29 0.14
C LEU A 420 -19.54 11.67 1.59
N LEU A 421 -20.52 10.98 2.21
CA LEU A 421 -20.86 11.21 3.62
C LEU A 421 -19.72 10.79 4.56
N ILE A 422 -18.99 9.72 4.22
CA ILE A 422 -17.82 9.25 4.99
C ILE A 422 -16.63 10.21 4.83
N ASP A 423 -16.37 10.74 3.64
CA ASP A 423 -15.37 11.78 3.41
C ASP A 423 -15.70 13.04 4.25
N GLU A 424 -16.96 13.48 4.29
CA GLU A 424 -17.40 14.59 5.15
C GLU A 424 -17.24 14.27 6.64
N ARG A 425 -17.63 13.04 7.07
CA ARG A 425 -17.45 12.59 8.46
C ARG A 425 -15.97 12.58 8.86
N ASP A 426 -15.08 12.14 7.97
CA ASP A 426 -13.64 12.12 8.22
C ASP A 426 -13.06 13.56 8.31
N GLU A 427 -13.53 14.51 7.51
CA GLU A 427 -13.19 15.94 7.65
C GLU A 427 -13.71 16.53 8.98
N ILE A 428 -14.96 16.25 9.34
CA ILE A 428 -15.57 16.65 10.62
C ILE A 428 -14.77 16.10 11.80
N LEU A 429 -14.37 14.82 11.71
CA LEU A 429 -13.60 14.14 12.75
C LEU A 429 -12.17 14.68 12.83
N GLU A 430 -11.52 14.97 11.71
CA GLU A 430 -10.18 15.56 11.69
C GLU A 430 -10.20 16.95 12.37
N ASN A 431 -11.19 17.78 12.04
CA ASN A 431 -11.38 19.08 12.70
C ASN A 431 -11.70 18.94 14.20
N LEU A 432 -12.51 17.93 14.58
CA LEU A 432 -12.75 17.62 15.99
C LEU A 432 -11.45 17.22 16.71
N GLU A 433 -10.69 16.24 16.20
CA GLU A 433 -9.43 15.82 16.79
C GLU A 433 -8.40 16.96 16.90
N ILE A 434 -8.37 17.88 15.92
CA ILE A 434 -7.56 19.10 16.00
C ILE A 434 -8.02 19.99 17.16
N ALA A 435 -9.33 20.21 17.32
CA ALA A 435 -9.88 21.04 18.38
C ALA A 435 -9.63 20.42 19.78
N GLU A 436 -9.90 19.13 19.95
CA GLU A 436 -9.58 18.37 21.18
C GLU A 436 -8.08 18.43 21.50
N THR A 437 -7.22 18.26 20.48
CA THR A 437 -5.75 18.34 20.66
C THR A 437 -5.30 19.75 21.06
N ARG A 438 -5.90 20.80 20.49
CA ARG A 438 -5.65 22.21 20.89
C ARG A 438 -6.12 22.50 22.31
N TYR A 439 -7.23 21.89 22.72
CA TYR A 439 -7.76 21.96 24.07
C TYR A 439 -6.84 21.25 25.08
N ILE A 440 -6.52 19.97 24.88
CA ILE A 440 -5.63 19.19 25.76
C ILE A 440 -4.25 19.84 25.86
N SER A 441 -3.66 20.26 24.73
CA SER A 441 -2.37 20.96 24.71
C SER A 441 -2.40 22.38 25.29
N SER A 442 -3.58 22.92 25.60
CA SER A 442 -3.69 24.18 26.34
C SER A 442 -3.29 24.03 27.81
N PHE A 443 -3.26 22.81 28.35
CA PHE A 443 -2.93 22.55 29.75
C PHE A 443 -1.49 22.09 29.94
N ARG A 444 -0.91 22.42 31.09
CA ARG A 444 0.29 21.77 31.60
C ARG A 444 0.07 21.27 33.01
N LEU A 445 0.73 20.15 33.31
CA LEU A 445 0.99 19.72 34.67
C LEU A 445 1.94 20.75 35.32
N SER A 446 1.37 21.79 35.93
CA SER A 446 2.13 22.60 36.88
C SER A 446 2.28 21.76 38.14
N THR A 447 3.40 21.05 38.27
CA THR A 447 3.95 20.83 39.61
C THR A 447 4.03 22.21 40.26
N PRO A 448 3.40 22.46 41.42
CA PRO A 448 3.64 23.70 42.12
C PRO A 448 5.15 23.80 42.34
N ASP A 449 5.76 24.93 41.97
CA ASP A 449 7.12 25.22 42.42
C ASP A 449 7.13 24.99 43.93
N PRO A 450 8.09 24.22 44.48
CA PRO A 450 8.11 23.91 45.90
C PRO A 450 8.02 25.23 46.65
N SER A 451 6.99 25.36 47.47
CA SER A 451 6.68 26.66 48.04
C SER A 451 7.89 27.14 48.82
N ILE A 452 8.12 28.46 48.90
CA ILE A 452 9.27 29.00 49.63
C ILE A 452 9.29 28.56 51.11
N ALA A 453 8.15 28.08 51.64
CA ALA A 453 8.00 27.47 52.96
C ALA A 453 8.53 26.01 53.06
N ASP A 454 8.66 25.27 51.96
CA ASP A 454 9.23 23.92 51.90
C ASP A 454 10.76 23.93 51.71
N PHE A 455 11.39 25.11 51.63
CA PHE A 455 12.84 25.26 51.51
C PHE A 455 13.53 24.99 52.85
N GLN A 456 13.65 23.70 53.21
CA GLN A 456 14.32 23.25 54.42
C GLN A 456 15.82 23.58 54.33
N ALA A 457 16.25 24.61 55.06
CA ALA A 457 17.65 25.01 55.15
C ALA A 457 18.53 23.84 55.64
N PRO A 458 19.79 23.74 55.18
CA PRO A 458 20.67 22.62 55.54
C PRO A 458 20.89 22.53 57.06
N PRO A 459 20.97 21.31 57.62
CA PRO A 459 20.92 21.11 59.06
C PRO A 459 22.14 21.67 59.80
N VAL A 460 21.86 22.50 60.80
CA VAL A 460 22.85 22.95 61.79
C VAL A 460 23.13 21.81 62.79
N PRO A 461 24.39 21.55 63.20
CA PRO A 461 24.73 20.44 64.09
C PRO A 461 24.08 20.55 65.49
N PRO A 462 23.92 19.42 66.20
CA PRO A 462 23.01 19.32 67.34
C PRO A 462 23.57 19.93 68.61
N LYS A 463 22.67 20.45 69.45
CA LYS A 463 22.90 20.58 70.90
C LYS A 463 21.69 20.08 71.68
N ASP A 464 21.96 19.21 72.63
CA ASP A 464 20.99 18.62 73.54
C ASP A 464 20.37 19.67 74.47
N ASN A 465 19.06 19.62 74.69
CA ASN A 465 18.49 19.30 76.00
C ASN A 465 16.95 19.17 76.00
N ARG A 466 16.52 18.12 76.71
CA ARG A 466 15.18 17.59 77.06
C ARG A 466 14.27 18.60 77.81
N PRO A 467 12.99 18.30 78.22
CA PRO A 467 12.28 17.01 78.20
C PRO A 467 10.77 16.98 77.80
N TYR A 468 10.32 15.75 77.55
CA TYR A 468 9.03 15.10 77.88
C TYR A 468 8.00 15.84 78.77
N ILE A 469 6.71 15.86 78.38
CA ILE A 469 5.52 15.91 79.26
C ILE A 469 4.28 15.32 78.55
N SER A 470 3.32 14.84 79.34
CA SER A 470 2.26 13.89 78.99
C SER A 470 0.92 14.48 78.52
N ARG A 471 0.08 13.60 77.96
CA ARG A 471 -1.37 13.77 77.72
C ARG A 471 -2.14 14.21 78.99
N PRO A 472 -3.33 14.83 78.82
CA PRO A 472 -4.45 14.62 79.75
C PRO A 472 -5.72 14.03 79.09
N LEU A 473 -6.65 13.62 79.96
CA LEU A 473 -7.89 12.86 79.73
C LEU A 473 -9.10 13.70 79.26
N PRO A 474 -10.20 13.05 78.80
CA PRO A 474 -11.45 13.72 78.43
C PRO A 474 -12.47 13.78 79.59
N LEU A 475 -13.18 14.90 79.67
CA LEU A 475 -14.42 15.17 80.42
C LEU A 475 -15.22 16.18 79.55
N GLY A 476 -16.54 16.26 79.48
CA GLY A 476 -17.66 15.65 80.21
C GLY A 476 -18.90 16.55 79.96
N PRO A 477 -20.16 16.06 79.92
CA PRO A 477 -21.25 16.77 79.25
C PRO A 477 -22.16 17.63 80.18
N ALA A 478 -22.58 18.81 79.72
CA ALA A 478 -23.71 19.61 80.26
C ALA A 478 -24.15 20.66 79.21
N GLN A 479 -25.34 20.59 78.59
CA GLN A 479 -26.70 20.88 79.08
C GLN A 479 -27.20 22.33 78.85
N LYS A 480 -28.43 22.43 78.29
CA LYS A 480 -29.39 23.57 78.35
C LYS A 480 -29.00 24.81 77.50
N LYS A 481 -29.92 25.56 76.89
CA LYS A 481 -31.41 25.62 76.93
C LYS A 481 -31.95 26.34 75.67
N ARG A 482 -33.17 25.98 75.20
CA ARG A 482 -34.27 26.82 74.61
C ARG A 482 -33.91 28.04 73.70
N THR A 483 -34.54 28.29 72.54
CA THR A 483 -35.99 28.32 72.24
C THR A 483 -36.34 28.29 70.74
N ARG A 484 -37.54 27.75 70.41
CA ARG A 484 -38.42 28.01 69.24
C ARG A 484 -38.02 29.10 68.21
N ARG A 485 -38.04 28.75 66.91
CA ARG A 485 -39.08 29.17 65.92
C ARG A 485 -38.78 28.71 64.48
N GLY A 486 -39.84 28.50 63.70
CA GLY A 486 -39.87 28.86 62.27
C GLY A 486 -39.51 27.79 61.24
N ARG A 487 -40.51 27.03 60.80
CA ARG A 487 -40.49 26.25 59.55
C ARG A 487 -40.34 27.23 58.38
N ARG A 488 -39.28 27.14 57.59
CA ARG A 488 -39.22 27.71 56.22
C ARG A 488 -38.65 26.66 55.28
N THR A 489 -39.37 26.47 54.18
CA THR A 489 -38.99 25.65 53.03
C THR A 489 -37.67 26.15 52.46
N LEU A 490 -36.68 25.26 52.38
CA LEU A 490 -35.39 25.55 51.77
C LEU A 490 -35.40 25.06 50.33
N ASN A 491 -35.29 26.00 49.39
CA ASN A 491 -34.87 25.71 48.03
C ASN A 491 -33.53 24.96 48.07
N PRO A 492 -33.28 24.02 47.13
CA PRO A 492 -31.93 23.58 46.81
C PRO A 492 -31.21 24.72 46.05
N ALA A 493 -30.96 25.83 46.73
CA ALA A 493 -30.10 26.87 46.22
C ALA A 493 -28.68 26.30 46.14
N PHE A 494 -28.04 26.48 44.99
CA PHE A 494 -26.65 26.12 44.74
C PHE A 494 -25.75 26.78 45.79
N ALA A 495 -25.44 26.04 46.85
CA ALA A 495 -24.60 26.52 47.94
C ALA A 495 -23.16 26.60 47.44
N ALA A 496 -22.75 27.83 47.17
CA ALA A 496 -21.42 28.22 46.74
C ALA A 496 -20.30 27.45 47.48
N SER A 497 -19.60 26.59 46.75
CA SER A 497 -18.17 26.42 46.97
C SER A 497 -17.49 27.70 46.49
N SER A 498 -17.35 28.68 47.39
CA SER A 498 -16.65 29.96 47.15
C SER A 498 -15.12 29.81 47.13
N LEU A 499 -14.61 28.58 47.15
CA LEU A 499 -13.26 28.27 46.68
C LEU A 499 -13.29 28.38 45.15
N ALA A 500 -12.44 29.24 44.59
CA ALA A 500 -12.23 29.33 43.14
C ALA A 500 -11.99 27.93 42.56
N PRO A 501 -12.52 27.61 41.37
CA PRO A 501 -12.50 26.25 40.83
C PRO A 501 -11.08 25.70 40.85
N THR A 502 -10.86 24.65 41.66
CA THR A 502 -9.53 24.09 41.93
C THR A 502 -9.00 23.24 40.75
N SER A 503 -9.74 23.20 39.65
CA SER A 503 -9.38 22.60 38.36
C SER A 503 -9.80 23.53 37.23
N PHE A 504 -8.88 23.83 36.31
CA PHE A 504 -9.17 24.60 35.08
C PHE A 504 -9.75 23.75 33.93
N VAL A 505 -9.90 22.43 34.14
CA VAL A 505 -10.64 21.53 33.25
C VAL A 505 -12.15 21.82 33.41
N ALA A 506 -12.94 21.82 32.33
CA ALA A 506 -14.37 22.09 32.47
C ALA A 506 -15.05 21.03 33.36
N PRO A 507 -16.00 21.44 34.22
CA PRO A 507 -16.81 20.49 34.97
C PRO A 507 -17.58 19.56 34.02
N SER A 508 -17.64 18.27 34.36
CA SER A 508 -18.35 17.22 33.59
C SER A 508 -19.83 17.53 33.26
N GLN A 509 -20.42 18.54 33.91
CA GLN A 509 -21.76 19.06 33.61
C GLN A 509 -21.83 19.84 32.27
N TYR A 510 -20.75 20.51 31.84
CA TYR A 510 -20.71 21.28 30.58
C TYR A 510 -20.75 20.39 29.33
N TYR A 511 -20.44 19.09 29.47
CA TYR A 511 -20.44 18.10 28.40
C TYR A 511 -21.86 17.62 28.03
N LYS A 512 -22.87 17.95 28.85
CA LYS A 512 -24.27 17.64 28.55
C LYS A 512 -24.80 18.56 27.44
N LEU A 513 -24.95 18.02 26.24
CA LEU A 513 -25.63 18.69 25.13
C LEU A 513 -27.13 18.88 25.45
N HIS A 514 -27.48 20.04 26.04
CA HIS A 514 -28.87 20.48 26.12
C HIS A 514 -29.42 20.68 24.69
N GLY A 515 -30.44 19.89 24.31
CA GLY A 515 -31.27 20.14 23.11
C GLY A 515 -31.63 18.92 22.25
N LEU A 516 -30.89 17.80 22.31
CA LEU A 516 -31.08 16.67 21.38
C LEU A 516 -31.87 15.49 21.98
N ARG A 517 -33.13 15.75 22.38
CA ARG A 517 -34.07 14.72 22.85
C ARG A 517 -34.66 13.97 21.64
N GLY A 518 -33.95 12.94 21.16
CA GLY A 518 -34.39 12.07 20.06
C GLY A 518 -33.27 11.34 19.31
N VAL A 519 -32.03 11.89 19.33
CA VAL A 519 -30.86 11.34 18.60
C VAL A 519 -29.86 10.65 19.54
N SER A 520 -30.12 10.67 20.85
CA SER A 520 -29.35 9.90 21.84
C SER A 520 -29.70 8.42 21.73
N GLY A 521 -28.81 7.61 21.14
CA GLY A 521 -28.97 6.16 21.02
C GLY A 521 -29.33 5.51 22.36
N GLY A 522 -30.49 4.86 22.42
CA GLY A 522 -30.98 4.20 23.63
C GLY A 522 -30.23 2.91 23.91
N ARG A 523 -29.42 2.90 24.96
CA ARG A 523 -28.62 1.73 25.37
C ARG A 523 -29.49 0.68 26.07
N PHE A 524 -30.16 -0.17 25.29
CA PHE A 524 -30.74 -1.43 25.80
C PHE A 524 -29.61 -2.44 26.07
N GLY A 525 -29.17 -2.56 27.32
CA GLY A 525 -28.09 -3.48 27.71
C GLY A 525 -27.42 -3.11 29.02
N GLY A 526 -28.09 -3.36 30.14
CA GLY A 526 -27.57 -3.05 31.48
C GLY A 526 -28.63 -3.20 32.56
N SER A 527 -28.85 -4.43 33.03
CA SER A 527 -29.78 -4.74 34.12
C SER A 527 -29.11 -4.57 35.49
N GLU A 528 -29.58 -3.64 36.32
CA GLU A 528 -30.06 -3.92 37.69
C GLU A 528 -30.57 -2.67 38.46
N TYR A 529 -31.68 -2.85 39.17
CA TYR A 529 -32.23 -2.05 40.28
C TYR A 529 -32.40 -0.51 40.18
N SER A 530 -33.61 -0.07 39.81
CA SER A 530 -34.41 0.85 40.63
C SER A 530 -35.92 0.71 40.34
N TYR A 531 -36.76 0.91 41.36
CA TYR A 531 -38.23 0.77 41.30
C TYR A 531 -38.89 2.10 41.65
N ARG A 532 -39.57 2.76 40.69
CA ARG A 532 -40.78 3.57 40.90
C ARG A 532 -41.42 3.97 39.55
N GLU A 533 -42.70 3.66 39.38
CA GLU A 533 -43.58 4.20 38.32
C GLU A 533 -43.91 5.69 38.61
N GLU A 534 -44.44 6.52 37.71
CA GLU A 534 -45.32 6.28 36.55
C GLU A 534 -44.95 7.19 35.35
N ASP A 535 -44.97 6.63 34.12
CA ASP A 535 -45.20 7.32 32.84
C ASP A 535 -45.26 6.26 31.71
N GLU A 536 -46.22 6.34 30.79
CA GLU A 536 -46.48 5.25 29.81
C GLU A 536 -45.39 5.13 28.71
N PRO A 537 -44.90 3.90 28.40
CA PRO A 537 -43.93 3.71 27.32
C PRO A 537 -44.59 3.41 25.95
N PRO A 538 -43.99 3.84 24.83
CA PRO A 538 -44.56 3.65 23.50
C PRO A 538 -44.66 2.18 23.07
N LEU A 539 -45.64 1.92 22.21
CA LEU A 539 -46.21 0.60 21.86
C LEU A 539 -45.24 -0.45 21.30
N SER A 540 -44.01 -0.06 20.92
CA SER A 540 -42.93 -0.98 20.54
C SER A 540 -42.33 -1.75 21.73
N THR A 541 -42.45 -1.24 22.94
CA THR A 541 -41.88 -1.85 24.16
C THR A 541 -42.82 -2.86 24.82
N SER A 542 -44.14 -2.69 24.73
CA SER A 542 -45.13 -3.56 25.37
C SER A 542 -45.25 -4.95 24.73
N ILE A 543 -44.75 -5.13 23.51
CA ILE A 543 -44.78 -6.41 22.79
C ILE A 543 -43.54 -7.27 23.10
N ASN A 544 -42.38 -6.64 23.34
CA ASN A 544 -41.14 -7.34 23.70
C ASN A 544 -41.10 -7.84 25.15
N SER A 545 -41.94 -7.31 26.05
CA SER A 545 -41.95 -7.71 27.47
C SER A 545 -42.79 -8.96 27.78
N ARG A 546 -43.60 -9.46 26.82
CA ARG A 546 -44.61 -10.50 27.09
C ARG A 546 -44.26 -11.93 26.66
N VAL A 547 -43.04 -12.17 26.15
CA VAL A 547 -42.61 -13.51 25.67
C VAL A 547 -41.19 -13.89 26.11
N ILE A 548 -40.89 -13.81 27.41
CA ILE A 548 -39.97 -14.75 28.09
C ILE A 548 -40.60 -15.12 29.44
N GLY A 549 -41.30 -16.25 29.48
CA GLY A 549 -41.63 -16.95 30.72
C GLY A 549 -40.76 -18.20 30.80
N SER A 550 -39.79 -18.23 31.73
CA SER A 550 -38.79 -19.30 31.84
C SER A 550 -39.35 -20.59 32.46
N ARG A 551 -40.29 -21.24 31.77
CA ARG A 551 -40.50 -22.69 31.94
C ARG A 551 -39.35 -23.43 31.25
N PHE A 552 -38.33 -23.78 32.02
CA PHE A 552 -37.38 -24.82 31.62
C PHE A 552 -38.15 -26.14 31.49
N GLN A 553 -38.51 -26.50 30.25
CA GLN A 553 -39.07 -27.79 29.92
C GLN A 553 -37.94 -28.68 29.40
N GLU A 554 -37.75 -29.81 30.08
CA GLU A 554 -36.60 -30.69 29.91
C GLU A 554 -36.52 -31.27 28.49
N VAL A 555 -35.38 -31.11 27.82
CA VAL A 555 -35.14 -31.75 26.53
C VAL A 555 -34.68 -33.19 26.75
N ASN A 556 -35.49 -34.11 26.22
CA ASN A 556 -35.35 -35.56 26.32
C ASN A 556 -34.02 -36.06 25.71
N ARG A 557 -33.11 -36.60 26.55
CA ARG A 557 -31.83 -37.21 26.13
C ARG A 557 -32.02 -38.68 25.77
N ASN A 558 -32.23 -38.97 24.49
CA ASN A 558 -32.04 -40.32 23.94
C ASN A 558 -30.63 -40.47 23.35
N SER A 559 -29.72 -41.11 24.08
CA SER A 559 -28.40 -41.50 23.59
C SER A 559 -28.00 -42.84 24.20
N ALA A 560 -28.25 -43.93 23.49
CA ALA A 560 -28.14 -45.31 23.99
C ALA A 560 -26.69 -45.87 23.93
N ALA A 561 -25.67 -45.03 24.08
CA ALA A 561 -24.26 -45.41 23.88
C ALA A 561 -23.39 -45.41 25.16
N TYR A 562 -23.80 -44.70 26.21
CA TYR A 562 -23.09 -44.68 27.51
C TYR A 562 -24.09 -44.70 28.67
N GLY A 563 -23.73 -45.41 29.75
CA GLY A 563 -24.61 -45.68 30.89
C GLY A 563 -25.05 -44.42 31.64
N ARG A 564 -26.19 -44.52 32.34
CA ARG A 564 -26.78 -43.41 33.12
C ARG A 564 -25.83 -42.94 34.23
N LEU A 565 -25.26 -41.76 34.07
CA LEU A 565 -24.64 -41.01 35.17
C LEU A 565 -25.71 -40.18 35.92
N PRO A 566 -25.73 -40.17 37.26
CA PRO A 566 -26.65 -39.33 38.03
C PRO A 566 -26.29 -37.84 37.88
N MET A 567 -27.30 -36.97 37.81
CA MET A 567 -27.06 -35.52 37.78
C MET A 567 -26.44 -35.04 39.10
N GLY A 568 -25.32 -34.31 39.01
CA GLY A 568 -24.65 -33.68 40.16
C GLY A 568 -23.18 -34.05 40.38
N THR A 569 -22.62 -34.99 39.62
CA THR A 569 -21.20 -35.37 39.74
C THR A 569 -20.31 -34.53 38.82
N TYR A 570 -19.30 -33.87 39.39
CA TYR A 570 -18.23 -33.23 38.61
C TYR A 570 -17.32 -34.31 38.01
N VAL A 571 -16.99 -34.17 36.73
CA VAL A 571 -16.11 -35.10 36.00
C VAL A 571 -14.82 -34.36 35.67
N GLY A 572 -13.72 -34.81 36.25
CA GLY A 572 -12.37 -34.31 35.96
C GLY A 572 -11.72 -35.14 34.84
N VAL A 573 -10.88 -34.49 34.02
CA VAL A 573 -9.95 -35.20 33.14
C VAL A 573 -8.71 -35.50 33.97
N SER A 574 -8.42 -36.78 34.20
CA SER A 574 -7.17 -37.18 34.86
C SER A 574 -5.96 -36.83 33.99
N GLU A 575 -4.77 -36.75 34.59
CA GLU A 575 -3.51 -36.39 33.91
C GLU A 575 -3.12 -37.34 32.75
N LYS A 576 -3.84 -38.46 32.57
CA LYS A 576 -3.69 -39.41 31.46
C LYS A 576 -4.74 -39.28 30.35
N GLY A 577 -5.63 -38.28 30.43
CA GLY A 577 -6.64 -37.99 29.40
C GLY A 577 -7.95 -38.77 29.53
N GLU A 578 -8.12 -39.58 30.57
CA GLU A 578 -9.37 -40.32 30.85
C GLU A 578 -10.26 -39.53 31.83
N LEU A 579 -11.56 -39.45 31.50
CA LEU A 579 -12.60 -38.75 32.26
C LEU A 579 -13.10 -39.61 33.43
N GLY A 580 -12.93 -39.14 34.66
CA GLY A 580 -13.34 -39.82 35.89
C GLY A 580 -14.10 -38.91 36.85
N GLY A 581 -15.00 -39.51 37.65
CA GLY A 581 -15.72 -38.79 38.71
C GLY A 581 -14.82 -38.60 39.93
N GLU A 582 -14.61 -37.35 40.35
CA GLU A 582 -13.68 -36.99 41.42
C GLU A 582 -14.44 -36.78 42.75
N SER A 583 -13.94 -37.34 43.86
CA SER A 583 -14.65 -37.33 45.14
C SER A 583 -13.72 -37.09 46.33
N GLU A 584 -13.33 -35.84 46.58
CA GLU A 584 -12.90 -35.41 47.91
C GLU A 584 -13.24 -33.93 48.18
N ARG A 585 -13.50 -33.60 49.44
CA ARG A 585 -14.08 -32.31 49.85
C ARG A 585 -13.00 -31.28 50.18
N SER A 586 -13.00 -30.15 49.49
CA SER A 586 -12.36 -28.91 49.94
C SER A 586 -13.38 -27.77 49.97
N TYR A 587 -13.47 -27.08 51.12
CA TYR A 587 -14.40 -25.95 51.31
C TYR A 587 -13.83 -24.69 50.62
N ILE A 588 -14.50 -24.21 49.58
CA ILE A 588 -14.23 -22.89 48.99
C ILE A 588 -15.03 -21.83 49.78
N PRO A 589 -14.39 -20.82 50.39
CA PRO A 589 -15.11 -19.75 51.10
C PRO A 589 -15.81 -18.79 50.14
N ASP A 590 -16.97 -18.27 50.56
CA ASP A 590 -17.70 -17.23 49.82
C ASP A 590 -16.88 -15.92 49.73
N PRO A 591 -16.51 -15.47 48.51
CA PRO A 591 -15.67 -14.28 48.32
C PRO A 591 -16.36 -12.97 48.73
N ARG A 592 -17.67 -12.98 49.03
CA ARG A 592 -18.41 -11.79 49.50
C ARG A 592 -18.09 -11.35 50.93
N ARG A 593 -17.30 -12.13 51.70
CA ARG A 593 -17.03 -11.88 53.13
C ARG A 593 -15.64 -11.35 53.48
N TYR A 594 -14.74 -11.14 52.50
CA TYR A 594 -13.36 -10.70 52.75
C TYR A 594 -12.92 -9.50 51.89
N GLY A 595 -13.63 -8.37 52.04
CA GLY A 595 -13.18 -7.07 51.54
C GLY A 595 -12.36 -6.29 52.62
N PRO A 596 -11.43 -5.39 52.26
CA PRO A 596 -10.44 -4.83 53.21
C PRO A 596 -10.97 -3.94 54.35
N ASN A 597 -12.26 -3.60 54.37
CA ASN A 597 -12.84 -2.55 55.22
C ASN A 597 -13.96 -3.04 56.16
N HIS A 598 -13.91 -4.29 56.63
CA HIS A 598 -14.92 -4.83 57.57
C HIS A 598 -14.37 -4.91 59.01
N LEU A 599 -14.62 -3.83 59.78
CA LEU A 599 -14.61 -3.83 61.24
C LEU A 599 -16.06 -3.71 61.71
N GLY A 600 -16.45 -4.46 62.74
CA GLY A 600 -17.86 -4.59 63.17
C GLY A 600 -18.05 -4.58 64.70
N TYR A 601 -19.30 -4.87 65.09
CA TYR A 601 -19.85 -4.93 66.47
C TYR A 601 -19.93 -3.56 67.19
N SER A 602 -20.91 -3.29 68.08
CA SER A 602 -21.94 -4.10 68.76
C SER A 602 -23.30 -3.40 68.61
N GLU A 603 -24.45 -4.04 68.35
CA GLU A 603 -25.26 -4.89 69.26
C GLU A 603 -25.61 -4.21 70.61
N GLU A 604 -26.89 -3.82 70.79
CA GLU A 604 -27.69 -4.11 71.98
C GLU A 604 -29.22 -3.90 71.75
N ASP A 605 -30.03 -4.61 72.53
CA ASP A 605 -31.50 -4.83 72.44
C ASP A 605 -32.41 -3.63 72.76
N GLY A 606 -33.74 -3.76 72.53
CA GLY A 606 -34.69 -2.95 73.34
C GLY A 606 -36.16 -2.72 72.92
N ASP A 607 -36.94 -3.75 72.61
CA ASP A 607 -38.36 -3.93 73.02
C ASP A 607 -39.51 -2.89 72.71
N ARG A 608 -40.62 -3.44 72.19
CA ARG A 608 -42.07 -3.14 72.47
C ARG A 608 -42.87 -1.89 72.00
N ARG A 609 -43.91 -2.25 71.20
CA ARG A 609 -45.38 -1.96 71.34
C ARG A 609 -46.01 -0.57 71.00
N SER A 610 -46.94 -0.65 70.03
CA SER A 610 -48.39 -0.27 70.12
C SER A 610 -48.93 1.15 69.82
N LEU A 611 -49.87 1.15 68.85
CA LEU A 611 -51.24 1.73 68.86
C LEU A 611 -51.53 3.24 68.56
N THR A 612 -52.30 3.44 67.47
CA THR A 612 -53.52 4.29 67.29
C THR A 612 -53.48 5.84 67.25
N GLY A 613 -54.42 6.39 66.44
CA GLY A 613 -54.78 7.82 66.26
C GLY A 613 -54.57 8.27 64.80
N GLN A 614 -55.54 8.41 63.88
CA GLN A 614 -56.98 8.77 63.85
C GLN A 614 -57.29 10.29 63.87
N ILE A 615 -58.00 10.77 62.82
CA ILE A 615 -58.72 12.07 62.66
C ILE A 615 -57.82 13.33 62.59
N ASP A 616 -58.01 14.40 61.78
CA ASP A 616 -58.67 14.74 60.48
C ASP A 616 -58.05 16.11 60.02
N GLY A 617 -58.36 16.84 58.92
CA GLY A 617 -59.33 16.75 57.80
C GLY A 617 -59.22 18.01 56.89
N GLU A 618 -60.20 18.24 55.99
CA GLU A 618 -60.59 19.49 55.27
C GLU A 618 -59.53 20.20 54.36
N ASP A 619 -59.68 20.12 53.02
CA ASP A 619 -60.25 21.15 52.07
C ASP A 619 -59.20 22.22 51.64
N TRP A 620 -59.02 22.70 50.40
CA TRP A 620 -59.85 22.97 49.20
C TRP A 620 -59.04 22.57 47.89
N VAL A 621 -59.54 22.40 46.65
CA VAL A 621 -60.61 23.04 45.83
C VAL A 621 -60.14 24.43 45.28
N ASP A 622 -60.16 24.82 43.98
CA ASP A 622 -60.87 24.42 42.74
C ASP A 622 -60.00 24.59 41.42
N LEU A 623 -60.31 23.77 40.40
CA LEU A 623 -60.62 24.01 38.95
C LEU A 623 -59.81 25.02 38.07
N GLU A 624 -59.23 24.59 36.93
CA GLU A 624 -59.71 24.68 35.50
C GLU A 624 -59.37 26.04 34.83
N ASP A 625 -59.01 26.15 33.55
CA ASP A 625 -59.77 25.74 32.36
C ASP A 625 -58.91 25.34 31.13
N GLU A 626 -59.58 24.68 30.18
CA GLU A 626 -59.10 24.14 28.88
C GLU A 626 -59.29 25.20 27.74
N VAL A 627 -58.67 25.16 26.55
CA VAL A 627 -59.24 24.65 25.26
C VAL A 627 -58.46 25.28 24.06
N ASP A 628 -58.13 24.48 23.03
CA ASP A 628 -58.05 24.65 21.53
C ASP A 628 -57.95 26.04 20.80
N TYR A 629 -57.66 26.21 19.48
CA TYR A 629 -57.21 25.37 18.32
C TYR A 629 -56.56 26.31 17.24
N ASP A 630 -55.74 25.73 16.35
CA ASP A 630 -55.56 26.00 14.89
C ASP A 630 -55.06 27.32 14.21
N GLU A 631 -54.46 27.04 13.03
CA GLU A 631 -54.25 27.81 11.78
C GLU A 631 -53.09 28.84 11.54
N MET A 632 -52.55 28.75 10.31
CA MET A 632 -51.51 29.59 9.67
C MET A 632 -52.15 30.76 8.85
N PRO A 633 -51.48 31.49 7.91
CA PRO A 633 -50.05 31.83 7.67
C PRO A 633 -49.82 33.36 7.45
N GLY A 634 -48.58 33.79 7.10
CA GLY A 634 -48.40 34.91 6.13
C GLY A 634 -47.31 35.97 6.43
N PRO A 635 -46.83 36.75 5.42
CA PRO A 635 -45.59 37.53 5.53
C PRO A 635 -45.71 39.06 5.28
N ASP A 636 -44.55 39.72 5.41
CA ASP A 636 -44.10 41.02 4.85
C ASP A 636 -44.48 42.40 5.44
N GLU A 637 -43.43 43.25 5.42
CA GLU A 637 -43.28 44.72 5.40
C GLU A 637 -44.23 45.69 6.16
N GLY A 638 -43.64 46.74 6.76
CA GLY A 638 -44.36 48.00 7.04
C GLY A 638 -43.88 48.85 8.24
N VAL A 639 -43.57 50.12 8.01
CA VAL A 639 -43.12 51.17 8.97
C VAL A 639 -43.90 52.46 8.64
N PRO A 640 -44.09 53.50 9.48
CA PRO A 640 -44.41 53.69 10.94
C PRO A 640 -45.79 54.44 11.06
N PRO A 641 -46.10 55.45 11.94
CA PRO A 641 -45.57 55.93 13.25
C PRO A 641 -46.63 56.30 14.34
N GLN A 642 -46.16 56.79 15.51
CA GLN A 642 -46.85 57.63 16.54
C GLN A 642 -48.05 57.05 17.33
N GLY A 643 -48.21 57.25 18.65
CA GLY A 643 -47.31 57.85 19.65
C GLY A 643 -47.98 58.18 21.02
N ARG A 644 -47.17 58.74 21.94
CA ARG A 644 -47.49 59.42 23.23
C ARG A 644 -47.82 58.62 24.52
N GLY A 645 -46.86 58.71 25.46
CA GLY A 645 -47.12 58.97 26.89
C GLY A 645 -47.12 57.75 27.83
N GLY A 646 -46.37 57.70 28.94
CA GLY A 646 -45.31 58.60 29.41
C GLY A 646 -45.11 58.52 30.93
N ARG A 647 -43.97 57.98 31.40
CA ARG A 647 -43.47 58.20 32.77
C ARG A 647 -41.95 58.03 32.85
N ARG A 648 -41.26 59.07 33.35
CA ARG A 648 -39.81 59.07 33.61
C ARG A 648 -39.48 58.23 34.85
N LEU A 649 -38.40 57.44 34.81
CA LEU A 649 -37.54 57.20 35.97
C LEU A 649 -36.12 56.73 35.55
N LYS A 650 -35.21 57.73 35.50
CA LYS A 650 -33.76 57.70 35.79
C LYS A 650 -32.88 56.56 35.25
N GLU A 651 -31.95 56.93 34.37
CA GLU A 651 -30.78 56.13 33.98
C GLU A 651 -29.85 55.80 35.17
N GLN A 652 -29.24 54.62 35.15
CA GLN A 652 -27.99 54.31 35.85
C GLN A 652 -27.09 53.48 34.92
N PRO A 653 -25.77 53.75 34.88
CA PRO A 653 -24.83 53.03 34.02
C PRO A 653 -24.45 51.65 34.61
N PRO A 654 -24.07 50.66 33.77
CA PRO A 654 -23.68 49.33 34.23
C PRO A 654 -22.30 49.36 34.90
N SER A 655 -22.25 49.25 36.24
CA SER A 655 -21.00 49.09 36.97
C SER A 655 -20.54 47.64 37.02
N LYS A 656 -19.26 47.43 36.71
CA LYS A 656 -18.58 46.13 36.80
C LYS A 656 -18.66 45.55 38.21
N ARG A 657 -19.00 44.27 38.32
CA ARG A 657 -18.98 43.53 39.59
C ARG A 657 -17.65 42.79 39.78
N GLU A 658 -16.58 43.54 39.99
CA GLU A 658 -15.28 42.98 40.39
C GLU A 658 -15.33 42.52 41.85
N THR A 659 -15.51 41.22 42.09
CA THR A 659 -15.43 40.64 43.44
C THR A 659 -14.02 40.23 43.79
N PHE A 660 -13.18 41.22 44.08
CA PHE A 660 -11.95 41.03 44.86
C PHE A 660 -12.05 41.86 46.15
N PRO A 661 -11.82 41.27 47.34
CA PRO A 661 -11.80 42.04 48.57
C PRO A 661 -10.56 42.92 48.61
N LEU A 662 -10.77 44.24 48.56
CA LEU A 662 -9.72 45.23 48.78
C LEU A 662 -9.14 45.07 50.19
N ARG A 663 -7.81 44.85 50.26
CA ARG A 663 -7.06 44.98 51.52
C ARG A 663 -7.16 46.42 52.03
N SER A 664 -7.59 46.59 53.27
CA SER A 664 -7.47 47.85 54.00
C SER A 664 -6.00 48.15 54.28
N ASN A 665 -5.49 49.25 53.73
CA ASN A 665 -4.21 49.83 54.16
C ASN A 665 -4.45 50.75 55.37
N GLU A 666 -4.06 50.32 56.57
CA GLU A 666 -3.50 51.20 57.59
C GLU A 666 -2.40 50.47 58.39
N PRO A 667 -1.43 51.18 59.00
CA PRO A 667 -0.14 50.60 59.30
C PRO A 667 0.18 50.44 60.80
N VAL A 668 1.28 49.70 61.05
CA VAL A 668 2.05 49.59 62.30
C VAL A 668 1.48 48.70 63.41
N GLY A 669 2.23 47.64 63.71
CA GLY A 669 2.51 47.24 65.09
C GLY A 669 1.58 46.21 65.74
N HIS A 670 1.81 44.92 65.48
CA HIS A 670 2.39 43.98 66.46
C HIS A 670 2.45 42.56 65.85
N ALA A 671 3.47 41.79 66.23
CA ALA A 671 3.69 40.44 65.72
C ALA A 671 2.67 39.46 66.32
N ALA A 672 1.87 38.81 65.47
CA ALA A 672 1.00 37.69 65.85
C ALA A 672 0.97 36.63 64.74
N MET A 673 1.17 35.39 65.17
CA MET A 673 1.36 34.12 64.46
C MET A 673 0.68 33.93 63.09
N ASP A 674 1.41 33.27 62.19
CA ASP A 674 0.88 32.60 61.00
C ASP A 674 -0.21 31.59 61.39
N GLU A 675 -1.41 31.78 60.85
CA GLU A 675 -2.55 30.87 61.06
C GLU A 675 -2.37 29.62 60.18
N ILE A 676 -1.61 28.65 60.69
CA ILE A 676 -1.35 27.37 60.01
C ILE A 676 -2.67 26.60 59.85
N PRO A 677 -3.12 26.29 58.61
CA PRO A 677 -4.36 25.55 58.40
C PRO A 677 -4.26 24.14 59.02
N PRO A 678 -5.36 23.60 59.57
CA PRO A 678 -5.31 22.43 60.43
C PRO A 678 -4.82 21.18 59.68
N PRO A 679 -4.01 20.32 60.33
CA PRO A 679 -3.20 19.31 59.64
C PRO A 679 -4.00 18.23 58.89
N HIS A 680 -5.29 18.04 59.21
CA HIS A 680 -6.15 17.08 58.51
C HIS A 680 -6.51 17.49 57.07
N LEU A 681 -6.37 18.78 56.72
CA LEU A 681 -6.55 19.26 55.33
C LEU A 681 -5.29 19.10 54.47
N ARG A 682 -4.12 18.78 55.06
CA ARG A 682 -2.84 18.62 54.33
C ARG A 682 -2.58 17.20 53.80
N LEU A 683 -3.42 16.23 54.15
CA LEU A 683 -3.19 14.81 53.86
C LEU A 683 -4.15 14.21 52.83
N GLN A 684 -5.02 15.00 52.21
CA GLN A 684 -5.69 14.54 50.98
C GLN A 684 -4.65 14.55 49.83
N PRO A 685 -4.51 13.45 49.07
CA PRO A 685 -3.72 13.45 47.85
C PRO A 685 -4.44 14.33 46.82
N HIS A 686 -4.13 15.62 46.81
CA HIS A 686 -4.64 16.55 45.82
C HIS A 686 -4.28 16.02 44.42
N GLN A 687 -5.28 15.87 43.56
CA GLN A 687 -5.02 15.62 42.15
C GLN A 687 -4.10 16.72 41.61
N PRO A 688 -3.13 16.38 40.74
CA PRO A 688 -2.12 17.34 40.31
C PRO A 688 -2.79 18.57 39.70
N PHE A 689 -2.43 19.74 40.21
CA PHE A 689 -3.12 20.98 39.85
C PHE A 689 -2.80 21.36 38.39
N VAL A 690 -3.75 21.10 37.51
CA VAL A 690 -3.63 21.37 36.07
C VAL A 690 -3.94 22.85 35.81
N ARG A 691 -2.95 23.60 35.32
CA ARG A 691 -3.13 25.00 34.88
C ARG A 691 -3.16 25.09 33.37
N PRO A 692 -3.93 26.02 32.78
CA PRO A 692 -3.70 26.43 31.40
C PRO A 692 -2.29 26.99 31.28
N LEU A 693 -1.72 26.88 30.08
CA LEU A 693 -0.47 27.51 29.70
C LEU A 693 -0.54 29.02 30.00
N SER A 694 0.42 29.49 30.80
CA SER A 694 0.59 30.93 31.09
C SER A 694 0.58 31.73 29.79
N GLY A 695 -0.38 32.63 29.65
CA GLY A 695 -0.55 33.48 28.46
C GLY A 695 -1.64 33.08 27.46
N LYS A 696 -2.40 31.98 27.67
CA LYS A 696 -3.68 31.77 26.98
C LYS A 696 -4.80 32.49 27.74
N ASN A 697 -5.66 33.23 27.03
CA ASN A 697 -6.82 33.87 27.65
C ASN A 697 -7.95 32.86 27.89
N PHE A 698 -8.86 33.19 28.81
CA PHE A 698 -10.07 32.38 29.02
C PHE A 698 -10.99 32.39 27.80
N ASP A 699 -11.03 33.49 27.07
CA ASP A 699 -11.81 33.65 25.84
C ASP A 699 -11.32 32.70 24.74
N ASP A 700 -10.00 32.53 24.59
CA ASP A 700 -9.40 31.58 23.64
C ASP A 700 -9.81 30.12 23.93
N LEU A 701 -9.95 29.75 25.22
CA LEU A 701 -10.48 28.43 25.58
C LEU A 701 -11.98 28.33 25.28
N GLY A 702 -12.73 29.41 25.47
CA GLY A 702 -14.15 29.50 25.13
C GLY A 702 -14.42 29.27 23.64
N GLU A 703 -13.60 29.86 22.77
CA GLU A 703 -13.65 29.63 21.32
C GLU A 703 -13.39 28.17 20.96
N VAL A 704 -12.31 27.57 21.49
CA VAL A 704 -11.98 26.15 21.26
C VAL A 704 -13.09 25.21 21.77
N TYR A 705 -13.75 25.54 22.87
CA TYR A 705 -14.93 24.79 23.32
C TYR A 705 -16.15 24.97 22.41
N GLY A 706 -16.32 26.15 21.83
CA GLY A 706 -17.33 26.43 20.79
C GLY A 706 -17.13 25.51 19.58
N ASP A 707 -15.90 25.45 19.07
CA ASP A 707 -15.51 24.55 17.99
C ASP A 707 -15.78 23.08 18.34
N ILE A 708 -15.30 22.62 19.50
CA ILE A 708 -15.51 21.24 19.98
C ILE A 708 -17.00 20.91 20.01
N ARG A 709 -17.84 21.78 20.59
CA ARG A 709 -19.29 21.57 20.66
C ARG A 709 -19.94 21.55 19.26
N HIS A 710 -19.51 22.42 18.36
CA HIS A 710 -19.98 22.45 16.97
C HIS A 710 -19.65 21.13 16.25
N TRP A 711 -18.38 20.73 16.24
CA TRP A 711 -17.92 19.52 15.55
C TRP A 711 -18.50 18.23 16.16
N ARG A 712 -18.63 18.12 17.50
CA ARG A 712 -19.33 16.98 18.15
C ARG A 712 -20.80 16.89 17.73
N THR A 713 -21.47 18.03 17.54
CA THR A 713 -22.87 18.07 17.11
C THR A 713 -23.00 17.64 15.65
N ARG A 714 -22.12 18.16 14.77
CA ARG A 714 -22.08 17.80 13.35
C ARG A 714 -21.71 16.32 13.15
N LEU A 715 -20.77 15.80 13.94
CA LEU A 715 -20.38 14.38 13.94
C LEU A 715 -21.55 13.45 14.30
N LYS A 716 -22.43 13.86 15.23
CA LYS A 716 -23.65 13.09 15.54
C LYS A 716 -24.68 13.12 14.41
N GLY A 717 -24.82 14.26 13.73
CA GLY A 717 -25.68 14.39 12.54
C GLY A 717 -25.23 13.47 11.42
N ILE A 718 -23.98 13.61 10.97
CA ILE A 718 -23.44 12.82 9.85
C ILE A 718 -23.41 11.32 10.16
N ASN A 719 -23.16 10.90 11.41
CA ASN A 719 -23.23 9.48 11.79
C ASN A 719 -24.65 8.91 11.71
N ALA A 720 -25.69 9.71 11.98
CA ALA A 720 -27.07 9.27 11.78
C ALA A 720 -27.41 9.15 10.28
N GLU A 721 -27.03 10.14 9.47
CA GLU A 721 -27.21 10.11 8.02
C GLU A 721 -26.47 8.94 7.35
N ILE A 722 -25.26 8.61 7.81
CA ILE A 722 -24.49 7.43 7.37
C ILE A 722 -25.22 6.15 7.75
N ALA A 723 -25.74 6.03 8.97
CA ALA A 723 -26.46 4.84 9.41
C ALA A 723 -27.76 4.62 8.61
N ASP A 724 -28.47 5.70 8.26
CA ASP A 724 -29.66 5.63 7.39
C ASP A 724 -29.28 5.30 5.94
N ALA A 725 -28.24 5.93 5.39
CA ALA A 725 -27.74 5.61 4.04
C ALA A 725 -27.20 4.16 3.94
N GLN A 726 -26.57 3.63 4.99
CA GLN A 726 -26.17 2.22 5.08
C GLN A 726 -27.40 1.30 5.04
N ARG A 727 -28.45 1.59 5.82
CA ARG A 727 -29.72 0.82 5.80
C ARG A 727 -30.35 0.83 4.41
N ASP A 728 -30.42 1.98 3.76
CA ASP A 728 -30.94 2.10 2.38
C ASP A 728 -30.12 1.25 1.40
N CYS A 729 -28.78 1.26 1.50
CA CYS A 729 -27.91 0.43 0.66
C CYS A 729 -28.10 -1.08 0.91
N TYR A 730 -28.30 -1.51 2.16
CA TYR A 730 -28.62 -2.92 2.47
C TYR A 730 -29.99 -3.33 1.92
N ASN A 731 -31.00 -2.44 1.97
CA ASN A 731 -32.30 -2.67 1.37
C ASN A 731 -32.20 -2.78 -0.17
N ASP A 732 -31.45 -1.88 -0.82
CA ASP A 732 -31.17 -1.94 -2.26
C ASP A 732 -30.51 -3.27 -2.68
N ILE A 733 -29.53 -3.74 -1.90
CA ILE A 733 -28.85 -5.02 -2.10
C ILE A 733 -29.82 -6.21 -1.96
N ALA A 734 -30.73 -6.16 -0.98
CA ALA A 734 -31.72 -7.21 -0.74
C ALA A 734 -32.78 -7.28 -1.86
N ASP A 735 -33.28 -6.12 -2.31
CA ASP A 735 -34.28 -6.01 -3.38
C ASP A 735 -33.67 -6.22 -4.79
N GLY A 736 -32.36 -5.95 -4.94
CA GLY A 736 -31.66 -5.96 -6.23
C GLY A 736 -31.73 -4.63 -7.00
N SER A 737 -32.24 -3.57 -6.39
CA SER A 737 -32.17 -2.22 -6.94
C SER A 737 -30.75 -1.67 -6.84
N ARG A 738 -30.33 -0.88 -7.83
CA ARG A 738 -29.01 -0.19 -7.87
C ARG A 738 -27.78 -1.09 -7.66
N VAL A 739 -27.90 -2.40 -7.90
CA VAL A 739 -26.76 -3.34 -7.90
C VAL A 739 -25.92 -3.15 -9.17
N LEU A 740 -24.64 -2.83 -8.98
CA LEU A 740 -23.65 -2.63 -10.05
C LEU A 740 -23.00 -3.95 -10.52
N GLY A 741 -23.02 -4.98 -9.67
CA GLY A 741 -22.55 -6.32 -9.98
C GLY A 741 -22.30 -7.16 -8.72
N TRP A 742 -21.59 -8.27 -8.89
CA TRP A 742 -21.41 -9.29 -7.85
C TRP A 742 -19.96 -9.72 -7.72
N LEU A 743 -19.51 -9.82 -6.48
CA LEU A 743 -18.21 -10.39 -6.15
C LEU A 743 -18.38 -11.82 -5.66
N MET A 744 -17.69 -12.75 -6.31
CA MET A 744 -17.79 -14.19 -6.08
C MET A 744 -16.47 -14.74 -5.54
N ILE A 745 -16.56 -15.66 -4.58
CA ILE A 745 -15.45 -16.54 -4.17
C ILE A 745 -15.89 -17.98 -4.40
N GLY A 746 -15.03 -18.79 -5.02
CA GLY A 746 -15.35 -20.17 -5.34
C GLY A 746 -14.29 -20.86 -6.17
N LYS A 747 -14.43 -22.17 -6.37
CA LYS A 747 -13.56 -22.92 -7.30
C LYS A 747 -13.98 -22.64 -8.74
N GLY A 748 -13.01 -22.55 -9.64
CA GLY A 748 -13.24 -22.53 -11.10
C GLY A 748 -13.93 -21.28 -11.68
N LEU A 749 -14.02 -20.17 -10.94
CA LEU A 749 -14.70 -18.93 -11.38
C LEU A 749 -14.24 -18.41 -12.74
N ARG A 750 -12.97 -18.63 -13.12
CA ARG A 750 -12.42 -18.30 -14.45
C ARG A 750 -13.19 -18.90 -15.65
N HIS A 751 -14.07 -19.88 -15.43
CA HIS A 751 -14.88 -20.51 -16.47
C HIS A 751 -16.23 -19.81 -16.70
N LEU A 752 -16.65 -18.91 -15.81
CA LEU A 752 -17.87 -18.12 -15.93
C LEU A 752 -17.71 -17.01 -16.98
N GLN A 753 -18.72 -16.83 -17.85
CA GLN A 753 -18.72 -15.74 -18.83
C GLN A 753 -18.87 -14.38 -18.13
N GLY A 754 -18.02 -13.41 -18.47
CA GLY A 754 -18.04 -12.05 -17.91
C GLY A 754 -17.28 -11.88 -16.58
N ALA A 755 -16.90 -12.97 -15.91
CA ALA A 755 -16.19 -12.89 -14.65
C ALA A 755 -14.71 -12.45 -14.82
N GLN A 756 -14.33 -11.37 -14.13
CA GLN A 756 -12.97 -10.82 -14.11
C GLN A 756 -12.24 -11.27 -12.85
N LEU A 757 -11.18 -12.07 -12.99
CA LEU A 757 -10.42 -12.64 -11.88
C LEU A 757 -9.62 -11.57 -11.11
N ILE A 758 -9.73 -11.59 -9.78
CA ILE A 758 -8.96 -10.78 -8.83
C ILE A 758 -7.77 -11.63 -8.37
N GLU A 759 -6.63 -11.48 -9.09
CA GLU A 759 -5.45 -12.35 -8.94
C GLU A 759 -4.83 -12.33 -7.53
N GLY A 760 -4.96 -11.23 -6.79
CA GLY A 760 -4.44 -11.12 -5.43
C GLY A 760 -5.30 -11.76 -4.34
N ARG A 761 -6.59 -12.03 -4.60
CA ARG A 761 -7.50 -12.76 -3.69
C ARG A 761 -7.60 -12.20 -2.26
N ALA A 762 -7.30 -10.92 -2.06
CA ALA A 762 -7.41 -10.22 -0.78
C ALA A 762 -8.37 -9.02 -0.91
N LYS A 763 -8.95 -8.57 0.20
CA LYS A 763 -9.91 -7.46 0.22
C LYS A 763 -9.28 -6.15 -0.23
N GLU A 764 -8.00 -5.95 0.07
CA GLU A 764 -7.22 -4.76 -0.29
C GLU A 764 -6.70 -4.80 -1.74
N ASP A 765 -6.90 -5.91 -2.45
CA ASP A 765 -6.67 -5.96 -3.90
C ASP A 765 -7.81 -5.32 -4.69
N ILE A 766 -8.97 -5.15 -4.07
CA ILE A 766 -10.21 -4.68 -4.71
C ILE A 766 -10.19 -3.17 -4.84
N ARG A 767 -10.33 -2.66 -6.07
CA ARG A 767 -10.50 -1.23 -6.34
C ARG A 767 -11.97 -0.83 -6.35
N TRP A 768 -12.48 -0.54 -5.15
CA TRP A 768 -13.85 -0.06 -4.94
C TRP A 768 -14.19 1.16 -5.81
N ASP A 769 -13.24 2.08 -6.02
CA ASP A 769 -13.38 3.23 -6.93
C ASP A 769 -13.69 2.86 -8.39
N VAL A 770 -13.15 1.72 -8.85
CA VAL A 770 -13.35 1.20 -10.22
C VAL A 770 -14.61 0.34 -10.32
N LEU A 771 -15.01 -0.30 -9.22
CA LEU A 771 -16.28 -1.04 -9.13
C LEU A 771 -17.49 -0.10 -9.15
N GLN A 772 -17.41 1.01 -8.41
CA GLN A 772 -18.46 2.04 -8.39
C GLN A 772 -18.53 2.83 -9.71
N ASN A 773 -17.38 3.08 -10.35
CA ASN A 773 -17.29 3.76 -11.65
C ASN A 773 -16.66 2.85 -12.71
N GLU A 774 -17.47 1.94 -13.24
CA GLU A 774 -17.06 1.01 -14.29
C GLU A 774 -16.53 1.73 -15.55
N ARG A 775 -15.20 1.75 -15.67
CA ARG A 775 -14.47 2.44 -16.73
C ARG A 775 -14.65 1.77 -18.09
N THR A 776 -14.63 2.60 -19.13
CA THR A 776 -14.99 2.21 -20.49
C THR A 776 -13.81 1.63 -21.25
N ALA A 777 -14.08 1.01 -22.40
CA ALA A 777 -13.02 0.60 -23.32
C ALA A 777 -12.16 1.79 -23.80
N VAL A 778 -12.67 3.02 -23.77
CA VAL A 778 -11.92 4.24 -24.13
C VAL A 778 -10.73 4.45 -23.19
N ASP A 779 -10.90 4.24 -21.89
CA ASP A 779 -9.83 4.41 -20.88
C ASP A 779 -8.65 3.46 -21.13
N LYS A 780 -8.93 2.26 -21.63
CA LYS A 780 -7.89 1.30 -22.07
C LYS A 780 -7.13 1.79 -23.29
N TRP A 781 -7.80 2.44 -24.26
CA TRP A 781 -7.14 3.04 -25.42
C TRP A 781 -6.32 4.27 -25.03
N VAL A 782 -6.87 5.19 -24.23
CA VAL A 782 -6.17 6.38 -23.71
C VAL A 782 -4.91 5.99 -22.94
N TRP A 783 -4.98 4.95 -22.11
CA TRP A 783 -3.81 4.44 -21.39
C TRP A 783 -2.69 3.94 -22.34
N TRP A 784 -3.05 3.19 -23.40
CA TRP A 784 -2.07 2.75 -24.40
C TRP A 784 -1.53 3.88 -25.26
N THR A 785 -2.34 4.88 -25.64
CA THR A 785 -1.85 6.03 -26.40
C THR A 785 -0.89 6.87 -25.57
N VAL A 786 -1.14 7.08 -24.28
CA VAL A 786 -0.19 7.73 -23.35
C VAL A 786 1.14 6.97 -23.31
N ILE A 787 1.12 5.64 -23.22
CA ILE A 787 2.36 4.82 -23.23
C ILE A 787 3.12 4.95 -24.55
N ILE A 788 2.42 4.95 -25.68
CA ILE A 788 3.04 5.12 -27.00
C ILE A 788 3.67 6.51 -27.12
N VAL A 789 2.97 7.57 -26.70
CA VAL A 789 3.50 8.94 -26.70
C VAL A 789 4.73 9.07 -25.80
N VAL A 790 4.69 8.54 -24.57
CA VAL A 790 5.85 8.50 -23.67
C VAL A 790 7.01 7.71 -24.28
N GLY A 791 6.73 6.59 -24.96
CA GLY A 791 7.72 5.80 -25.68
C GLY A 791 8.39 6.55 -26.83
N VAL A 792 7.61 7.30 -27.63
CA VAL A 792 8.13 8.14 -28.74
C VAL A 792 8.95 9.32 -28.23
N LEU A 793 8.50 10.00 -27.17
CA LEU A 793 9.26 11.10 -26.55
C LEU A 793 10.58 10.59 -25.95
N LEU A 794 10.56 9.43 -25.28
CA LEU A 794 11.77 8.79 -24.78
C LEU A 794 12.69 8.36 -25.94
N ALA A 795 12.15 7.79 -27.01
CA ALA A 795 12.91 7.41 -28.20
C ALA A 795 13.66 8.60 -28.81
N ALA A 796 13.01 9.76 -28.93
CA ALA A 796 13.63 11.00 -29.41
C ALA A 796 14.71 11.54 -28.46
N ALA A 797 14.46 11.54 -27.14
CA ALA A 797 15.44 11.98 -26.14
C ALA A 797 16.68 11.06 -26.11
N LEU A 798 16.48 9.75 -26.29
CA LEU A 798 17.56 8.77 -26.38
C LEU A 798 18.33 8.86 -27.70
N THR A 799 17.68 9.23 -28.81
CA THR A 799 18.37 9.55 -30.08
C THR A 799 19.37 10.69 -29.88
N ALA A 800 18.99 11.77 -29.17
CA ALA A 800 19.89 12.88 -28.88
C ALA A 800 21.07 12.45 -27.97
N ALA A 801 20.82 11.65 -26.94
CA ALA A 801 21.87 11.10 -26.08
C ALA A 801 22.83 10.15 -26.83
N ALA A 802 22.30 9.29 -27.71
CA ALA A 802 23.11 8.41 -28.56
C ALA A 802 23.94 9.21 -29.57
N GLY A 803 23.40 10.27 -30.17
CA GLY A 803 24.16 11.16 -31.05
C GLY A 803 25.36 11.80 -30.35
N LEU A 804 25.15 12.34 -29.14
CA LEU A 804 26.24 12.90 -28.32
C LEU A 804 27.29 11.84 -27.92
N ALA A 805 26.87 10.59 -27.70
CA ALA A 805 27.78 9.49 -27.37
C ALA A 805 28.59 8.97 -28.57
N VAL A 806 28.16 9.25 -29.81
CA VAL A 806 28.79 8.79 -31.04
C VAL A 806 29.70 9.86 -31.68
N VAL A 807 29.76 11.09 -31.13
CA VAL A 807 30.60 12.21 -31.65
C VAL A 807 32.07 11.85 -31.86
N THR A 808 32.65 11.06 -30.95
CA THR A 808 34.06 10.62 -30.99
C THR A 808 34.31 9.45 -31.96
N ALA A 809 33.28 8.94 -32.64
CA ALA A 809 33.44 7.94 -33.68
C ALA A 809 34.15 8.54 -34.91
N PRO A 810 34.87 7.71 -35.70
CA PRO A 810 35.46 8.18 -36.96
C PRO A 810 34.39 8.75 -37.89
N ASP A 811 34.71 9.86 -38.54
CA ASP A 811 33.98 10.52 -39.63
C ASP A 811 32.56 11.03 -39.30
N VAL A 812 32.06 10.85 -38.06
CA VAL A 812 30.71 11.28 -37.65
C VAL A 812 30.59 12.79 -37.42
N ALA A 813 31.57 13.41 -36.76
CA ALA A 813 31.46 14.81 -36.33
C ALA A 813 31.32 15.81 -37.50
N HIS A 814 31.83 15.46 -38.69
CA HIS A 814 31.67 16.25 -39.91
C HIS A 814 30.19 16.47 -40.29
N TYR A 815 29.35 15.46 -40.07
CA TYR A 815 27.91 15.54 -40.36
C TYR A 815 27.11 16.25 -39.26
N LEU A 816 27.73 16.50 -38.10
CA LEU A 816 27.15 17.19 -36.95
C LEU A 816 28.08 18.33 -36.50
N PRO A 817 28.30 19.37 -37.32
CA PRO A 817 29.36 20.37 -37.11
C PRO A 817 29.23 21.15 -35.80
N PHE A 818 28.03 21.24 -35.21
CA PHE A 818 27.83 21.81 -33.88
C PHE A 818 28.48 21.00 -32.73
N LEU A 819 28.93 19.77 -33.00
CA LEU A 819 29.64 18.89 -32.07
C LEU A 819 31.15 18.84 -32.35
N GLU A 820 31.63 19.41 -33.45
CA GLU A 820 33.06 19.53 -33.78
C GLU A 820 33.90 20.21 -32.68
N PRO A 821 33.42 21.25 -31.95
CA PRO A 821 34.16 21.83 -30.83
C PRO A 821 34.46 20.87 -29.67
N LEU A 822 33.76 19.72 -29.59
CA LEU A 822 34.05 18.68 -28.60
C LEU A 822 35.27 17.83 -28.97
N LEU A 823 35.62 17.73 -30.26
CA LEU A 823 36.82 17.02 -30.71
C LEU A 823 38.11 17.81 -30.46
N THR A 824 38.05 19.14 -30.53
CA THR A 824 39.20 20.02 -30.29
C THR A 824 39.45 20.33 -28.81
N ALA A 825 38.50 19.98 -27.94
CA ALA A 825 38.62 20.12 -26.49
C ALA A 825 39.63 19.13 -25.88
N HIS A 826 40.11 19.45 -24.67
CA HIS A 826 41.00 18.56 -23.91
C HIS A 826 40.36 17.17 -23.73
N PRO A 827 41.10 16.04 -23.88
CA PRO A 827 40.53 14.68 -23.95
C PRO A 827 39.68 14.29 -22.73
N LEU A 828 39.97 14.87 -21.55
CA LEU A 828 39.14 14.70 -20.35
C LEU A 828 37.76 15.37 -20.49
N VAL A 829 37.70 16.58 -21.06
CA VAL A 829 36.44 17.33 -21.28
C VAL A 829 35.63 16.68 -22.39
N ALA A 830 36.29 16.30 -23.49
CA ALA A 830 35.69 15.54 -24.57
C ALA A 830 35.10 14.20 -24.06
N GLY A 831 35.86 13.46 -23.24
CA GLY A 831 35.41 12.23 -22.61
C GLY A 831 34.22 12.42 -21.67
N LEU A 832 34.24 13.44 -20.80
CA LEU A 832 33.10 13.77 -19.92
C LEU A 832 31.84 14.11 -20.73
N ALA A 833 31.97 14.92 -21.78
CA ALA A 833 30.85 15.35 -22.61
C ALA A 833 30.25 14.21 -23.45
N THR A 834 31.06 13.24 -23.89
CA THR A 834 30.61 12.15 -24.78
C THR A 834 30.27 10.84 -24.05
N SER A 835 30.74 10.62 -22.82
CA SER A 835 30.39 9.43 -22.03
C SER A 835 29.45 9.72 -20.85
N LEU A 836 29.84 10.64 -19.95
CA LEU A 836 29.10 10.89 -18.71
C LEU A 836 27.81 11.66 -18.95
N ALA A 837 27.88 12.78 -19.68
CA ALA A 837 26.71 13.62 -19.94
C ALA A 837 25.54 12.85 -20.61
N PRO A 838 25.73 12.11 -21.73
CA PRO A 838 24.64 11.37 -22.34
C PRO A 838 24.19 10.17 -21.50
N ALA A 839 25.07 9.53 -20.70
CA ALA A 839 24.67 8.45 -19.80
C ALA A 839 23.78 8.96 -18.66
N VAL A 840 24.14 10.11 -18.05
CA VAL A 840 23.31 10.79 -17.04
C VAL A 840 21.97 11.21 -17.66
N ALA A 841 21.99 11.89 -18.82
CA ALA A 841 20.77 12.30 -19.52
C ALA A 841 19.84 11.12 -19.83
N ALA A 842 20.38 10.03 -20.40
CA ALA A 842 19.62 8.81 -20.67
C ALA A 842 18.99 8.25 -19.39
N THR A 843 19.75 8.11 -18.29
CA THR A 843 19.17 7.62 -17.02
C THR A 843 18.07 8.53 -16.46
N LEU A 844 18.19 9.85 -16.62
CA LEU A 844 17.16 10.81 -16.20
C LEU A 844 15.89 10.65 -17.05
N PHE A 845 16.01 10.62 -18.39
CA PHE A 845 14.87 10.43 -19.29
C PHE A 845 14.16 9.10 -19.06
N ILE A 846 14.90 8.01 -18.81
CA ILE A 846 14.32 6.71 -18.45
C ILE A 846 13.54 6.81 -17.13
N CYS A 847 14.11 7.41 -16.09
CA CYS A 847 13.42 7.61 -14.81
C CYS A 847 12.13 8.45 -14.97
N LEU A 848 12.16 9.51 -15.78
CA LEU A 848 10.99 10.35 -16.07
C LEU A 848 9.90 9.54 -16.82
N ALA A 849 10.27 8.77 -17.84
CA ALA A 849 9.34 7.91 -18.57
C ALA A 849 8.70 6.83 -17.69
N LEU A 850 9.48 6.21 -16.79
CA LEU A 850 8.95 5.25 -15.81
C LEU A 850 8.00 5.90 -14.80
N MET A 851 8.30 7.13 -14.36
CA MET A 851 7.40 7.92 -13.51
C MET A 851 6.09 8.27 -14.23
N ALA A 852 6.16 8.66 -15.51
CA ALA A 852 5.00 8.94 -16.34
C ALA A 852 4.12 7.69 -16.56
N ILE A 853 4.72 6.52 -16.81
CA ILE A 853 3.98 5.25 -16.88
C ILE A 853 3.29 4.95 -15.54
N HIS A 854 4.00 5.10 -14.41
CA HIS A 854 3.42 4.82 -13.10
C HIS A 854 2.23 5.75 -12.80
N TRP A 855 2.35 7.04 -13.12
CA TRP A 855 1.23 7.98 -13.04
C TRP A 855 0.07 7.57 -13.95
N ALA A 856 0.34 7.24 -15.22
CA ALA A 856 -0.68 6.78 -16.16
C ALA A 856 -1.38 5.49 -15.70
N THR A 857 -0.71 4.60 -14.96
CA THR A 857 -1.34 3.37 -14.44
C THR A 857 -2.39 3.64 -13.36
N ASN A 858 -2.34 4.78 -12.66
CA ASN A 858 -3.40 5.18 -11.73
C ASN A 858 -4.66 5.67 -12.49
N ILE A 859 -4.49 6.23 -13.70
CA ILE A 859 -5.57 6.66 -14.60
C ILE A 859 -6.34 5.45 -15.17
N ARG A 860 -5.73 4.25 -15.20
CA ARG A 860 -6.45 3.05 -15.62
C ARG A 860 -7.33 2.51 -14.48
N GLY A 861 -8.59 2.26 -14.82
CA GLY A 861 -9.50 1.46 -13.98
C GLY A 861 -9.25 -0.03 -14.20
N ALA A 862 -8.43 -0.63 -13.34
CA ALA A 862 -8.34 -2.09 -13.21
C ALA A 862 -9.07 -2.48 -11.92
N VAL A 863 -9.91 -3.51 -11.96
CA VAL A 863 -10.68 -3.98 -10.79
C VAL A 863 -9.75 -4.46 -9.67
N SER A 864 -8.60 -5.04 -10.02
CA SER A 864 -7.56 -5.47 -9.09
C SER A 864 -6.35 -4.53 -9.09
N VAL A 865 -5.85 -4.17 -7.90
CA VAL A 865 -4.60 -3.42 -7.71
C VAL A 865 -3.41 -4.22 -8.26
N SER A 866 -3.31 -5.50 -7.91
CA SER A 866 -2.30 -6.45 -8.38
C SER A 866 -2.28 -6.57 -9.91
N GLY A 867 -3.46 -6.65 -10.55
CA GLY A 867 -3.60 -6.68 -12.00
C GLY A 867 -3.15 -5.37 -12.67
N GLY A 868 -3.43 -4.23 -12.04
CA GLY A 868 -2.93 -2.91 -12.44
C GLY A 868 -1.40 -2.82 -12.36
N GLN A 869 -0.80 -3.30 -11.28
CA GLN A 869 0.66 -3.32 -11.09
C GLN A 869 1.36 -4.29 -12.04
N LEU A 870 0.80 -5.48 -12.25
CA LEU A 870 1.30 -6.45 -13.23
C LEU A 870 1.29 -5.87 -14.66
N LEU A 871 0.26 -5.11 -15.00
CA LEU A 871 0.17 -4.40 -16.28
C LEU A 871 1.19 -3.26 -16.37
N ALA A 872 1.35 -2.46 -15.32
CA ALA A 872 2.38 -1.42 -15.23
C ALA A 872 3.77 -2.04 -15.49
N PHE A 873 4.06 -3.15 -14.82
CA PHE A 873 5.30 -3.92 -14.97
C PHE A 873 5.51 -4.46 -16.39
N LYS A 874 4.45 -4.94 -17.06
CA LYS A 874 4.51 -5.34 -18.47
C LYS A 874 4.85 -4.16 -19.39
N ALA A 875 4.25 -2.99 -19.15
CA ALA A 875 4.52 -1.78 -19.92
C ALA A 875 5.96 -1.28 -19.72
N THR A 876 6.45 -1.23 -18.48
CA THR A 876 7.84 -0.82 -18.19
C THR A 876 8.86 -1.81 -18.76
N PHE A 877 8.60 -3.13 -18.67
CA PHE A 877 9.43 -4.15 -19.30
C PHE A 877 9.56 -3.94 -20.81
N PHE A 878 8.43 -3.71 -21.51
CA PHE A 878 8.46 -3.52 -22.96
C PHE A 878 9.09 -2.18 -23.37
N LEU A 879 8.84 -1.09 -22.64
CA LEU A 879 9.51 0.19 -22.87
C LEU A 879 11.04 0.06 -22.67
N ILE A 880 11.50 -0.57 -21.59
CA ILE A 880 12.94 -0.77 -21.36
C ILE A 880 13.53 -1.67 -22.46
N THR A 881 12.88 -2.77 -22.81
CA THR A 881 13.41 -3.71 -23.81
C THR A 881 13.47 -3.09 -25.23
N PHE A 882 12.38 -2.49 -25.70
CA PHE A 882 12.28 -1.98 -27.06
C PHE A 882 12.86 -0.57 -27.22
N VAL A 883 12.60 0.36 -26.29
CA VAL A 883 13.01 1.76 -26.43
C VAL A 883 14.40 2.02 -25.81
N VAL A 884 14.74 1.39 -24.69
CA VAL A 884 16.06 1.57 -24.06
C VAL A 884 17.08 0.56 -24.58
N GLY A 885 16.68 -0.70 -24.77
CA GLY A 885 17.55 -1.73 -25.35
C GLY A 885 17.70 -1.56 -26.86
N LEU A 886 16.67 -1.97 -27.61
CA LEU A 886 16.76 -2.12 -29.06
C LEU A 886 16.88 -0.79 -29.79
N TRP A 887 16.05 0.21 -29.48
CA TRP A 887 16.04 1.50 -30.19
C TRP A 887 17.34 2.29 -30.03
N ILE A 888 17.92 2.35 -28.81
CA ILE A 888 19.24 2.96 -28.59
C ILE A 888 20.28 2.32 -29.52
N ILE A 889 20.34 0.98 -29.55
CA ILE A 889 21.28 0.23 -30.38
C ILE A 889 21.06 0.52 -31.87
N THR A 890 19.80 0.46 -32.35
CA THR A 890 19.51 0.72 -33.77
C THR A 890 19.84 2.16 -34.16
N VAL A 891 19.43 3.17 -33.38
CA VAL A 891 19.68 4.56 -33.75
C VAL A 891 21.15 4.92 -33.62
N GLY A 892 21.84 4.53 -32.55
CA GLY A 892 23.28 4.74 -32.42
C GLY A 892 24.06 4.08 -33.57
N SER A 893 23.64 2.89 -34.01
CA SER A 893 24.25 2.22 -35.17
C SER A 893 23.98 2.91 -36.52
N LEU A 894 22.82 3.55 -36.67
CA LEU A 894 22.47 4.32 -37.88
C LEU A 894 23.17 5.67 -37.93
N LEU A 895 23.28 6.37 -36.78
CA LEU A 895 24.03 7.63 -36.65
C LEU A 895 25.52 7.43 -36.91
N PHE A 896 26.10 6.33 -36.40
CA PHE A 896 27.47 5.93 -36.72
C PHE A 896 27.67 5.67 -38.23
N ALA A 897 26.68 5.07 -38.89
CA ALA A 897 26.77 4.68 -40.30
C ALA A 897 26.44 5.81 -41.30
N PHE A 898 26.28 7.05 -40.85
CA PHE A 898 25.81 8.16 -41.69
C PHE A 898 26.72 8.42 -42.91
N GLU A 899 28.04 8.34 -42.74
CA GLU A 899 29.01 8.46 -43.85
C GLU A 899 28.75 7.42 -44.95
N ALA A 900 28.53 6.15 -44.57
CA ALA A 900 28.28 5.04 -45.50
C ALA A 900 26.91 5.12 -46.21
N PHE A 901 26.00 5.95 -45.72
CA PHE A 901 24.75 6.28 -46.42
C PHE A 901 24.91 7.48 -47.37
N SER A 902 25.78 8.44 -47.03
CA SER A 902 26.04 9.64 -47.85
C SER A 902 27.06 9.42 -48.99
N SER A 903 28.00 8.49 -48.81
CA SER A 903 28.97 8.08 -49.83
C SER A 903 28.34 7.12 -50.86
N ASP A 904 29.01 6.98 -52.01
CA ASP A 904 28.44 6.53 -53.30
C ASP A 904 27.50 5.31 -53.26
N PRO A 905 26.42 5.29 -54.06
CA PRO A 905 25.36 4.28 -53.99
C PRO A 905 25.77 2.85 -54.40
N ALA A 906 26.98 2.65 -54.94
CA ALA A 906 27.48 1.33 -55.35
C ALA A 906 27.83 0.40 -54.16
N GLY A 907 28.09 0.95 -52.97
CA GLY A 907 28.66 0.26 -51.81
C GLY A 907 27.67 -0.43 -50.86
N ASN A 908 26.70 -1.22 -51.34
CA ASN A 908 25.71 -1.87 -50.44
C ASN A 908 26.33 -2.74 -49.32
N ARG A 909 27.54 -3.29 -49.55
CA ARG A 909 28.31 -4.00 -48.52
C ARG A 909 28.71 -3.08 -47.37
N GLU A 910 29.30 -1.93 -47.69
CA GLU A 910 29.92 -0.98 -46.76
C GLU A 910 28.91 -0.41 -45.76
N ARG A 911 27.69 -0.11 -46.23
CA ARG A 911 26.51 0.26 -45.41
C ARG A 911 26.24 -0.73 -44.29
N SER A 912 26.06 -2.01 -44.63
CA SER A 912 25.70 -3.05 -43.67
C SER A 912 26.82 -3.29 -42.63
N SER A 913 28.07 -3.19 -43.05
CA SER A 913 29.23 -3.29 -42.16
C SER A 913 29.38 -2.09 -41.23
N SER A 914 29.09 -0.88 -41.71
CA SER A 914 29.21 0.33 -40.88
C SER A 914 28.17 0.33 -39.76
N VAL A 915 26.91 -0.05 -40.06
CA VAL A 915 25.86 -0.25 -39.06
C VAL A 915 26.29 -1.32 -38.03
N ALA A 916 26.86 -2.44 -38.47
CA ALA A 916 27.36 -3.46 -37.54
C ALA A 916 28.48 -2.93 -36.62
N ASN A 917 29.43 -2.16 -37.15
CA ASN A 917 30.48 -1.52 -36.35
C ASN A 917 29.90 -0.52 -35.34
N GLY A 918 28.92 0.30 -35.74
CA GLY A 918 28.22 1.24 -34.86
C GLY A 918 27.48 0.56 -33.71
N SER A 919 26.87 -0.62 -33.97
CA SER A 919 26.22 -1.42 -32.92
C SER A 919 27.22 -1.91 -31.86
N ILE A 920 28.48 -2.18 -32.24
CA ILE A 920 29.54 -2.56 -31.31
C ILE A 920 30.11 -1.32 -30.60
N TYR A 921 30.29 -0.21 -31.31
CA TYR A 921 30.77 1.07 -30.74
C TYR A 921 29.89 1.51 -29.56
N LEU A 922 28.56 1.38 -29.71
CA LEU A 922 27.59 1.78 -28.69
C LEU A 922 27.62 0.92 -27.41
N SER A 923 28.34 -0.22 -27.40
CA SER A 923 28.52 -1.03 -26.19
C SER A 923 29.29 -0.27 -25.08
N ALA A 924 30.16 0.67 -25.43
CA ALA A 924 30.83 1.56 -24.48
C ALA A 924 29.85 2.54 -23.82
N PHE A 925 28.88 3.06 -24.60
CA PHE A 925 27.80 3.90 -24.07
C PHE A 925 26.83 3.11 -23.18
N ALA A 926 26.50 1.87 -23.56
CA ALA A 926 25.72 0.96 -22.72
C ALA A 926 26.44 0.64 -21.39
N LEU A 927 27.76 0.44 -21.40
CA LEU A 927 28.57 0.30 -20.19
C LEU A 927 28.48 1.57 -19.32
N ALA A 928 28.63 2.78 -19.88
CA ALA A 928 28.51 4.03 -19.14
C ALA A 928 27.13 4.19 -18.46
N ILE A 929 26.03 3.86 -19.15
CA ILE A 929 24.67 3.84 -18.57
C ILE A 929 24.61 2.84 -17.39
N ILE A 930 25.14 1.64 -17.56
CA ILE A 930 25.09 0.59 -16.53
C ILE A 930 25.94 0.94 -15.32
N VAL A 931 27.15 1.48 -15.50
CA VAL A 931 28.03 1.90 -14.38
C VAL A 931 27.37 3.02 -13.58
N ASN A 932 26.81 4.02 -14.26
CA ASN A 932 26.06 5.11 -13.61
C ASN A 932 24.87 4.55 -12.80
N GLY A 933 24.09 3.65 -13.40
CA GLY A 933 22.99 2.95 -12.74
C GLY A 933 23.45 2.07 -11.56
N ALA A 934 24.56 1.32 -11.71
CA ALA A 934 25.02 0.30 -10.78
C ALA A 934 25.19 0.81 -9.35
N ILE A 935 25.70 2.03 -9.21
CA ILE A 935 26.09 2.59 -7.92
C ILE A 935 25.01 3.54 -7.39
N ILE A 936 24.45 4.40 -8.25
CA ILE A 936 23.47 5.41 -7.82
C ILE A 936 22.09 4.78 -7.60
N PHE A 937 21.61 3.92 -8.49
CA PHE A 937 20.22 3.44 -8.44
C PHE A 937 19.92 2.62 -7.16
N PRO A 938 20.70 1.59 -6.77
CA PRO A 938 20.44 0.85 -5.54
C PRO A 938 20.53 1.73 -4.28
N GLY A 939 21.47 2.68 -4.25
CA GLY A 939 21.59 3.64 -3.15
C GLY A 939 20.35 4.52 -3.01
N LEU A 940 19.83 5.08 -4.11
CA LEU A 940 18.58 5.86 -4.12
C LEU A 940 17.35 5.03 -3.74
N LEU A 941 17.31 3.76 -4.16
CA LEU A 941 16.23 2.81 -3.83
C LEU A 941 16.13 2.56 -2.32
N VAL A 942 17.27 2.54 -1.64
CA VAL A 942 17.35 2.35 -0.19
C VAL A 942 17.19 3.67 0.58
N LEU A 943 17.78 4.77 0.11
CA LEU A 943 17.68 6.10 0.74
C LEU A 943 16.30 6.75 0.62
N GLN A 944 15.57 6.50 -0.47
CA GLN A 944 14.20 6.98 -0.71
C GLN A 944 13.99 8.48 -0.39
N PRO A 945 14.84 9.40 -0.91
CA PRO A 945 14.90 10.79 -0.42
C PRO A 945 13.56 11.52 -0.51
N ILE A 946 12.76 11.28 -1.56
CA ILE A 946 11.43 11.86 -1.74
C ILE A 946 10.44 11.34 -0.69
N ARG A 947 10.51 10.06 -0.29
CA ARG A 947 9.68 9.50 0.78
C ARG A 947 10.09 10.09 2.12
N LEU A 948 11.39 10.06 2.43
CA LEU A 948 11.94 10.61 3.68
C LEU A 948 11.51 12.07 3.87
N TRP A 949 11.69 12.91 2.84
CA TRP A 949 11.29 14.32 2.90
C TRP A 949 9.77 14.50 3.05
N LYS A 950 8.95 13.74 2.32
CA LYS A 950 7.49 13.80 2.45
C LYS A 950 7.01 13.36 3.83
N VAL A 951 7.54 12.27 4.38
CA VAL A 951 7.19 11.79 5.73
C VAL A 951 7.66 12.80 6.78
N MET A 952 8.90 13.29 6.71
CA MET A 952 9.38 14.33 7.64
C MET A 952 8.61 15.65 7.55
N LYS A 953 8.07 15.99 6.38
CA LYS A 953 7.19 17.16 6.22
C LYS A 953 5.81 16.90 6.82
N ALA A 954 5.19 15.77 6.49
CA ALA A 954 3.88 15.38 7.00
C ALA A 954 3.88 15.19 8.52
N GLU A 955 4.89 14.54 9.10
CA GLU A 955 5.04 14.38 10.55
C GLU A 955 5.19 15.72 11.28
N LYS A 956 5.86 16.70 10.66
CA LYS A 956 5.97 18.08 11.20
C LYS A 956 4.68 18.91 11.05
N GLN A 957 3.79 18.52 10.14
CA GLN A 957 2.51 19.19 9.89
C GLN A 957 1.35 18.52 10.64
N ALA A 958 1.52 17.27 11.06
CA ALA A 958 0.53 16.54 11.86
C ALA A 958 0.36 17.15 13.25
N VAL A 959 -0.88 17.54 13.55
CA VAL A 959 -1.33 18.00 14.86
C VAL A 959 -1.91 16.83 15.66
N THR A 960 -2.77 16.01 15.04
CA THR A 960 -3.46 14.90 15.73
C THR A 960 -2.64 13.61 15.71
N PRO A 961 -2.84 12.69 16.69
CA PRO A 961 -2.22 11.37 16.66
C PRO A 961 -2.54 10.58 15.38
N ARG A 962 -3.77 10.70 14.84
CA ARG A 962 -4.19 10.03 13.60
C ARG A 962 -3.46 10.57 12.37
N GLN A 963 -3.37 11.90 12.22
CA GLN A 963 -2.57 12.53 11.16
C GLN A 963 -1.12 12.04 11.19
N ARG A 964 -0.54 11.88 12.39
CA ARG A 964 0.83 11.40 12.57
C ARG A 964 0.99 9.92 12.19
N PHE A 965 0.04 9.07 12.55
CA PHE A 965 -0.01 7.68 12.09
C PHE A 965 -0.12 7.60 10.55
N ARG A 966 -1.08 8.31 9.95
CA ARG A 966 -1.25 8.43 8.48
C ARG A 966 0.03 8.92 7.79
N ALA A 967 0.80 9.81 8.42
CA ALA A 967 2.08 10.30 7.88
C ALA A 967 3.21 9.24 7.86
N VAL A 968 3.24 8.32 8.83
CA VAL A 968 4.27 7.27 8.97
C VAL A 968 3.84 5.93 8.32
N TYR A 969 2.55 5.79 7.98
CA TYR A 969 1.93 4.56 7.46
C TYR A 969 2.74 3.86 6.34
N PRO A 970 2.88 2.52 6.38
CA PRO A 970 3.59 1.78 5.34
C PRO A 970 2.99 1.97 3.96
N ARG A 971 3.85 2.39 3.04
CA ARG A 971 3.60 2.18 1.62
C ARG A 971 3.86 0.72 1.27
N THR A 972 3.26 0.32 0.16
CA THR A 972 3.46 -1.00 -0.44
C THR A 972 4.76 -1.01 -1.23
N TYR A 973 5.40 -2.18 -1.35
CA TYR A 973 6.59 -2.30 -2.20
C TYR A 973 6.17 -2.40 -3.66
N ASN A 974 6.56 -1.43 -4.50
CA ASN A 974 6.36 -1.54 -5.95
C ASN A 974 7.58 -2.26 -6.58
N PRO A 975 7.43 -3.54 -7.01
CA PRO A 975 8.55 -4.33 -7.52
C PRO A 975 9.07 -3.79 -8.86
N SER A 976 8.28 -2.97 -9.58
CA SER A 976 8.61 -2.46 -10.91
C SER A 976 9.89 -1.61 -10.95
N PHE A 977 10.20 -0.90 -9.87
CA PHE A 977 11.41 -0.08 -9.81
C PHE A 977 12.67 -0.96 -9.70
N ALA A 978 12.76 -1.81 -8.67
CA ALA A 978 13.95 -2.65 -8.47
C ALA A 978 14.15 -3.68 -9.59
N LEU A 979 13.06 -4.30 -10.06
CA LEU A 979 13.13 -5.21 -11.20
C LEU A 979 13.40 -4.45 -12.51
N GLY A 980 13.02 -3.18 -12.64
CA GLY A 980 13.33 -2.35 -13.80
C GLY A 980 14.83 -2.23 -14.09
N ALA A 981 15.64 -2.01 -13.06
CA ALA A 981 17.10 -2.01 -13.21
C ALA A 981 17.66 -3.41 -13.53
N CYS A 982 17.08 -4.47 -12.98
CA CYS A 982 17.45 -5.84 -13.36
C CYS A 982 17.09 -6.16 -14.82
N ILE A 983 15.93 -5.71 -15.31
CA ILE A 983 15.52 -5.84 -16.72
C ILE A 983 16.52 -5.12 -17.62
N LEU A 984 16.86 -3.85 -17.32
CA LEU A 984 17.87 -3.09 -18.05
C LEU A 984 19.23 -3.82 -18.09
N ALA A 985 19.65 -4.35 -16.95
CA ALA A 985 20.91 -5.06 -16.80
C ALA A 985 20.96 -6.37 -17.62
N ILE A 986 19.87 -7.16 -17.60
CA ILE A 986 19.77 -8.39 -18.40
C ILE A 986 19.65 -8.08 -19.89
N VAL A 987 18.90 -7.04 -20.29
CA VAL A 987 18.83 -6.62 -21.69
C VAL A 987 20.23 -6.33 -22.22
N PHE A 988 21.01 -5.45 -21.57
CA PHE A 988 22.36 -5.13 -22.03
C PHE A 988 23.38 -6.26 -21.87
N ALA A 989 23.29 -7.09 -20.82
CA ALA A 989 24.16 -8.26 -20.71
C ALA A 989 23.84 -9.29 -21.81
N SER A 990 22.57 -9.54 -22.10
CA SER A 990 22.16 -10.42 -23.20
C SER A 990 22.59 -9.90 -24.56
N THR A 991 22.58 -8.58 -24.82
CA THR A 991 23.09 -8.06 -26.10
C THR A 991 24.62 -8.08 -26.17
N PHE A 992 25.32 -7.68 -25.12
CA PHE A 992 26.73 -7.30 -25.22
C PHE A 992 27.75 -8.15 -24.46
N ALA A 993 27.37 -9.07 -23.56
CA ALA A 993 28.34 -9.72 -22.65
C ALA A 993 29.47 -10.53 -23.34
N VAL A 994 29.28 -10.98 -24.58
CA VAL A 994 30.38 -11.55 -25.39
C VAL A 994 30.99 -10.52 -26.35
N ILE A 995 30.18 -9.66 -26.98
CA ILE A 995 30.64 -8.66 -27.96
C ILE A 995 31.62 -7.66 -27.31
N PHE A 996 31.32 -7.24 -26.07
CA PHE A 996 32.13 -6.34 -25.25
C PHE A 996 32.15 -6.82 -23.80
N PRO A 997 33.09 -7.73 -23.44
CA PRO A 997 33.12 -8.42 -22.15
C PRO A 997 33.11 -7.55 -20.88
N LEU A 998 33.63 -6.32 -20.96
CA LEU A 998 33.70 -5.39 -19.83
C LEU A 998 32.32 -4.96 -19.29
N ILE A 999 31.25 -5.12 -20.07
CA ILE A 999 29.88 -4.80 -19.64
C ILE A 999 29.35 -5.76 -18.57
N ALA A 1000 29.78 -7.02 -18.60
CA ALA A 1000 29.22 -8.07 -17.74
C ALA A 1000 29.59 -7.88 -16.25
N PRO A 1001 30.85 -7.54 -15.85
CA PRO A 1001 31.18 -7.13 -14.49
C PRO A 1001 30.32 -5.98 -13.95
N ALA A 1002 30.09 -4.93 -14.76
CA ALA A 1002 29.29 -3.78 -14.35
C ALA A 1002 27.82 -4.17 -14.09
N VAL A 1003 27.26 -5.07 -14.92
CA VAL A 1003 25.94 -5.66 -14.71
C VAL A 1003 25.90 -6.51 -13.43
N VAL A 1004 26.92 -7.33 -13.15
CA VAL A 1004 26.99 -8.11 -11.92
C VAL A 1004 26.97 -7.21 -10.68
N ILE A 1005 27.71 -6.09 -10.69
CA ILE A 1005 27.71 -5.11 -9.60
C ILE A 1005 26.31 -4.48 -9.43
N LEU A 1006 25.68 -4.05 -10.52
CA LEU A 1006 24.32 -3.48 -10.50
C LEU A 1006 23.30 -4.46 -9.89
N ILE A 1007 23.30 -5.72 -10.33
CA ILE A 1007 22.33 -6.73 -9.82
C ILE A 1007 22.66 -7.10 -8.37
N LEU A 1008 23.94 -7.24 -8.00
CA LEU A 1008 24.35 -7.55 -6.62
C LEU A 1008 23.90 -6.47 -5.63
N LEU A 1009 24.20 -5.20 -5.93
CA LEU A 1009 23.78 -4.07 -5.09
C LEU A 1009 22.24 -3.92 -5.06
N SER A 1010 21.57 -4.15 -6.19
CA SER A 1010 20.09 -4.18 -6.25
C SER A 1010 19.48 -5.31 -5.40
N LEU A 1011 20.12 -6.48 -5.34
CA LEU A 1011 19.68 -7.60 -4.52
C LEU A 1011 19.83 -7.28 -3.03
N VAL A 1012 20.98 -6.74 -2.61
CA VAL A 1012 21.21 -6.28 -1.22
C VAL A 1012 20.18 -5.22 -0.82
N ALA A 1013 19.96 -4.21 -1.67
CA ALA A 1013 18.94 -3.19 -1.49
C ALA A 1013 17.53 -3.79 -1.33
N HIS A 1014 17.12 -4.67 -2.25
CA HIS A 1014 15.82 -5.31 -2.24
C HIS A 1014 15.59 -6.16 -0.98
N ARG A 1015 16.57 -6.99 -0.60
CA ARG A 1015 16.54 -7.83 0.61
C ARG A 1015 16.34 -7.01 1.88
N TYR A 1016 17.00 -5.86 2.00
CA TYR A 1016 16.81 -4.94 3.12
C TYR A 1016 15.39 -4.36 3.15
N LEU A 1017 14.93 -3.86 2.01
CA LEU A 1017 13.66 -3.12 1.91
C LEU A 1017 12.43 -3.99 2.16
N VAL A 1018 12.42 -5.20 1.61
CA VAL A 1018 11.39 -6.23 1.83
C VAL A 1018 11.42 -6.74 3.26
N GLY A 1019 12.61 -6.90 3.83
CA GLY A 1019 12.78 -7.36 5.21
C GLY A 1019 12.27 -6.36 6.25
N TYR A 1020 12.46 -5.05 6.04
CA TYR A 1020 12.36 -4.05 7.13
C TYR A 1020 11.55 -2.78 6.82
N VAL A 1021 11.41 -2.35 5.55
CA VAL A 1021 10.98 -0.97 5.20
C VAL A 1021 9.56 -0.87 4.65
N TYR A 1022 9.08 -1.92 3.99
CA TYR A 1022 7.77 -1.98 3.36
C TYR A 1022 6.89 -3.05 4.01
N GLY A 1023 5.69 -2.70 4.44
CA GLY A 1023 4.71 -3.68 4.89
C GLY A 1023 4.15 -4.48 3.71
N ARG A 1024 3.70 -5.71 3.97
CA ARG A 1024 2.95 -6.53 3.00
C ARG A 1024 1.49 -6.10 2.97
N THR A 1025 1.28 -4.84 2.64
CA THR A 1025 -0.01 -4.15 2.57
C THR A 1025 -0.72 -4.34 1.23
N HIS A 1026 -0.19 -5.22 0.38
CA HIS A 1026 -0.86 -5.72 -0.81
C HIS A 1026 -1.00 -7.24 -0.76
N SER A 1027 -1.97 -7.69 -1.53
CA SER A 1027 -2.28 -9.07 -1.85
C SER A 1027 -1.10 -9.86 -2.43
N GLN A 1028 -1.11 -11.18 -2.23
CA GLN A 1028 -0.13 -12.09 -2.83
C GLN A 1028 -0.73 -12.77 -4.07
N THR A 1029 0.02 -12.84 -5.17
CA THR A 1029 -0.42 -13.43 -6.45
C THR A 1029 0.14 -14.83 -6.71
N GLY A 1030 0.92 -15.38 -5.76
CA GLY A 1030 1.57 -16.68 -5.88
C GLY A 1030 2.68 -16.69 -6.93
N GLY A 1031 3.43 -15.60 -7.07
CA GLY A 1031 4.57 -15.48 -7.98
C GLY A 1031 4.23 -15.20 -9.44
N LEU A 1032 3.04 -14.69 -9.76
CA LEU A 1032 2.58 -14.49 -11.14
C LEU A 1032 3.52 -13.57 -11.94
N LEU A 1033 3.91 -12.43 -11.36
CA LEU A 1033 4.82 -11.46 -11.98
C LEU A 1033 6.18 -12.10 -12.30
N GLN A 1034 6.69 -12.94 -11.42
CA GLN A 1034 7.98 -13.61 -11.48
C GLN A 1034 7.97 -14.73 -12.52
N ILE A 1035 6.88 -15.50 -12.61
CA ILE A 1035 6.65 -16.48 -13.68
C ILE A 1035 6.63 -15.78 -15.05
N TRP A 1036 5.94 -14.64 -15.16
CA TRP A 1036 5.92 -13.85 -16.40
C TRP A 1036 7.30 -13.27 -16.73
N LEU A 1037 8.00 -12.74 -15.73
CA LEU A 1037 9.35 -12.17 -15.89
C LEU A 1037 10.36 -13.22 -16.37
N LEU A 1038 10.37 -14.42 -15.79
CA LEU A 1038 11.30 -15.49 -16.16
C LEU A 1038 11.04 -16.04 -17.56
N ARG A 1039 9.77 -16.14 -17.98
CA ARG A 1039 9.41 -16.40 -19.39
C ARG A 1039 10.05 -15.35 -20.31
N ARG A 1040 9.97 -14.07 -19.93
CA ARG A 1040 10.52 -12.96 -20.71
C ARG A 1040 12.05 -12.92 -20.70
N PHE A 1041 12.71 -13.22 -19.57
CA PHE A 1041 14.17 -13.38 -19.51
C PHE A 1041 14.63 -14.53 -20.43
N GLY A 1042 13.89 -15.64 -20.49
CA GLY A 1042 14.13 -16.70 -21.47
C GLY A 1042 14.05 -16.21 -22.92
N SER A 1043 13.10 -15.34 -23.25
CA SER A 1043 13.03 -14.68 -24.57
C SER A 1043 14.21 -13.73 -24.83
N LEU A 1044 14.67 -12.98 -23.81
CA LEU A 1044 15.81 -12.05 -23.94
C LEU A 1044 17.13 -12.75 -24.22
N LEU A 1045 17.31 -14.02 -23.82
CA LEU A 1045 18.51 -14.81 -24.16
C LEU A 1045 18.78 -14.87 -25.67
N ALA A 1046 17.73 -14.77 -26.50
CA ALA A 1046 17.87 -14.76 -27.96
C ALA A 1046 18.54 -13.50 -28.51
N LEU A 1047 18.59 -12.39 -27.77
CA LEU A 1047 19.26 -11.16 -28.21
C LEU A 1047 20.77 -11.37 -28.43
N GLN A 1048 21.39 -12.26 -27.65
CA GLN A 1048 22.83 -12.56 -27.73
C GLN A 1048 23.22 -13.17 -29.09
N PRO A 1049 22.66 -14.32 -29.52
CA PRO A 1049 22.93 -14.86 -30.84
C PRO A 1049 22.29 -14.04 -31.97
N LEU A 1050 21.20 -13.31 -31.73
CA LEU A 1050 20.58 -12.46 -32.76
C LEU A 1050 21.52 -11.32 -33.17
N LEU A 1051 22.02 -10.53 -32.21
CA LEU A 1051 22.90 -9.39 -32.51
C LEU A 1051 24.23 -9.86 -33.12
N LEU A 1052 24.83 -10.92 -32.54
CA LEU A 1052 26.02 -11.55 -33.11
C LEU A 1052 25.78 -12.08 -34.54
N GLY A 1053 24.64 -12.73 -34.78
CA GLY A 1053 24.27 -13.27 -36.09
C GLY A 1053 24.12 -12.19 -37.16
N LEU A 1054 23.48 -11.06 -36.81
CA LEU A 1054 23.36 -9.89 -37.68
C LEU A 1054 24.72 -9.26 -38.00
N ILE A 1055 25.60 -9.14 -37.00
CA ILE A 1055 26.98 -8.64 -37.17
C ILE A 1055 27.81 -9.56 -38.08
N LEU A 1056 27.65 -10.88 -38.00
CA LEU A 1056 28.34 -11.82 -38.89
C LEU A 1056 27.76 -11.83 -40.31
N LEU A 1057 26.44 -11.64 -40.44
CA LEU A 1057 25.75 -11.61 -41.73
C LEU A 1057 26.13 -10.38 -42.57
N SER A 1058 26.33 -9.21 -41.94
CA SER A 1058 26.86 -8.02 -42.66
C SER A 1058 28.27 -8.21 -43.22
N ARG A 1059 29.03 -9.17 -42.69
CA ARG A 1059 30.38 -9.56 -43.15
C ARG A 1059 30.39 -10.73 -44.13
N GLN A 1060 29.23 -11.07 -44.72
CA GLN A 1060 29.05 -12.19 -45.67
C GLN A 1060 29.38 -13.58 -45.08
N LEU A 1061 29.43 -13.73 -43.76
CA LEU A 1061 29.61 -15.02 -43.08
C LEU A 1061 28.26 -15.75 -42.95
N TRP A 1062 27.58 -15.94 -44.08
CA TRP A 1062 26.17 -16.37 -44.17
C TRP A 1062 25.84 -17.62 -43.34
N VAL A 1063 26.73 -18.62 -43.32
CA VAL A 1063 26.53 -19.86 -42.56
C VAL A 1063 26.53 -19.59 -41.06
N LEU A 1064 27.52 -18.85 -40.54
CA LEU A 1064 27.63 -18.56 -39.11
C LEU A 1064 26.53 -17.59 -38.66
N GLY A 1065 26.29 -16.52 -39.43
CA GLY A 1065 25.21 -15.57 -39.16
C GLY A 1065 23.83 -16.23 -39.20
N GLY A 1066 23.57 -17.07 -40.20
CA GLY A 1066 22.33 -17.83 -40.35
C GLY A 1066 22.09 -18.83 -39.23
N VAL A 1067 23.12 -19.56 -38.78
CA VAL A 1067 23.02 -20.46 -37.61
C VAL A 1067 22.70 -19.66 -36.34
N CYS A 1068 23.40 -18.54 -36.09
CA CYS A 1068 23.13 -17.68 -34.93
C CYS A 1068 21.69 -17.14 -34.93
N CYS A 1069 21.22 -16.56 -36.04
CA CYS A 1069 19.85 -16.05 -36.17
C CYS A 1069 18.79 -17.17 -36.08
N GLY A 1070 19.07 -18.34 -36.66
CA GLY A 1070 18.19 -19.51 -36.58
C GLY A 1070 18.05 -20.05 -35.15
N VAL A 1071 19.16 -20.13 -34.41
CA VAL A 1071 19.14 -20.52 -32.98
C VAL A 1071 18.45 -19.44 -32.13
N ALA A 1072 18.64 -18.15 -32.41
CA ALA A 1072 17.91 -17.08 -31.73
C ALA A 1072 16.39 -17.25 -31.86
N LEU A 1073 15.90 -17.46 -33.09
CA LEU A 1073 14.47 -17.72 -33.36
C LEU A 1073 13.99 -19.01 -32.67
N ALA A 1074 14.78 -20.09 -32.75
CA ALA A 1074 14.46 -21.36 -32.11
C ALA A 1074 14.36 -21.24 -30.58
N VAL A 1075 15.22 -20.44 -29.93
CA VAL A 1075 15.15 -20.18 -28.48
C VAL A 1075 13.87 -19.43 -28.13
N VAL A 1076 13.49 -18.38 -28.87
CA VAL A 1076 12.22 -17.67 -28.63
C VAL A 1076 11.02 -18.61 -28.77
N LEU A 1077 10.95 -19.36 -29.88
CA LEU A 1077 9.85 -20.30 -30.11
C LEU A 1077 9.81 -21.40 -29.04
N PHE A 1078 10.94 -21.99 -28.69
CA PHE A 1078 11.02 -23.02 -27.65
C PHE A 1078 10.59 -22.50 -26.28
N VAL A 1079 11.07 -21.32 -25.85
CA VAL A 1079 10.65 -20.69 -24.59
C VAL A 1079 9.16 -20.39 -24.61
N GLU A 1080 8.66 -19.74 -25.66
CA GLU A 1080 7.24 -19.35 -25.73
C GLU A 1080 6.31 -20.57 -25.79
N VAL A 1081 6.67 -21.63 -26.53
CA VAL A 1081 5.90 -22.88 -26.59
C VAL A 1081 5.97 -23.65 -25.27
N TYR A 1082 7.17 -23.87 -24.70
CA TYR A 1082 7.35 -24.61 -23.44
C TYR A 1082 6.65 -23.91 -22.27
N THR A 1083 6.86 -22.60 -22.11
CA THR A 1083 6.26 -21.83 -21.01
C THR A 1083 4.73 -21.74 -21.18
N SER A 1084 4.23 -21.51 -22.40
CA SER A 1084 2.79 -21.54 -22.66
C SER A 1084 2.18 -22.92 -22.39
N TRP A 1085 2.85 -24.00 -22.79
CA TRP A 1085 2.38 -25.36 -22.52
C TRP A 1085 2.36 -25.67 -21.02
N LYS A 1086 3.40 -25.30 -20.27
CA LYS A 1086 3.49 -25.57 -18.82
C LYS A 1086 2.49 -24.74 -17.99
N MET A 1087 2.14 -23.53 -18.45
CA MET A 1087 1.12 -22.66 -17.86
C MET A 1087 -0.29 -22.83 -18.42
N ARG A 1088 -0.53 -23.75 -19.37
CA ARG A 1088 -1.90 -24.08 -19.79
C ARG A 1088 -2.65 -24.66 -18.59
N LEU A 1089 -3.61 -23.90 -18.09
CA LEU A 1089 -4.64 -24.39 -17.20
C LEU A 1089 -5.62 -25.28 -17.98
N PRO A 1090 -6.27 -26.26 -17.33
CA PRO A 1090 -7.36 -27.01 -17.94
C PRO A 1090 -8.44 -26.07 -18.48
N GLY A 1091 -8.81 -26.24 -19.75
CA GLY A 1091 -9.79 -25.41 -20.43
C GLY A 1091 -11.23 -25.83 -20.13
N ARG A 1092 -12.22 -25.09 -20.61
CA ARG A 1092 -13.64 -25.42 -20.40
C ARG A 1092 -14.01 -26.85 -20.86
N LYS A 1093 -13.33 -27.37 -21.90
CA LYS A 1093 -13.53 -28.73 -22.45
C LYS A 1093 -13.09 -29.88 -21.54
N SER A 1094 -12.26 -29.63 -20.52
CA SER A 1094 -11.85 -30.66 -19.56
C SER A 1094 -12.77 -30.74 -18.33
N LEU A 1095 -13.82 -29.92 -18.26
CA LEU A 1095 -14.80 -29.97 -17.18
C LEU A 1095 -15.80 -31.12 -17.38
N LYS A 1096 -16.38 -31.65 -16.30
CA LYS A 1096 -17.51 -32.59 -16.31
C LYS A 1096 -18.67 -32.03 -17.16
N PRO A 1097 -19.39 -32.84 -17.95
CA PRO A 1097 -20.42 -32.35 -18.87
C PRO A 1097 -21.59 -31.67 -18.14
N ILE A 1098 -21.90 -32.09 -16.91
CA ILE A 1098 -22.89 -31.44 -16.03
C ILE A 1098 -22.47 -30.00 -15.73
N THR A 1099 -21.20 -29.80 -15.35
CA THR A 1099 -20.62 -28.47 -15.09
C THR A 1099 -20.51 -27.63 -16.37
N GLN A 1100 -20.29 -28.24 -17.54
CA GLN A 1100 -20.36 -27.51 -18.82
C GLN A 1100 -21.78 -27.01 -19.09
N ASN A 1101 -22.81 -27.84 -18.88
CA ASN A 1101 -24.22 -27.48 -19.03
C ASN A 1101 -24.64 -26.36 -18.07
N SER A 1102 -24.24 -26.41 -16.79
CA SER A 1102 -24.57 -25.36 -15.82
C SER A 1102 -23.89 -24.02 -16.13
N ILE A 1103 -22.65 -24.04 -16.63
CA ILE A 1103 -22.00 -22.82 -17.15
C ILE A 1103 -22.69 -22.31 -18.41
N ASP A 1104 -23.24 -23.17 -19.29
CA ASP A 1104 -24.02 -22.73 -20.46
C ASP A 1104 -25.40 -22.18 -20.04
N GLU A 1105 -26.06 -22.75 -19.04
CA GLU A 1105 -27.30 -22.22 -18.46
C GLU A 1105 -27.07 -20.83 -17.82
N PHE A 1106 -25.99 -20.68 -17.06
CA PHE A 1106 -25.51 -19.39 -16.57
C PHE A 1106 -25.19 -18.41 -17.72
N ALA A 1107 -24.45 -18.85 -18.74
CA ALA A 1107 -24.08 -18.01 -19.89
C ALA A 1107 -25.27 -17.65 -20.80
N ASN A 1108 -26.36 -18.42 -20.76
CA ASN A 1108 -27.62 -18.10 -21.44
C ASN A 1108 -28.48 -17.15 -20.61
N THR A 1109 -28.49 -17.31 -19.28
CA THR A 1109 -29.25 -16.44 -18.35
C THR A 1109 -28.60 -15.07 -18.15
N THR A 1110 -27.26 -14.96 -18.22
CA THR A 1110 -26.55 -13.66 -18.16
C THR A 1110 -26.82 -12.77 -19.37
N ARG A 1111 -27.08 -13.36 -20.55
CA ARG A 1111 -27.33 -12.61 -21.79
C ARG A 1111 -28.65 -11.84 -21.71
N PRO A 1112 -28.72 -10.63 -22.31
CA PRO A 1112 -29.99 -9.93 -22.38
C PRO A 1112 -30.99 -10.77 -23.18
N PRO A 1113 -32.28 -10.83 -22.78
CA PRO A 1113 -33.28 -11.58 -23.52
C PRO A 1113 -33.35 -11.05 -24.94
N SER A 1114 -32.91 -11.87 -25.90
CA SER A 1114 -32.79 -11.46 -27.30
C SER A 1114 -34.14 -10.96 -27.81
N SER A 1115 -34.20 -9.70 -28.27
CA SER A 1115 -35.45 -9.01 -28.62
C SER A 1115 -36.23 -9.63 -29.78
N LYS A 1116 -35.74 -10.73 -30.37
CA LYS A 1116 -36.42 -11.48 -31.44
C LYS A 1116 -37.53 -12.39 -30.90
N GLY A 1117 -38.64 -11.75 -30.57
CA GLY A 1117 -39.98 -12.23 -30.96
C GLY A 1117 -40.63 -13.35 -30.16
N SER A 1118 -39.92 -14.06 -29.28
CA SER A 1118 -40.53 -15.04 -28.38
C SER A 1118 -40.59 -14.52 -26.94
N ARG A 1119 -41.56 -13.62 -26.69
CA ARG A 1119 -42.21 -13.55 -25.37
C ARG A 1119 -42.98 -14.86 -25.17
N ARG A 1120 -42.27 -15.96 -24.90
CA ARG A 1120 -42.85 -16.92 -23.97
C ARG A 1120 -43.01 -16.15 -22.67
N PRO A 1121 -44.21 -16.10 -22.05
CA PRO A 1121 -44.22 -15.83 -20.62
C PRO A 1121 -43.23 -16.82 -20.01
N ILE A 1122 -42.27 -16.31 -19.24
CA ILE A 1122 -41.56 -17.17 -18.31
C ILE A 1122 -42.63 -17.53 -17.31
N ASP A 1123 -43.16 -18.74 -17.41
CA ASP A 1123 -44.34 -19.15 -16.67
C ASP A 1123 -44.04 -18.97 -15.16
N GLU A 1124 -44.65 -17.94 -14.58
CA GLU A 1124 -44.62 -17.62 -13.14
C GLU A 1124 -45.14 -18.80 -12.31
N GLU A 1125 -45.77 -19.77 -12.96
CA GLU A 1125 -46.16 -21.07 -12.43
C GLU A 1125 -44.97 -21.88 -11.87
N SER A 1126 -43.73 -21.65 -12.34
CA SER A 1126 -42.52 -22.28 -11.77
C SER A 1126 -41.84 -21.47 -10.65
N THR A 1127 -42.22 -20.20 -10.47
CA THR A 1127 -41.90 -19.39 -9.26
C THR A 1127 -43.04 -19.38 -8.24
N SER A 1128 -44.20 -19.95 -8.58
CA SER A 1128 -45.45 -19.93 -7.81
C SER A 1128 -45.33 -20.48 -6.38
N LEU A 1129 -44.47 -21.48 -6.15
CA LEU A 1129 -44.27 -22.06 -4.82
C LEU A 1129 -43.69 -21.08 -3.78
N VAL A 1130 -43.19 -19.91 -4.20
CA VAL A 1130 -42.73 -18.84 -3.29
C VAL A 1130 -43.59 -17.57 -3.43
N SER A 1131 -44.25 -17.33 -4.58
CA SER A 1131 -45.10 -16.15 -4.80
C SER A 1131 -46.58 -16.32 -4.43
N SER A 1132 -47.06 -17.53 -4.10
CA SER A 1132 -48.46 -17.76 -3.65
C SER A 1132 -48.85 -17.05 -2.34
N ALA A 1133 -47.92 -16.43 -1.61
CA ALA A 1133 -48.23 -15.62 -0.42
C ALA A 1133 -48.81 -14.22 -0.73
N ARG A 1134 -48.89 -13.80 -2.01
CA ARG A 1134 -49.15 -12.39 -2.37
C ARG A 1134 -50.61 -11.99 -2.58
N ASN A 1135 -51.59 -12.89 -2.34
CA ASN A 1135 -53.02 -12.55 -2.54
C ASN A 1135 -53.98 -12.96 -1.42
N THR A 1136 -53.46 -13.24 -0.20
CA THR A 1136 -54.27 -13.31 1.01
C THR A 1136 -54.11 -12.03 1.83
N ASN A 1137 -55.18 -11.26 1.91
CA ASN A 1137 -55.43 -10.07 2.74
C ASN A 1137 -54.40 -9.73 3.84
N ARG A 1138 -53.94 -8.47 3.81
CA ARG A 1138 -53.55 -7.62 4.96
C ARG A 1138 -53.51 -8.34 6.33
N ILE A 1139 -52.36 -8.91 6.69
CA ILE A 1139 -52.04 -9.20 8.09
C ILE A 1139 -50.91 -8.29 8.54
N ARG A 1140 -51.23 -7.42 9.50
CA ARG A 1140 -50.30 -6.63 10.31
C ARG A 1140 -49.13 -7.52 10.77
N GLY A 1141 -47.90 -7.10 10.48
CA GLY A 1141 -46.71 -7.88 10.79
C GLY A 1141 -45.44 -7.04 10.93
N SER A 1142 -45.51 -5.86 11.56
CA SER A 1142 -44.35 -4.97 11.78
C SER A 1142 -43.16 -5.65 12.48
N MET A 1143 -43.38 -6.76 13.19
CA MET A 1143 -42.29 -7.55 13.78
C MET A 1143 -41.66 -8.57 12.84
N ALA A 1144 -42.33 -8.99 11.76
CA ALA A 1144 -41.74 -9.93 10.81
C ALA A 1144 -40.66 -9.26 9.97
N SER A 1145 -40.93 -8.06 9.41
CA SER A 1145 -39.89 -7.30 8.71
C SER A 1145 -38.80 -6.77 9.65
N VAL A 1146 -39.12 -6.49 10.92
CA VAL A 1146 -38.10 -6.11 11.92
C VAL A 1146 -37.26 -7.30 12.36
N LEU A 1147 -37.82 -8.52 12.47
CA LEU A 1147 -37.03 -9.73 12.68
C LEU A 1147 -36.26 -10.15 11.43
N GLU A 1148 -36.76 -9.89 10.22
CA GLU A 1148 -36.03 -10.12 8.98
C GLU A 1148 -34.90 -9.08 8.80
N MET A 1149 -35.14 -7.81 9.13
CA MET A 1149 -34.15 -6.72 9.16
C MET A 1149 -33.13 -6.87 10.30
N MET A 1150 -33.55 -7.35 11.47
CA MET A 1150 -32.65 -7.78 12.54
C MET A 1150 -31.89 -9.05 12.15
N SER A 1151 -32.50 -9.99 11.41
CA SER A 1151 -31.76 -11.15 10.89
C SER A 1151 -30.77 -10.75 9.80
N LEU A 1152 -31.06 -9.75 8.97
CA LEU A 1152 -30.13 -9.20 7.98
C LEU A 1152 -28.97 -8.46 8.63
N THR A 1153 -29.21 -7.71 9.70
CA THR A 1153 -28.15 -6.99 10.44
C THR A 1153 -27.39 -7.89 11.43
N LEU A 1154 -28.02 -8.92 12.01
CA LEU A 1154 -27.37 -9.91 12.89
C LEU A 1154 -26.70 -11.07 12.13
N ALA A 1155 -27.14 -11.43 10.91
CA ALA A 1155 -26.43 -12.38 10.06
C ALA A 1155 -25.15 -11.78 9.44
N VAL A 1156 -24.99 -10.45 9.51
CA VAL A 1156 -23.73 -9.74 9.21
C VAL A 1156 -22.76 -9.78 10.39
N MET A 1157 -23.20 -10.15 11.61
CA MET A 1157 -22.27 -10.56 12.67
C MET A 1157 -21.86 -12.03 12.45
N PRO A 1158 -20.63 -12.31 12.00
CA PRO A 1158 -20.19 -13.69 11.83
C PRO A 1158 -20.18 -14.38 13.20
N SER A 1159 -20.65 -15.62 13.25
CA SER A 1159 -20.50 -16.42 14.46
C SER A 1159 -19.00 -16.54 14.79
N PRO A 1160 -18.55 -16.16 16.00
CA PRO A 1160 -17.12 -15.97 16.33
C PRO A 1160 -16.28 -17.27 16.37
N SER A 1161 -16.82 -18.37 15.85
CA SER A 1161 -16.18 -19.68 15.75
C SER A 1161 -16.36 -20.36 14.37
N ALA A 1162 -17.13 -19.77 13.45
CA ALA A 1162 -17.30 -20.33 12.10
C ALA A 1162 -16.03 -20.13 11.28
N HIS A 1163 -15.44 -21.23 10.80
CA HIS A 1163 -14.13 -21.27 10.13
C HIS A 1163 -13.94 -20.13 9.12
N ARG A 1164 -12.96 -19.26 9.39
CA ARG A 1164 -12.47 -18.27 8.42
C ARG A 1164 -12.01 -19.01 7.16
N GLY A 1165 -12.66 -18.74 6.03
CA GLY A 1165 -12.26 -19.31 4.75
C GLY A 1165 -10.84 -18.88 4.36
N PRO A 1166 -10.16 -19.63 3.47
CA PRO A 1166 -8.79 -19.32 3.02
C PRO A 1166 -8.71 -18.05 2.14
N ILE A 1167 -9.87 -17.53 1.72
CA ILE A 1167 -10.04 -16.32 0.93
C ILE A 1167 -11.20 -15.53 1.57
N PRO A 1168 -11.09 -14.20 1.74
CA PRO A 1168 -9.97 -13.34 1.34
C PRO A 1168 -8.68 -13.61 2.15
N LEU A 1169 -7.54 -13.49 1.46
CA LEU A 1169 -6.22 -13.62 2.09
C LEU A 1169 -5.97 -12.46 3.07
N GLU A 1170 -5.44 -12.80 4.24
CA GLU A 1170 -4.92 -11.83 5.22
C GLU A 1170 -3.72 -11.06 4.66
N THR A 1171 -3.72 -9.74 4.82
CA THR A 1171 -2.60 -8.84 4.51
C THR A 1171 -2.13 -8.11 5.77
N GLU A 1172 -0.97 -7.44 5.71
CA GLU A 1172 -0.44 -6.66 6.84
C GLU A 1172 -1.11 -5.27 6.96
N THR A 1173 -2.21 -4.96 6.26
CA THR A 1173 -2.85 -3.63 6.33
C THR A 1173 -3.54 -3.35 7.65
N LEU A 1174 -3.43 -2.10 8.09
CA LEU A 1174 -4.22 -1.52 9.18
C LEU A 1174 -5.00 -0.34 8.60
N ASP A 1175 -6.25 -0.61 8.21
CA ASP A 1175 -7.19 0.46 7.87
C ASP A 1175 -7.58 1.20 9.15
N ASP A 1176 -7.37 2.52 9.18
CA ASP A 1176 -7.67 3.34 10.36
C ASP A 1176 -9.15 3.69 10.50
N LEU A 1177 -10.01 3.26 9.56
CA LEU A 1177 -11.46 3.30 9.71
C LEU A 1177 -12.00 2.07 10.44
N THR A 1178 -11.53 0.87 10.09
CA THR A 1178 -12.02 -0.40 10.67
C THR A 1178 -11.17 -0.92 11.83
N ALA A 1179 -9.85 -0.73 11.81
CA ALA A 1179 -8.90 -1.19 12.84
C ALA A 1179 -8.34 -0.02 13.69
N THR A 1180 -9.15 1.01 13.92
CA THR A 1180 -8.83 2.26 14.66
C THR A 1180 -7.96 2.05 15.89
N GLU A 1181 -8.36 1.18 16.82
CA GLU A 1181 -7.63 0.98 18.08
C GLU A 1181 -6.28 0.27 17.88
N ARG A 1182 -6.22 -0.70 16.96
CA ARG A 1182 -4.95 -1.36 16.61
C ARG A 1182 -3.98 -0.37 15.97
N ALA A 1183 -4.48 0.49 15.07
CA ALA A 1183 -3.71 1.56 14.45
C ALA A 1183 -3.19 2.58 15.49
N ALA A 1184 -4.04 3.03 16.43
CA ALA A 1184 -3.65 3.92 17.53
C ALA A 1184 -2.58 3.32 18.47
N ARG A 1185 -2.54 1.98 18.58
CA ARG A 1185 -1.54 1.24 19.37
C ARG A 1185 -0.25 0.92 18.58
N THR A 1186 -0.25 0.98 17.25
CA THR A 1186 0.96 0.80 16.44
C THR A 1186 1.80 2.06 16.34
N HIS A 1187 2.82 2.14 17.20
CA HIS A 1187 3.79 3.23 17.19
C HIS A 1187 5.24 2.68 17.30
N PRO A 1188 6.24 3.28 16.63
CA PRO A 1188 7.65 2.86 16.72
C PRO A 1188 8.22 2.88 18.14
N ASP A 1189 7.72 3.80 18.96
CA ASP A 1189 8.12 3.98 20.36
C ASP A 1189 7.12 3.32 21.35
N ALA A 1190 6.16 2.53 20.85
CA ALA A 1190 5.28 1.74 21.71
C ALA A 1190 6.08 0.63 22.42
N PRO A 1191 5.74 0.28 23.68
CA PRO A 1191 6.33 -0.88 24.36
C PRO A 1191 6.18 -2.16 23.51
N PRO A 1192 7.22 -3.01 23.43
CA PRO A 1192 7.19 -4.20 22.56
C PRO A 1192 6.13 -5.24 22.95
N LEU A 1193 5.59 -5.14 24.18
CA LEU A 1193 4.62 -6.05 24.80
C LEU A 1193 3.41 -5.26 25.34
N LEU A 1194 2.67 -4.58 24.45
CA LEU A 1194 1.30 -4.18 24.79
C LEU A 1194 0.46 -5.45 25.01
N PRO A 1195 -0.42 -5.49 26.03
CA PRO A 1195 -1.37 -6.58 26.16
C PRO A 1195 -2.28 -6.62 24.91
N PRO A 1196 -2.73 -7.82 24.50
CA PRO A 1196 -3.72 -7.95 23.43
C PRO A 1196 -4.98 -7.16 23.79
N LEU A 1197 -5.75 -6.81 22.76
CA LEU A 1197 -7.07 -6.21 22.96
C LEU A 1197 -7.96 -7.17 23.77
N PRO A 1198 -8.76 -6.65 24.73
CA PRO A 1198 -9.67 -7.49 25.51
C PRO A 1198 -10.86 -8.03 24.70
N PHE A 1199 -11.02 -7.56 23.45
CA PHE A 1199 -11.98 -8.03 22.46
C PHE A 1199 -11.28 -8.28 21.12
N THR A 1200 -11.90 -9.12 20.29
CA THR A 1200 -11.53 -9.33 18.89
C THR A 1200 -11.63 -8.02 18.12
N ASP A 1201 -10.65 -7.74 17.26
CA ASP A 1201 -10.66 -6.53 16.46
C ASP A 1201 -11.80 -6.60 15.44
N HIS A 1202 -12.65 -5.58 15.37
CA HIS A 1202 -13.75 -5.55 14.39
C HIS A 1202 -13.25 -5.71 12.95
N ALA A 1203 -12.02 -5.25 12.65
CA ALA A 1203 -11.41 -5.51 11.34
C ALA A 1203 -11.13 -7.00 11.09
N GLU A 1204 -10.82 -7.80 12.12
CA GLU A 1204 -10.61 -9.25 11.99
C GLU A 1204 -11.94 -10.01 11.86
N GLU A 1205 -12.98 -9.59 12.59
CA GLU A 1205 -14.35 -10.11 12.46
C GLU A 1205 -14.90 -9.85 11.04
N MET A 1206 -14.78 -8.61 10.58
CA MET A 1206 -15.27 -8.15 9.27
C MET A 1206 -14.34 -8.52 8.10
N ALA A 1207 -13.18 -9.14 8.35
CA ALA A 1207 -12.25 -9.49 7.27
C ALA A 1207 -12.79 -10.61 6.35
N SER A 1208 -13.75 -11.41 6.80
CA SER A 1208 -14.43 -12.41 5.98
C SER A 1208 -15.47 -11.81 5.01
N ILE A 1209 -15.90 -10.57 5.27
CA ILE A 1209 -17.02 -9.91 4.59
C ILE A 1209 -16.48 -8.98 3.49
N LEU A 1210 -16.95 -9.21 2.25
CA LEU A 1210 -16.50 -8.50 1.05
C LEU A 1210 -17.53 -7.49 0.52
N TYR A 1211 -18.13 -6.73 1.42
CA TYR A 1211 -18.80 -5.48 1.08
C TYR A 1211 -17.79 -4.33 1.03
N ALA A 1212 -18.19 -3.26 0.34
CA ALA A 1212 -17.42 -2.05 0.19
C ALA A 1212 -17.15 -1.42 1.58
N PRO A 1213 -15.95 -0.86 1.84
CA PRO A 1213 -15.54 -0.39 3.18
C PRO A 1213 -16.49 0.66 3.74
N GLU A 1214 -17.15 1.42 2.88
CA GLU A 1214 -18.14 2.44 3.25
C GLU A 1214 -19.38 1.81 3.92
N LEU A 1215 -19.84 0.66 3.42
CA LEU A 1215 -21.06 -0.03 3.88
C LEU A 1215 -20.87 -0.74 5.23
N ILE A 1216 -19.62 -1.06 5.58
CA ILE A 1216 -19.21 -1.71 6.82
C ILE A 1216 -18.48 -0.77 7.79
N ALA A 1217 -18.40 0.52 7.46
CA ALA A 1217 -17.66 1.49 8.25
C ALA A 1217 -18.27 1.59 9.66
N PRO A 1218 -17.52 1.27 10.74
CA PRO A 1218 -18.02 1.38 12.10
C PRO A 1218 -18.23 2.85 12.51
N PRO A 1219 -18.95 3.11 13.62
CA PRO A 1219 -18.94 4.43 14.23
C PRO A 1219 -17.50 4.83 14.57
N PRO A 1220 -17.09 6.07 14.26
CA PRO A 1220 -15.69 6.45 14.37
C PRO A 1220 -15.22 6.56 15.83
N ILE A 1221 -14.02 6.03 16.09
CA ILE A 1221 -13.30 6.19 17.36
C ILE A 1221 -12.45 7.46 17.28
N ILE A 1222 -12.52 8.35 18.28
CA ILE A 1222 -11.73 9.59 18.36
C ILE A 1222 -10.34 9.30 18.94
N TRP A 1223 -9.28 9.84 18.33
CA TRP A 1223 -7.90 9.68 18.82
C TRP A 1223 -7.46 10.91 19.62
N LEU A 1224 -7.20 10.74 20.91
CA LEU A 1224 -6.68 11.80 21.78
C LEU A 1224 -5.19 11.59 22.12
N PRO A 1225 -4.39 12.68 22.21
CA PRO A 1225 -3.02 12.59 22.68
C PRO A 1225 -2.98 12.20 24.17
N ASN A 1226 -2.21 11.18 24.54
CA ASN A 1226 -2.02 10.78 25.95
C ASN A 1226 -1.11 11.78 26.67
N ASP A 1227 -1.72 12.70 27.42
CA ASP A 1227 -1.01 13.77 28.12
C ASP A 1227 -0.50 13.34 29.51
N SER A 1228 0.55 14.02 29.98
CA SER A 1228 1.08 13.80 31.34
C SER A 1228 0.19 14.37 32.44
N ALA A 1229 -0.69 15.33 32.12
CA ALA A 1229 -1.64 15.92 33.06
C ALA A 1229 -2.91 15.08 33.28
N GLY A 1230 -3.17 14.09 32.42
CA GLY A 1230 -4.35 13.22 32.49
C GLY A 1230 -5.64 13.85 31.99
N VAL A 1231 -5.58 15.05 31.39
CA VAL A 1231 -6.75 15.75 30.83
C VAL A 1231 -7.39 14.93 29.71
N ALA A 1232 -6.58 14.30 28.85
CA ALA A 1232 -7.08 13.43 27.80
C ALA A 1232 -7.79 12.18 28.34
N ARG A 1233 -7.42 11.71 29.55
CA ARG A 1233 -8.07 10.58 30.21
C ARG A 1233 -9.43 10.97 30.78
N SER A 1234 -9.54 12.15 31.41
CA SER A 1234 -10.85 12.68 31.82
C SER A 1234 -11.74 12.95 30.62
N GLU A 1235 -11.19 13.54 29.55
CA GLU A 1235 -11.93 13.84 28.32
C GLU A 1235 -12.45 12.56 27.64
N ALA A 1236 -11.61 11.52 27.53
CA ALA A 1236 -12.03 10.22 27.00
C ALA A 1236 -13.18 9.60 27.81
N VAL A 1237 -13.14 9.70 29.14
CA VAL A 1237 -14.21 9.20 30.02
C VAL A 1237 -15.49 10.01 29.85
N ASP A 1238 -15.42 11.34 29.75
CA ASP A 1238 -16.60 12.20 29.60
C ASP A 1238 -17.21 12.10 28.17
N LEU A 1239 -16.39 11.95 27.13
CA LEU A 1239 -16.81 11.62 25.76
C LEU A 1239 -17.58 10.30 25.71
N GLN A 1240 -17.05 9.24 26.31
CA GLN A 1240 -17.71 7.93 26.35
C GLN A 1240 -18.99 8.00 27.20
N LYS A 1241 -18.98 8.71 28.34
CA LYS A 1241 -20.09 8.75 29.30
C LYS A 1241 -21.27 9.61 28.87
N TYR A 1242 -21.03 10.78 28.26
CA TYR A 1242 -22.08 11.74 27.93
C TYR A 1242 -22.42 11.82 26.44
N HIS A 1243 -21.50 11.40 25.56
CA HIS A 1243 -21.71 11.47 24.12
C HIS A 1243 -21.83 10.09 23.45
N ASP A 1244 -21.51 8.99 24.14
CA ASP A 1244 -21.38 7.63 23.59
C ASP A 1244 -20.39 7.56 22.40
N LEU A 1245 -19.37 8.41 22.44
CA LEU A 1245 -18.29 8.44 21.47
C LEU A 1245 -17.14 7.59 22.02
N GLN A 1246 -16.72 6.59 21.25
CA GLN A 1246 -15.56 5.77 21.61
C GLN A 1246 -14.27 6.59 21.43
N VAL A 1247 -13.32 6.42 22.34
CA VAL A 1247 -12.08 7.20 22.38
C VAL A 1247 -10.89 6.29 22.65
N THR A 1248 -9.82 6.47 21.88
CA THR A 1248 -8.53 5.81 22.08
C THR A 1248 -7.43 6.82 22.37
N LEU A 1249 -6.60 6.53 23.36
CA LEU A 1249 -5.46 7.35 23.74
C LEU A 1249 -4.19 6.87 23.02
N ASP A 1250 -3.37 7.80 22.53
CA ASP A 1250 -2.06 7.51 21.95
C ASP A 1250 -1.14 6.75 22.93
N VAL A 1251 -0.44 5.73 22.47
CA VAL A 1251 0.38 4.83 23.32
C VAL A 1251 1.77 5.42 23.66
N ARG A 1252 2.10 6.62 23.15
CA ARG A 1252 3.36 7.31 23.42
C ARG A 1252 3.77 7.35 24.89
N SER A 1253 5.09 7.31 25.12
CA SER A 1253 5.69 7.48 26.44
C SER A 1253 5.28 8.84 27.03
N ARG A 1254 5.04 8.89 28.35
CA ARG A 1254 4.62 10.12 29.04
C ARG A 1254 5.64 11.26 28.94
N ASP A 1255 6.89 10.94 28.61
CA ASP A 1255 8.02 11.87 28.62
C ASP A 1255 8.18 12.62 27.28
N ASP A 1256 7.70 12.05 26.17
CA ASP A 1256 7.86 12.64 24.81
C ASP A 1256 6.92 13.82 24.52
N VAL A 1257 5.87 14.02 25.33
CA VAL A 1257 4.84 15.06 25.12
C VAL A 1257 5.34 16.46 25.53
N MET A 1258 6.41 16.54 26.32
CA MET A 1258 7.15 17.78 26.52
C MET A 1258 8.15 17.95 25.37
N PRO A 1259 7.92 18.84 24.37
CA PRO A 1259 9.00 19.26 23.49
C PRO A 1259 10.05 19.95 24.36
N ARG A 1260 11.13 19.21 24.66
CA ARG A 1260 12.26 19.70 25.46
C ARG A 1260 12.92 20.82 24.68
N ARG A 1261 12.40 22.05 24.89
CA ARG A 1261 12.83 23.27 24.20
C ARG A 1261 14.32 23.40 24.46
N SER A 1262 15.13 23.10 23.44
CA SER A 1262 16.59 23.00 23.56
C SER A 1262 17.20 24.40 23.65
N SER A 1263 16.98 25.05 24.79
CA SER A 1263 17.55 26.36 25.15
C SER A 1263 19.03 26.27 25.54
N SER A 1264 19.61 25.07 25.58
CA SER A 1264 21.04 24.82 25.79
C SER A 1264 21.72 24.32 24.51
N ARG A 1265 21.76 25.17 23.48
CA ARG A 1265 22.72 25.01 22.38
C ARG A 1265 24.10 25.46 22.89
N SER A 1266 24.74 24.59 23.69
CA SER A 1266 26.03 24.83 24.34
C SER A 1266 26.93 23.61 24.15
N ARG A 1267 27.97 23.81 23.32
CA ARG A 1267 28.94 22.86 22.73
C ARG A 1267 28.55 22.30 21.36
#